data_AF-A0A5N5NK01-F1
#
_entry.id   AF-A0A5N5NK01-F1
#
_cell.length_a   1.000
_cell.length_b   1.000
_cell.length_c   1.000
_cell.angle_alpha   90.00
_cell.angle_beta   90.00
_cell.angle_gamma   90.00
#
_symmetry.space_group_name_H-M   'P 1'
#
loop_
_entity.id
_entity.type
_entity.pdbx_description
1 polymer ?
#
loop_
_entity_poly.entity_id
_entity_poly.type
_entity_poly.pdbx_seq_one_letter_code
_entity_poly.pdbx_strand_id
1 'polypeptide(L)'
;MVEKFRRAFTNITAKSHCADKNQLGVIKSSALHELPVILMLLEVTANAGQKIGTLIDLASDTNYITHRAARRLNLCSEKITLVVHGVGGMAMKVKTKRYLLRVRVKTPTGTERAHQLVCYGLDEIANVHRAIRPEQLKKFFPETSLEDLTRPKHIELLISHHEGRLAPQRVKVIGDLVLWEGPLGKTVGGAHPNLFEEVDMAAHTSKTHFARSMRTTAVKYQELTETQEFKAETKNTVAGREFLDWWRWDSIGAACEPKCGGCRCGNCQPGGKEMTLSEERELEIIRKGLTYVKADAHSSEPHWDTKYPWIEDPVSLPDNRSAVEATFLRTEKQLKKEPEWRVAYGAQVHEMVERGAAKKLTKDIIANWKGPVWYVSHLVAPNSHSVTTPVRLVWNSSQKFKGISMNDLLLKEPDVLNPIRAVLLRFRRGVHAALSDIKKMYNSVWLEDLEMHLHRLLWRDTEDGEIEEYAITRDNIGDRPAGCIAQLAMRETAMLPMFAHLEEERRILEEDSYVDDVLTSHNDLEKLDENTKKVEEILKAGGFFLKPWIQSGQSRRQEHESGKPGALSDRVLILPNQMREGDNKALGVGYLVENDKLYPMTSINFSKRKKKMRVGQNLLEEEVRGKTPSPLTRRQLLSQVASLYDPIGLVTPAKQKGAILVRKAFQEASGSLTRDTWDKPLSEKLREEAIQVFKEYIRLSQITFHRSLTPGNWIRKPWGVTFSDGSDQSYGAVVYLRWETTQGIEVRLVESKAKLTPLDQKGEPVKAETCGVVFAVRLRRYIEKHSRMEIEQWLHLLDSQTVLAAIQRDSYGYQTFFANRVGEIQKSTSADDWWWIPGDLNVADILTRGAAPEDFQENSVWQNGPEFLKQPVEQWPKKSAKEVAAYAKEGIDRLQRKSFSAALTRSQVKNNKGGVSAGPSSPVTAQEAHNANHEEIAGTLLRMRKTAWVIKGRKLAQKIVDNCVTCRKARARKCQQIMSDLPPERITPARPFEYTTVDLFGPYEVKDETPVGARPALKELYLFLDQLGNSGIENEATKHGTEWSWKFHPADSPHRNGTAEAAVRTVKRALHNLGGDGCFTWSEFQTFLYMASNLANERPIDARTQSQEDCVDYISLNSLLLGRAGPRGDLGSFEFEGYPYKRLRAIQTEVDQFWRKWSQLAGPNLYIRSKWHTAHRNVAVGDVIWLADQNALRGQYKLARVISVNTDKKGIVRDVHVRTFPSYPVPTVKPDKKEKSKKLKIPATVLHRDVRRIIVLLPAEEQEKSHQD
;
A
#
# COMPACT_ATOMS: atom_id res chain seq x y z
N MET A 1 -16.88 -16.27 41.95
CA MET A 1 -16.44 -15.71 40.64
C MET A 1 -16.27 -16.81 39.60
N VAL A 2 -15.63 -17.95 39.93
CA VAL A 2 -15.53 -19.16 39.08
C VAL A 2 -16.91 -19.72 38.66
N GLU A 3 -17.89 -19.81 39.57
CA GLU A 3 -19.29 -20.18 39.26
C GLU A 3 -19.95 -19.26 38.21
N LYS A 4 -19.61 -17.97 38.26
CA LYS A 4 -20.14 -16.92 37.38
C LYS A 4 -19.52 -16.99 35.98
N PHE A 5 -18.25 -17.41 35.90
CA PHE A 5 -17.57 -17.72 34.63
C PHE A 5 -18.06 -19.03 34.03
N ARG A 6 -18.28 -20.09 34.83
CA ARG A 6 -18.88 -21.35 34.37
C ARG A 6 -20.23 -21.12 33.70
N ARG A 7 -21.12 -20.32 34.32
CA ARG A 7 -22.41 -19.90 33.74
C ARG A 7 -22.29 -19.08 32.43
N ALA A 8 -21.15 -18.44 32.15
CA ALA A 8 -20.96 -17.72 30.89
C ALA A 8 -20.59 -18.66 29.73
N PHE A 9 -20.16 -19.90 30.03
CA PHE A 9 -19.81 -20.93 29.05
C PHE A 9 -20.91 -22.01 28.90
N THR A 10 -22.07 -21.82 29.52
CA THR A 10 -23.25 -22.67 29.31
C THR A 10 -23.96 -22.26 28.02
N ASN A 11 -24.56 -23.24 27.33
CA ASN A 11 -25.22 -23.04 26.04
C ASN A 11 -26.55 -22.27 26.21
N ILE A 12 -26.54 -20.94 26.29
CA ILE A 12 -27.75 -20.11 26.44
C ILE A 12 -27.65 -18.90 25.48
N THR A 13 -28.73 -18.55 24.77
CA THR A 13 -28.81 -17.36 23.89
C THR A 13 -30.06 -16.52 24.18
N ALA A 14 -29.94 -15.19 24.09
CA ALA A 14 -31.05 -14.26 24.32
C ALA A 14 -31.54 -13.63 22.99
N LYS A 15 -32.86 -13.54 22.79
CA LYS A 15 -33.49 -12.91 21.61
C LYS A 15 -34.44 -11.77 22.05
N SER A 16 -34.49 -10.70 21.26
CA SER A 16 -35.56 -9.68 21.32
C SER A 16 -36.38 -9.73 20.03
N HIS A 17 -37.72 -9.68 20.13
CA HIS A 17 -38.60 -9.62 18.96
C HIS A 17 -38.82 -8.17 18.53
N CYS A 18 -38.65 -7.89 17.23
CA CYS A 18 -39.12 -6.65 16.60
C CYS A 18 -40.50 -6.95 16.01
N ALA A 19 -41.56 -6.35 16.56
CA ALA A 19 -42.92 -6.50 16.05
C ALA A 19 -43.20 -5.44 14.97
N ASP A 20 -43.73 -5.87 13.83
CA ASP A 20 -44.12 -5.01 12.72
C ASP A 20 -45.52 -4.40 12.93
N LYS A 21 -45.74 -3.24 12.32
CA LYS A 21 -46.80 -2.26 12.59
C LYS A 21 -48.23 -2.82 12.47
N ASN A 22 -49.02 -2.70 13.55
CA ASN A 22 -50.31 -2.00 13.57
C ASN A 22 -50.95 -2.03 14.98
N GLN A 23 -51.52 -0.88 15.36
CA GLN A 23 -52.39 -0.59 16.51
C GLN A 23 -51.75 -0.17 17.86
N LEU A 24 -52.48 0.77 18.48
CA LEU A 24 -52.17 1.65 19.59
C LEU A 24 -51.78 0.94 20.91
N GLY A 25 -50.95 1.65 21.70
CA GLY A 25 -51.20 1.79 23.14
C GLY A 25 -50.24 1.06 24.10
N VAL A 26 -49.45 1.88 24.80
CA VAL A 26 -48.95 1.69 26.18
C VAL A 26 -47.81 0.69 26.41
N ILE A 27 -46.77 1.24 27.03
CA ILE A 27 -45.53 0.67 27.59
C ILE A 27 -45.75 -0.70 28.25
N LYS A 28 -45.05 -1.74 27.77
CA LYS A 28 -44.60 -2.89 28.58
C LYS A 28 -43.21 -3.39 28.16
N SER A 29 -42.28 -3.25 29.10
CA SER A 29 -40.98 -3.90 29.29
C SER A 29 -40.53 -5.00 28.30
N SER A 30 -39.39 -4.79 27.66
CA SER A 30 -38.61 -5.83 26.97
C SER A 30 -37.94 -6.77 27.99
N ALA A 31 -38.61 -7.85 28.37
CA ALA A 31 -37.96 -8.96 29.09
C ALA A 31 -37.20 -9.83 28.07
N LEU A 32 -35.87 -9.91 28.20
CA LEU A 32 -35.03 -10.88 27.48
C LEU A 32 -35.31 -12.27 28.06
N HIS A 33 -35.90 -13.17 27.27
CA HIS A 33 -35.95 -14.58 27.62
C HIS A 33 -34.71 -15.30 27.09
N GLU A 34 -33.96 -15.91 27.99
CA GLU A 34 -32.79 -16.75 27.72
C GLU A 34 -33.26 -18.16 27.31
N LEU A 35 -32.87 -18.61 26.12
CA LEU A 35 -33.20 -19.94 25.61
C LEU A 35 -31.97 -20.85 25.65
N PRO A 36 -32.12 -22.09 26.15
CA PRO A 36 -31.05 -23.07 26.11
C PRO A 36 -30.72 -23.49 24.67
N VAL A 37 -29.42 -23.58 24.39
CA VAL A 37 -28.81 -23.93 23.12
C VAL A 37 -28.27 -25.35 23.19
N ILE A 38 -28.43 -26.08 22.11
CA ILE A 38 -27.99 -27.45 21.94
C ILE A 38 -26.79 -27.42 21.01
N LEU A 39 -25.66 -27.99 21.45
CA LEU A 39 -24.42 -28.04 20.66
C LEU A 39 -24.48 -29.13 19.59
N MET A 40 -23.60 -29.11 18.60
CA MET A 40 -23.52 -30.17 17.58
C MET A 40 -22.60 -31.30 18.06
N LEU A 41 -23.17 -32.26 18.80
CA LEU A 41 -22.44 -33.42 19.32
C LEU A 41 -22.82 -34.69 18.56
N LEU A 42 -21.83 -35.51 18.24
CA LEU A 42 -22.00 -36.82 17.59
C LEU A 42 -20.84 -37.76 17.88
N GLU A 43 -21.02 -39.06 17.65
CA GLU A 43 -19.94 -40.04 17.73
C GLU A 43 -19.32 -40.30 16.36
N VAL A 44 -18.00 -40.12 16.29
CA VAL A 44 -17.20 -40.37 15.09
C VAL A 44 -16.40 -41.66 15.25
N THR A 45 -16.33 -42.46 14.18
CA THR A 45 -15.57 -43.72 14.19
C THR A 45 -14.12 -43.48 13.77
N ALA A 46 -13.15 -43.87 14.58
CA ALA A 46 -11.73 -43.90 14.22
C ALA A 46 -11.40 -45.09 13.31
N ASN A 47 -10.24 -45.06 12.63
CA ASN A 47 -9.85 -46.10 11.68
C ASN A 47 -9.94 -47.55 12.21
N ALA A 48 -9.58 -47.78 13.47
CA ALA A 48 -9.64 -49.11 14.11
C ALA A 48 -11.02 -49.47 14.68
N GLY A 49 -12.07 -48.73 14.32
CA GLY A 49 -13.47 -49.03 14.63
C GLY A 49 -13.97 -48.44 15.95
N GLN A 50 -13.11 -47.81 16.75
CA GLN A 50 -13.51 -47.21 18.02
C GLN A 50 -14.34 -45.93 17.81
N LYS A 51 -15.38 -45.73 18.61
CA LYS A 51 -16.17 -44.50 18.64
C LYS A 51 -15.49 -43.44 19.51
N ILE A 52 -15.56 -42.19 19.05
CA ILE A 52 -15.03 -40.99 19.72
C ILE A 52 -16.14 -39.95 19.74
N GLY A 53 -16.58 -39.55 20.94
CA GLY A 53 -17.52 -38.45 21.07
C GLY A 53 -16.88 -37.14 20.63
N THR A 54 -17.54 -36.44 19.71
CA THR A 54 -16.99 -35.33 18.96
C THR A 54 -17.91 -34.13 19.05
N LEU A 55 -17.32 -32.96 19.31
CA LEU A 55 -17.98 -31.67 19.19
C LEU A 55 -17.57 -31.03 17.86
N ILE A 56 -18.56 -30.68 17.05
CA ILE A 56 -18.34 -29.85 15.86
C ILE A 56 -18.53 -28.39 16.27
N ASP A 57 -17.42 -27.67 16.38
CA ASP A 57 -17.41 -26.25 16.69
C ASP A 57 -16.93 -25.46 15.48
N LEU A 58 -17.89 -24.94 14.72
CA LEU A 58 -17.62 -24.13 13.54
C LEU A 58 -17.10 -22.72 13.89
N ALA A 59 -17.01 -22.36 15.17
CA ALA A 59 -16.36 -21.14 15.62
C ALA A 59 -14.89 -21.36 16.03
N SER A 60 -14.47 -22.61 16.25
CA SER A 60 -13.06 -22.95 16.50
C SER A 60 -12.27 -22.90 15.20
N ASP A 61 -11.02 -22.43 15.28
CA ASP A 61 -10.06 -22.32 14.17
C ASP A 61 -9.03 -23.47 14.14
N THR A 62 -9.12 -24.45 15.03
CA THR A 62 -8.17 -25.58 15.04
C THR A 62 -8.78 -26.84 15.67
N ASN A 63 -8.36 -28.02 15.21
CA ASN A 63 -8.83 -29.30 15.74
C ASN A 63 -8.05 -29.70 17.00
N TYR A 64 -8.77 -30.22 18.00
CA TYR A 64 -8.16 -30.66 19.26
C TYR A 64 -8.58 -32.07 19.60
N ILE A 65 -7.67 -32.83 20.22
CA ILE A 65 -7.95 -34.17 20.75
C ILE A 65 -7.42 -34.25 22.18
N THR A 66 -8.16 -34.93 23.06
CA THR A 66 -7.64 -35.14 24.41
C THR A 66 -6.42 -36.05 24.40
N HIS A 67 -5.42 -35.76 25.25
CA HIS A 67 -4.24 -36.63 25.43
C HIS A 67 -4.63 -38.03 25.90
N ARG A 68 -5.76 -38.16 26.60
CA ARG A 68 -6.34 -39.44 27.00
C ARG A 68 -6.83 -40.23 25.79
N ALA A 69 -7.64 -39.63 24.91
CA ALA A 69 -8.13 -40.28 23.71
C ALA A 69 -7.00 -40.62 22.72
N ALA A 70 -6.04 -39.71 22.55
CA ALA A 70 -4.89 -39.96 21.68
C ALA A 70 -4.05 -41.16 22.14
N ARG A 71 -3.86 -41.33 23.47
CA ARG A 71 -3.21 -42.53 24.04
C ARG A 71 -4.06 -43.79 23.86
N ARG A 72 -5.37 -43.72 24.11
CA ARG A 72 -6.32 -44.83 23.92
C ARG A 72 -6.35 -45.32 22.47
N LEU A 73 -6.19 -44.42 21.51
CA LEU A 73 -6.18 -44.69 20.08
C LEU A 73 -4.77 -45.00 19.53
N ASN A 74 -3.76 -45.02 20.41
CA ASN A 74 -2.36 -45.25 20.09
C ASN A 74 -1.82 -44.37 18.94
N LEU A 75 -2.13 -43.07 18.98
CA LEU A 75 -1.74 -42.13 17.91
C LEU A 75 -0.26 -41.72 18.04
N CYS A 76 0.43 -41.66 16.90
CA CYS A 76 1.76 -41.09 16.81
C CYS A 76 1.73 -39.62 17.23
N SER A 77 2.67 -39.22 18.09
CA SER A 77 2.71 -37.88 18.68
C SER A 77 4.05 -37.21 18.46
N GLU A 78 4.03 -35.93 18.08
CA GLU A 78 5.21 -35.09 17.97
C GLU A 78 5.14 -33.97 19.03
N LYS A 79 6.21 -33.77 19.79
CA LYS A 79 6.27 -32.68 20.78
C LYS A 79 6.44 -31.36 20.06
N ILE A 80 5.55 -30.42 20.33
CA ILE A 80 5.58 -29.10 19.70
C ILE A 80 5.28 -28.01 20.71
N THR A 81 5.72 -26.79 20.40
CA THR A 81 5.30 -25.59 21.12
C THR A 81 4.40 -24.77 20.21
N LEU A 82 3.13 -24.62 20.60
CA LEU A 82 2.18 -23.74 19.93
C LEU A 82 2.40 -22.31 20.40
N VAL A 83 2.64 -21.38 19.47
CA VAL A 83 2.63 -19.95 19.76
C VAL A 83 1.26 -19.39 19.41
N VAL A 84 0.50 -18.97 20.43
CA VAL A 84 -0.85 -18.38 20.33
C VAL A 84 -0.73 -16.86 20.38
N HIS A 85 -1.22 -16.15 19.36
CA HIS A 85 -1.17 -14.69 19.30
C HIS A 85 -2.50 -14.04 19.71
N GLY A 86 -2.56 -13.48 20.92
CA GLY A 86 -3.72 -12.75 21.42
C GLY A 86 -3.91 -11.37 20.78
N VAL A 87 -5.13 -10.84 20.92
CA VAL A 87 -5.47 -9.46 20.51
C VAL A 87 -4.63 -8.48 21.35
N GLY A 88 -3.93 -7.55 20.67
CA GLY A 88 -2.98 -6.63 21.29
C GLY A 88 -1.50 -7.02 21.11
N GLY A 89 -1.19 -8.09 20.38
CA GLY A 89 0.18 -8.47 20.03
C GLY A 89 0.90 -9.36 21.05
N MET A 90 0.22 -9.76 22.13
CA MET A 90 0.76 -10.74 23.08
C MET A 90 0.89 -12.13 22.44
N ALA A 91 2.04 -12.77 22.60
CA ALA A 91 2.31 -14.14 22.13
C ALA A 91 2.54 -15.07 23.31
N MET A 92 1.72 -16.11 23.46
CA MET A 92 1.82 -17.12 24.51
C MET A 92 2.29 -18.45 23.93
N LYS A 93 3.20 -19.15 24.61
CA LYS A 93 3.74 -20.44 24.18
C LYS A 93 3.15 -21.59 25.00
N VAL A 94 2.41 -22.49 24.36
CA VAL A 94 1.82 -23.68 24.98
C VAL A 94 2.56 -24.92 24.49
N LYS A 95 3.19 -25.65 25.41
CA LYS A 95 3.83 -26.94 25.11
C LYS A 95 2.75 -28.01 25.01
N THR A 96 2.63 -28.67 23.87
CA THR A 96 1.67 -29.75 23.66
C THR A 96 2.24 -30.79 22.70
N LYS A 97 1.40 -31.73 22.28
CA LYS A 97 1.73 -32.73 21.26
C LYS A 97 0.79 -32.59 20.09
N ARG A 98 1.35 -32.71 18.88
CA ARG A 98 0.60 -32.85 17.64
C ARG A 98 0.33 -34.32 17.38
N TYR A 99 -0.92 -34.65 17.06
CA TYR A 99 -1.37 -36.00 16.75
C TYR A 99 -1.99 -36.04 15.36
N LEU A 100 -1.76 -37.14 14.64
CA LEU A 100 -2.43 -37.41 13.37
C LEU A 100 -3.53 -38.45 13.60
N LEU A 101 -4.78 -38.00 13.71
CA LEU A 101 -5.95 -38.85 13.86
C LEU A 101 -6.49 -39.26 12.49
N ARG A 102 -6.98 -40.50 12.36
CA ARG A 102 -7.71 -40.92 11.15
C ARG A 102 -9.14 -41.32 11.50
N VAL A 103 -10.12 -40.60 10.97
CA VAL A 103 -11.55 -40.84 11.17
C VAL A 103 -12.20 -41.41 9.92
N ARG A 104 -13.20 -42.26 10.09
CA ARG A 104 -13.98 -42.79 8.97
C ARG A 104 -15.09 -41.82 8.62
N VAL A 105 -15.17 -41.51 7.35
CA VAL A 105 -16.09 -40.55 6.79
C VAL A 105 -16.91 -41.24 5.71
N LYS A 106 -18.23 -41.15 5.80
CA LYS A 106 -19.13 -41.67 4.76
C LYS A 106 -19.03 -40.77 3.55
N THR A 107 -18.62 -41.35 2.42
CA THR A 107 -18.64 -40.64 1.15
C THR A 107 -20.08 -40.52 0.64
N PRO A 108 -20.37 -39.59 -0.30
CA PRO A 108 -21.69 -39.47 -0.91
C PRO A 108 -22.22 -40.76 -1.57
N THR A 109 -21.32 -41.71 -1.88
CA THR A 109 -21.65 -43.03 -2.45
C THR A 109 -21.99 -44.09 -1.40
N GLY A 110 -22.01 -43.75 -0.11
CA GLY A 110 -22.24 -44.66 1.00
C GLY A 110 -21.02 -45.47 1.46
N THR A 111 -19.88 -45.39 0.75
CA THR A 111 -18.63 -46.06 1.14
C THR A 111 -17.88 -45.27 2.21
N GLU A 112 -17.38 -45.93 3.26
CA GLU A 112 -16.55 -45.31 4.30
C GLU A 112 -15.10 -45.15 3.83
N ARG A 113 -14.53 -43.94 3.96
CA ARG A 113 -13.11 -43.67 3.69
C ARG A 113 -12.43 -43.04 4.91
N ALA A 114 -11.17 -43.39 5.12
CA ALA A 114 -10.34 -42.79 6.16
C ALA A 114 -9.94 -41.35 5.77
N HIS A 115 -10.23 -40.41 6.65
CA HIS A 115 -9.84 -39.01 6.55
C HIS A 115 -8.86 -38.67 7.67
N GLN A 116 -7.75 -38.03 7.33
CA GLN A 116 -6.69 -37.71 8.30
C GLN A 116 -6.91 -36.29 8.84
N LEU A 117 -6.91 -36.15 10.16
CA LEU A 117 -7.02 -34.91 10.90
C LEU A 117 -5.72 -34.67 11.67
N VAL A 118 -5.17 -33.48 11.54
CA VAL A 118 -4.11 -33.00 12.44
C VAL A 118 -4.79 -32.39 13.65
N CYS A 119 -4.54 -32.95 14.83
CA CYS A 119 -5.15 -32.51 16.08
C CYS A 119 -4.07 -32.14 17.10
N TYR A 120 -4.31 -31.08 17.85
CA TYR A 120 -3.46 -30.67 18.96
C TYR A 120 -3.98 -31.23 20.28
N GLY A 121 -3.05 -31.66 21.13
CA GLY A 121 -3.38 -32.27 22.41
C GLY A 121 -3.93 -31.26 23.42
N LEU A 122 -5.03 -31.62 24.08
CA LEU A 122 -5.56 -30.96 25.29
C LEU A 122 -5.76 -31.98 26.40
N ASP A 123 -5.84 -31.55 27.66
CA ASP A 123 -6.17 -32.47 28.75
C ASP A 123 -7.66 -32.80 28.76
N GLU A 124 -8.52 -31.80 28.52
CA GLU A 124 -9.98 -31.91 28.53
C GLU A 124 -10.60 -30.97 27.48
N ILE A 125 -11.76 -31.34 26.89
CA ILE A 125 -12.45 -30.55 25.86
C ILE A 125 -13.83 -30.09 26.34
N ALA A 126 -14.71 -31.03 26.70
CA ALA A 126 -16.03 -30.71 27.28
C ALA A 126 -16.59 -31.87 28.10
N ASN A 127 -17.33 -31.56 29.16
CA ASN A 127 -18.05 -32.50 30.00
C ASN A 127 -19.56 -32.37 29.81
N VAL A 128 -20.20 -33.48 29.44
CA VAL A 128 -21.66 -33.53 29.28
C VAL A 128 -22.28 -33.99 30.60
N HIS A 129 -22.86 -33.06 31.36
CA HIS A 129 -23.50 -33.34 32.64
C HIS A 129 -24.93 -33.87 32.45
N ARG A 130 -25.66 -33.32 31.47
CA ARG A 130 -27.02 -33.74 31.14
C ARG A 130 -27.24 -33.76 29.63
N ALA A 131 -27.31 -34.96 29.05
CA ALA A 131 -27.61 -35.17 27.63
C ALA A 131 -29.14 -35.21 27.38
N ILE A 132 -29.58 -34.70 26.24
CA ILE A 132 -30.98 -34.83 25.80
C ILE A 132 -31.23 -36.27 25.34
N ARG A 133 -32.38 -36.85 25.73
CA ARG A 133 -32.72 -38.21 25.34
C ARG A 133 -33.14 -38.28 23.86
N PRO A 134 -32.71 -39.30 23.08
CA PRO A 134 -33.03 -39.39 21.66
C PRO A 134 -34.54 -39.39 21.36
N GLU A 135 -35.37 -39.94 22.27
CA GLU A 135 -36.82 -39.95 22.12
C GLU A 135 -37.43 -38.55 22.19
N GLN A 136 -36.79 -37.63 22.93
CA GLN A 136 -37.23 -36.24 23.00
C GLN A 136 -36.94 -35.52 21.69
N LEU A 137 -35.76 -35.74 21.08
CA LEU A 137 -35.42 -35.18 19.76
C LEU A 137 -36.26 -35.82 18.65
N LYS A 138 -36.61 -37.10 18.76
CA LYS A 138 -37.43 -37.81 17.79
C LYS A 138 -38.85 -37.25 17.68
N LYS A 139 -39.39 -36.64 18.73
CA LYS A 139 -40.68 -35.93 18.64
C LYS A 139 -40.64 -34.78 17.62
N PHE A 140 -39.49 -34.12 17.51
CA PHE A 140 -39.27 -33.05 16.53
C PHE A 140 -38.83 -33.64 15.18
N PHE A 141 -37.99 -34.67 15.18
CA PHE A 141 -37.48 -35.31 13.97
C PHE A 141 -37.95 -36.78 13.85
N PRO A 142 -39.27 -37.04 13.63
CA PRO A 142 -39.85 -38.39 13.71
C PRO A 142 -39.32 -39.34 12.64
N GLU A 143 -38.86 -38.78 11.51
CA GLU A 143 -38.31 -39.51 10.36
C GLU A 143 -36.83 -39.87 10.52
N THR A 144 -36.18 -39.48 11.63
CA THR A 144 -34.77 -39.81 11.91
C THR A 144 -34.66 -41.00 12.85
N SER A 145 -33.66 -41.87 12.61
CA SER A 145 -33.41 -43.04 13.45
C SER A 145 -33.01 -42.61 14.87
N LEU A 146 -33.30 -43.43 15.88
CA LEU A 146 -32.92 -43.11 17.28
C LEU A 146 -31.39 -43.11 17.45
N GLU A 147 -30.69 -43.94 16.69
CA GLU A 147 -29.22 -44.03 16.72
C GLU A 147 -28.58 -42.73 16.22
N ASP A 148 -29.09 -42.15 15.13
CA ASP A 148 -28.61 -40.87 14.57
C ASP A 148 -28.91 -39.65 15.46
N LEU A 149 -29.80 -39.79 16.44
CA LEU A 149 -30.15 -38.75 17.42
C LEU A 149 -29.46 -38.98 18.77
N THR A 150 -28.62 -40.00 18.89
CA THR A 150 -27.91 -40.34 20.13
C THR A 150 -26.75 -39.37 20.38
N ARG A 151 -26.69 -38.85 21.62
CA ARG A 151 -25.69 -37.88 22.04
C ARG A 151 -24.53 -38.58 22.76
N PRO A 152 -23.26 -38.27 22.44
CA PRO A 152 -22.11 -38.86 23.13
C PRO A 152 -22.06 -38.43 24.60
N LYS A 153 -21.62 -39.34 25.48
CA LYS A 153 -21.47 -39.08 26.92
C LYS A 153 -20.19 -38.34 27.27
N HIS A 154 -19.15 -38.46 26.46
CA HIS A 154 -17.83 -37.83 26.66
C HIS A 154 -17.37 -37.18 25.36
N ILE A 155 -16.84 -35.96 25.43
CA ILE A 155 -16.30 -35.25 24.27
C ILE A 155 -14.78 -35.29 24.31
N GLU A 156 -14.21 -36.02 23.35
CA GLU A 156 -12.79 -36.31 23.29
C GLU A 156 -12.10 -35.72 22.05
N LEU A 157 -12.89 -35.24 21.09
CA LEU A 157 -12.44 -34.61 19.84
C LEU A 157 -13.24 -33.34 19.57
N LEU A 158 -12.55 -32.27 19.16
CA LEU A 158 -13.14 -31.04 18.63
C LEU A 158 -12.73 -30.89 17.17
N ILE A 159 -13.71 -30.74 16.28
CA ILE A 159 -13.50 -30.48 14.86
C ILE A 159 -13.86 -29.03 14.57
N SER A 160 -12.90 -28.31 13.99
CA SER A 160 -12.96 -26.88 13.68
C SER A 160 -13.52 -26.61 12.29
N HIS A 161 -13.79 -25.34 11.99
CA HIS A 161 -14.22 -24.93 10.65
C HIS A 161 -13.16 -25.13 9.56
N HIS A 162 -11.88 -25.30 9.91
CA HIS A 162 -10.82 -25.61 8.93
C HIS A 162 -11.07 -26.94 8.22
N GLU A 163 -11.73 -27.88 8.89
CA GLU A 163 -12.21 -29.12 8.30
C GLU A 163 -13.55 -28.92 7.61
N GLY A 164 -13.71 -27.83 6.86
CA GLY A 164 -14.97 -27.43 6.24
C GLY A 164 -15.60 -28.49 5.33
N ARG A 165 -14.82 -29.49 4.90
CA ARG A 165 -15.34 -30.68 4.18
C ARG A 165 -16.13 -31.65 5.06
N LEU A 166 -15.88 -31.64 6.37
CA LEU A 166 -16.58 -32.43 7.39
C LEU A 166 -17.71 -31.63 8.06
N ALA A 167 -17.81 -30.32 7.79
CA ALA A 167 -18.87 -29.48 8.34
C ALA A 167 -20.25 -29.98 7.90
N PRO A 168 -21.17 -30.23 8.83
CA PRO A 168 -22.48 -30.78 8.51
C PRO A 168 -23.38 -29.70 7.90
N GLN A 169 -24.30 -30.11 7.04
CA GLN A 169 -25.26 -29.22 6.38
C GLN A 169 -26.63 -29.31 7.05
N ARG A 170 -27.40 -28.22 7.01
CA ARG A 170 -28.74 -28.19 7.61
C ARG A 170 -29.70 -29.02 6.79
N VAL A 171 -30.30 -30.03 7.42
CA VAL A 171 -31.28 -30.93 6.80
C VAL A 171 -32.69 -30.47 7.11
N LYS A 172 -33.00 -30.23 8.39
CA LYS A 172 -34.36 -29.90 8.83
C LYS A 172 -34.31 -28.87 9.95
N VAL A 173 -35.15 -27.83 9.84
CA VAL A 173 -35.27 -26.77 10.83
C VAL A 173 -36.67 -26.80 11.41
N ILE A 174 -36.78 -26.82 12.74
CA ILE A 174 -38.04 -26.81 13.48
C ILE A 174 -37.91 -25.74 14.57
N GLY A 175 -38.55 -24.59 14.35
CA GLY A 175 -38.28 -23.39 15.15
C GLY A 175 -36.82 -22.95 15.00
N ASP A 176 -36.15 -22.73 16.13
CA ASP A 176 -34.71 -22.40 16.20
C ASP A 176 -33.81 -23.66 16.35
N LEU A 177 -34.39 -24.86 16.27
CA LEU A 177 -33.71 -26.15 16.35
C LEU A 177 -33.42 -26.71 14.95
N VAL A 178 -32.21 -27.22 14.76
CA VAL A 178 -31.74 -27.65 13.43
C VAL A 178 -31.12 -29.05 13.51
N LEU A 179 -31.61 -29.95 12.66
CA LEU A 179 -30.96 -31.23 12.36
C LEU A 179 -29.94 -30.98 11.24
N TRP A 180 -28.71 -31.37 11.52
CA TRP A 180 -27.55 -31.27 10.65
C TRP A 180 -27.14 -32.67 10.20
N GLU A 181 -26.70 -32.80 8.96
CA GLU A 181 -26.17 -34.06 8.42
C GLU A 181 -24.89 -33.77 7.67
N GLY A 182 -23.86 -34.53 7.96
CA GLY A 182 -22.59 -34.42 7.30
C GLY A 182 -21.94 -35.77 7.06
N PRO A 183 -20.74 -35.76 6.46
CA PRO A 183 -19.99 -36.97 6.17
C PRO A 183 -19.63 -37.81 7.42
N LEU A 184 -19.71 -37.21 8.61
CA LEU A 184 -19.49 -37.85 9.90
C LEU A 184 -20.76 -38.43 10.56
N GLY A 185 -21.95 -38.11 10.04
CA GLY A 185 -23.24 -38.51 10.60
C GLY A 185 -24.21 -37.34 10.77
N LYS A 186 -25.37 -37.63 11.37
CA LYS A 186 -26.39 -36.64 11.73
C LYS A 186 -26.15 -36.13 13.16
N THR A 187 -26.47 -34.87 13.40
CA THR A 187 -26.43 -34.24 14.73
C THR A 187 -27.46 -33.12 14.82
N VAL A 188 -27.83 -32.70 16.03
CA VAL A 188 -28.81 -31.63 16.26
C VAL A 188 -28.13 -30.47 16.97
N GLY A 189 -28.43 -29.25 16.55
CA GLY A 189 -27.99 -28.04 17.24
C GLY A 189 -28.96 -26.87 17.05
N GLY A 190 -28.90 -25.86 17.90
CA GLY A 190 -29.84 -24.73 17.89
C GLY A 190 -30.53 -24.51 19.23
N ALA A 191 -31.46 -23.56 19.32
CA ALA A 191 -32.08 -23.16 20.59
C ALA A 191 -33.53 -23.68 20.71
N HIS A 192 -33.93 -24.11 21.91
CA HIS A 192 -35.32 -24.49 22.16
C HIS A 192 -35.71 -24.40 23.65
N PRO A 193 -36.86 -23.79 24.00
CA PRO A 193 -37.22 -23.50 25.40
C PRO A 193 -37.35 -24.73 26.29
N ASN A 194 -37.81 -25.87 25.75
CA ASN A 194 -38.10 -27.08 26.53
C ASN A 194 -37.05 -28.20 26.35
N LEU A 195 -35.96 -27.96 25.61
CA LEU A 195 -34.90 -28.94 25.40
C LEU A 195 -33.59 -28.35 25.91
N PHE A 196 -33.05 -28.93 26.97
CA PHE A 196 -31.84 -28.43 27.63
C PHE A 196 -30.76 -29.51 27.69
N GLU A 197 -29.57 -29.16 27.20
CA GLU A 197 -28.37 -29.96 27.31
C GLU A 197 -27.33 -29.20 28.13
N GLU A 198 -26.89 -29.79 29.25
CA GLU A 198 -25.88 -29.20 30.12
C GLU A 198 -24.50 -29.75 29.74
N VAL A 199 -23.75 -28.92 29.01
CA VAL A 199 -22.39 -29.22 28.55
C VAL A 199 -21.47 -28.12 29.07
N ASP A 200 -20.54 -28.51 29.93
CA ASP A 200 -19.48 -27.66 30.44
C ASP A 200 -18.28 -27.77 29.50
N MET A 201 -18.05 -26.73 28.70
CA MET A 201 -16.83 -26.62 27.91
C MET A 201 -15.64 -26.45 28.87
N ALA A 202 -14.59 -27.24 28.68
CA ALA A 202 -13.39 -27.17 29.52
C ALA A 202 -12.66 -25.85 29.22
N ALA A 203 -12.93 -24.83 30.04
CA ALA A 203 -12.20 -23.58 30.00
C ALA A 203 -10.82 -23.80 30.63
N HIS A 204 -9.80 -24.06 29.82
CA HIS A 204 -8.44 -24.05 30.33
C HIS A 204 -8.08 -22.63 30.79
N THR A 205 -7.72 -22.50 32.08
CA THR A 205 -7.16 -21.28 32.65
C THR A 205 -5.74 -21.06 32.13
N SER A 206 -5.61 -20.76 30.85
CA SER A 206 -4.49 -19.96 30.37
C SER A 206 -4.85 -18.50 30.68
N LYS A 207 -3.88 -17.69 31.13
CA LYS A 207 -4.13 -16.32 31.63
C LYS A 207 -4.70 -15.34 30.60
N THR A 208 -5.09 -15.77 29.40
CA THR A 208 -5.83 -14.97 28.44
C THR A 208 -6.70 -15.87 27.56
N HIS A 209 -7.97 -15.97 27.96
CA HIS A 209 -9.20 -16.18 27.20
C HIS A 209 -9.20 -16.99 25.87
N PHE A 210 -10.03 -18.04 25.85
CA PHE A 210 -10.78 -18.46 24.67
C PHE A 210 -12.29 -18.20 24.86
N ALA A 211 -12.96 -18.03 23.71
CA ALA A 211 -14.40 -17.87 23.48
C ALA A 211 -15.05 -16.58 24.04
N ARG A 212 -14.81 -15.47 23.35
CA ARG A 212 -15.82 -14.39 23.25
C ARG A 212 -16.37 -14.44 21.83
N SER A 213 -17.70 -14.47 21.71
CA SER A 213 -18.42 -14.19 20.45
C SER A 213 -17.89 -12.88 19.84
N MET A 214 -17.16 -12.96 18.72
CA MET A 214 -16.60 -11.84 17.96
C MET A 214 -16.72 -12.25 16.48
N ARG A 215 -17.47 -11.56 15.59
CA ARG A 215 -17.27 -10.18 15.12
C ARG A 215 -15.82 -9.71 15.28
N THR A 216 -15.08 -10.01 14.22
CA THR A 216 -13.83 -9.36 13.79
C THR A 216 -12.59 -9.75 14.60
N THR A 217 -11.55 -10.15 13.87
CA THR A 217 -10.17 -10.52 14.28
C THR A 217 -9.97 -11.97 14.72
N ALA A 218 -9.55 -12.82 13.77
CA ALA A 218 -9.06 -14.18 14.02
C ALA A 218 -7.65 -14.15 14.66
N VAL A 219 -7.39 -15.07 15.60
CA VAL A 219 -6.10 -15.30 16.25
C VAL A 219 -5.21 -16.16 15.34
N LYS A 220 -3.91 -15.89 15.30
CA LYS A 220 -2.94 -16.61 14.44
C LYS A 220 -2.07 -17.52 15.31
N TYR A 221 -1.78 -18.75 14.84
CA TYR A 221 -0.86 -19.68 15.50
C TYR A 221 0.39 -19.93 14.67
N GLN A 222 1.52 -20.15 15.34
CA GLN A 222 2.78 -20.55 14.71
C GLN A 222 3.38 -21.75 15.45
N GLU A 223 3.73 -22.80 14.70
CA GLU A 223 4.43 -23.99 15.22
C GLU A 223 5.94 -23.77 15.20
N LEU A 224 6.63 -24.10 16.30
CA LEU A 224 8.09 -24.14 16.36
C LEU A 224 8.55 -25.55 16.70
N THR A 225 9.27 -26.18 15.77
CA THR A 225 9.92 -27.49 15.96
C THR A 225 11.29 -27.28 16.63
N GLU A 226 11.56 -28.00 17.72
CA GLU A 226 12.86 -27.94 18.44
C GLU A 226 13.96 -28.60 17.60
N THR A 227 14.49 -27.91 16.58
CA THR A 227 15.81 -28.18 15.95
C THR A 227 16.09 -27.18 14.82
N GLN A 228 16.49 -25.95 15.16
CA GLN A 228 17.35 -25.14 14.27
C GLN A 228 18.30 -24.30 15.14
N GLU A 229 19.55 -24.72 15.19
CA GLU A 229 20.66 -23.94 15.73
C GLU A 229 20.87 -22.68 14.90
N PHE A 230 20.86 -21.53 15.57
CA PHE A 230 21.09 -20.22 14.97
C PHE A 230 22.55 -20.07 14.55
N LYS A 231 22.82 -20.02 13.24
CA LYS A 231 23.99 -19.29 12.71
C LYS A 231 23.54 -17.87 12.38
N ALA A 232 24.12 -16.91 13.10
CA ALA A 232 23.87 -15.49 12.91
C ALA A 232 24.48 -15.01 11.58
N GLU A 233 23.64 -14.81 10.58
CA GLU A 233 23.98 -13.96 9.43
C GLU A 233 23.56 -12.52 9.72
N THR A 234 24.55 -11.64 9.78
CA THR A 234 24.45 -10.20 9.94
C THR A 234 23.70 -9.59 8.74
N LYS A 235 22.42 -9.26 8.92
CA LYS A 235 21.60 -8.64 7.87
C LYS A 235 21.98 -7.16 7.65
N ASN A 236 22.79 -6.89 6.63
CA ASN A 236 22.97 -5.57 6.01
C ASN A 236 21.74 -5.13 5.17
N THR A 237 20.53 -5.18 5.74
CA THR A 237 19.29 -4.77 5.04
C THR A 237 18.91 -3.30 5.24
N VAL A 238 19.77 -2.51 5.89
CA VAL A 238 19.51 -1.08 6.18
C VAL A 238 19.62 -0.22 4.91
N ALA A 239 20.54 -0.53 3.99
CA ALA A 239 20.85 0.31 2.83
C ALA A 239 19.72 0.42 1.77
N GLY A 240 18.86 -0.59 1.66
CA GLY A 240 17.74 -0.57 0.70
C GLY A 240 16.58 0.34 1.13
N ARG A 241 16.38 0.52 2.44
CA ARG A 241 15.39 1.47 2.98
C ARG A 241 15.90 2.90 2.90
N GLU A 242 17.16 3.14 3.29
CA GLU A 242 17.77 4.48 3.26
C GLU A 242 17.77 5.11 1.85
N PHE A 243 17.93 4.33 0.78
CA PHE A 243 17.85 4.83 -0.60
C PHE A 243 16.44 5.25 -1.02
N LEU A 244 15.42 4.43 -0.70
CA LEU A 244 14.02 4.76 -0.96
C LEU A 244 13.54 5.91 -0.06
N ASP A 245 14.08 5.98 1.15
CA ASP A 245 13.85 7.08 2.06
C ASP A 245 14.50 8.35 1.52
N TRP A 246 15.74 8.33 1.02
CA TRP A 246 16.39 9.50 0.40
C TRP A 246 15.57 10.11 -0.75
N TRP A 247 14.99 9.27 -1.64
CA TRP A 247 14.06 9.74 -2.68
C TRP A 247 12.73 10.28 -2.12
N ARG A 248 12.30 9.81 -0.93
CA ARG A 248 11.16 10.38 -0.19
C ARG A 248 11.54 11.70 0.49
N TRP A 249 12.76 11.86 1.01
CA TRP A 249 13.28 13.12 1.54
C TRP A 249 13.40 14.19 0.45
N ASP A 250 13.81 13.82 -0.76
CA ASP A 250 13.76 14.72 -1.94
C ASP A 250 12.32 15.06 -2.37
N SER A 251 11.31 14.35 -1.83
CA SER A 251 9.88 14.59 -2.06
C SER A 251 9.22 15.45 -0.95
N ILE A 252 9.97 15.95 0.04
CA ILE A 252 9.47 16.86 1.07
C ILE A 252 8.94 18.14 0.42
N GLY A 253 7.65 18.44 0.64
CA GLY A 253 6.95 19.58 0.05
C GLY A 253 6.38 19.33 -1.36
N ALA A 254 6.65 18.17 -1.96
CA ALA A 254 6.12 17.79 -3.27
C ALA A 254 5.04 16.70 -3.21
N ALA A 255 4.95 15.90 -2.14
CA ALA A 255 3.89 14.91 -1.95
C ALA A 255 2.87 15.38 -0.91
N CYS A 256 1.60 15.49 -1.30
CA CYS A 256 0.49 15.56 -0.36
C CYS A 256 0.13 14.11 0.00
N GLU A 257 0.59 13.61 1.15
CA GLU A 257 0.03 12.39 1.74
C GLU A 257 -1.15 12.81 2.63
N PRO A 258 -2.41 12.73 2.17
CA PRO A 258 -3.53 13.10 3.02
C PRO A 258 -3.62 12.15 4.23
N LYS A 259 -3.36 12.66 5.43
CA LYS A 259 -3.58 11.94 6.70
C LYS A 259 -5.03 12.17 7.13
N CYS A 260 -5.79 11.12 7.40
CA CYS A 260 -7.21 11.24 7.68
C CYS A 260 -7.50 11.41 9.18
N GLY A 261 -8.41 12.33 9.52
CA GLY A 261 -8.94 12.50 10.86
C GLY A 261 -10.14 11.59 11.20
N GLY A 262 -10.52 10.62 10.36
CA GLY A 262 -11.73 9.82 10.65
C GLY A 262 -12.12 8.63 9.75
N CYS A 263 -11.46 8.33 8.63
CA CYS A 263 -11.78 7.13 7.83
C CYS A 263 -10.71 6.03 8.01
N ARG A 264 -11.08 4.75 7.94
CA ARG A 264 -10.12 3.62 7.85
C ARG A 264 -9.82 3.21 6.40
N CYS A 265 -10.04 4.11 5.45
CA CYS A 265 -10.28 3.79 4.05
C CYS A 265 -9.08 4.00 3.11
N GLY A 266 -8.02 4.70 3.55
CA GLY A 266 -6.77 4.88 2.79
C GLY A 266 -6.86 5.58 1.41
N ASN A 267 -8.05 5.98 0.97
CA ASN A 267 -8.33 6.51 -0.38
C ASN A 267 -9.01 7.89 -0.35
N CYS A 268 -8.82 8.68 0.71
CA CYS A 268 -9.42 10.01 0.78
C CYS A 268 -8.79 11.00 -0.21
N GLN A 269 -9.63 11.90 -0.75
CA GLN A 269 -9.21 13.02 -1.57
C GLN A 269 -8.27 13.97 -0.79
N PRO A 270 -7.38 14.73 -1.48
CA PRO A 270 -6.47 15.69 -0.82
C PRO A 270 -7.26 16.72 0.01
N GLY A 271 -6.93 16.84 1.30
CA GLY A 271 -7.62 17.71 2.28
C GLY A 271 -7.83 17.11 3.68
N GLY A 272 -7.17 16.00 4.03
CA GLY A 272 -7.20 15.46 5.40
C GLY A 272 -6.40 16.31 6.41
N LYS A 273 -6.67 16.14 7.71
CA LYS A 273 -5.97 16.79 8.82
C LYS A 273 -4.45 16.54 8.73
N GLU A 274 -3.62 17.48 9.24
CA GLU A 274 -2.16 17.33 9.27
C GLU A 274 -1.69 16.20 10.20
N MET A 275 -2.48 15.87 11.22
CA MET A 275 -2.28 14.74 12.13
C MET A 275 -3.42 13.72 12.02
N THR A 276 -3.08 12.45 12.21
CA THR A 276 -4.04 11.35 12.40
C THR A 276 -4.66 11.40 13.80
N LEU A 277 -5.81 10.75 14.00
CA LEU A 277 -6.42 10.65 15.34
C LEU A 277 -5.52 9.97 16.41
N SER A 278 -4.59 9.10 15.99
CA SER A 278 -3.61 8.50 16.91
C SER A 278 -2.60 9.56 17.35
N GLU A 279 -2.02 10.27 16.38
CA GLU A 279 -1.08 11.38 16.61
C GLU A 279 -1.71 12.49 17.48
N GLU A 280 -2.99 12.85 17.26
CA GLU A 280 -3.70 13.83 18.10
C GLU A 280 -3.85 13.35 19.55
N ARG A 281 -4.14 12.05 19.77
CA ARG A 281 -4.27 11.48 21.12
C ARG A 281 -2.92 11.36 21.82
N GLU A 282 -1.88 10.96 21.08
CA GLU A 282 -0.50 10.87 21.56
C GLU A 282 -0.01 12.27 22.00
N LEU A 283 -0.27 13.31 21.20
CA LEU A 283 0.04 14.69 21.57
C LEU A 283 -0.68 15.13 22.86
N GLU A 284 -1.96 14.80 22.98
CA GLU A 284 -2.76 15.17 24.15
C GLU A 284 -2.31 14.45 25.43
N ILE A 285 -1.78 13.22 25.31
CA ILE A 285 -1.16 12.51 26.45
C ILE A 285 0.08 13.26 26.92
N ILE A 286 0.96 13.68 25.99
CA ILE A 286 2.16 14.45 26.31
C ILE A 286 1.77 15.81 26.93
N ARG A 287 0.79 16.51 26.34
CA ARG A 287 0.27 17.78 26.87
C ARG A 287 -0.20 17.66 28.31
N LYS A 288 -0.99 16.61 28.62
CA LYS A 288 -1.47 16.35 29.98
C LYS A 288 -0.37 15.94 30.95
N GLY A 289 0.78 15.50 30.44
CA GLY A 289 1.97 15.21 31.22
C GLY A 289 2.76 16.46 31.62
N LEU A 290 2.51 17.61 30.98
CA LEU A 290 3.16 18.87 31.29
C LEU A 290 2.44 19.61 32.42
N THR A 291 3.19 20.06 33.42
CA THR A 291 2.67 20.85 34.55
C THR A 291 3.47 22.14 34.69
N TYR A 292 2.79 23.29 34.68
CA TYR A 292 3.43 24.58 34.92
C TYR A 292 3.56 24.84 36.43
N VAL A 293 4.80 24.99 36.89
CA VAL A 293 5.14 25.17 38.30
C VAL A 293 5.71 26.58 38.48
N LYS A 294 5.17 27.35 39.43
CA LYS A 294 5.63 28.72 39.70
C LYS A 294 6.93 28.76 40.51
N ALA A 295 7.06 27.85 41.47
CA ALA A 295 8.24 27.63 42.30
C ALA A 295 8.03 26.33 43.09
N ASP A 296 9.11 25.62 43.40
CA ASP A 296 9.11 24.41 44.20
C ASP A 296 10.45 24.26 44.97
N ALA A 297 10.71 23.07 45.53
CA ALA A 297 11.96 22.80 46.24
C ALA A 297 13.19 22.74 45.30
N HIS A 298 12.99 22.65 44.00
CA HIS A 298 14.03 22.47 42.99
C HIS A 298 14.38 23.77 42.27
N SER A 299 13.42 24.68 42.10
CA SER A 299 13.57 26.00 41.49
C SER A 299 12.71 27.05 42.18
N SER A 300 13.30 28.21 42.48
CA SER A 300 12.55 29.41 42.88
C SER A 300 11.88 30.14 41.72
N GLU A 301 12.26 29.83 40.48
CA GLU A 301 11.75 30.44 39.26
C GLU A 301 10.71 29.54 38.56
N PRO A 302 9.74 30.13 37.82
CA PRO A 302 8.74 29.37 37.07
C PRO A 302 9.33 28.46 36.00
N HIS A 303 8.76 27.27 35.84
CA HIS A 303 9.24 26.24 34.93
C HIS A 303 8.15 25.21 34.59
N TRP A 304 8.46 24.30 33.67
CA TRP A 304 7.60 23.18 33.31
C TRP A 304 8.19 21.86 33.82
N ASP A 305 7.33 21.04 34.43
CA ASP A 305 7.59 19.65 34.77
C ASP A 305 6.94 18.73 33.74
N THR A 306 7.54 17.57 33.47
CA THR A 306 7.01 16.58 32.53
C THR A 306 6.97 15.17 33.12
N LYS A 307 5.85 14.48 32.88
CA LYS A 307 5.73 13.02 33.00
C LYS A 307 5.95 12.38 31.64
N TYR A 308 6.75 11.30 31.60
CA TYR A 308 6.99 10.62 30.34
C TYR A 308 5.79 9.76 29.92
N PRO A 309 5.47 9.70 28.62
CA PRO A 309 4.31 8.99 28.10
C PRO A 309 4.61 7.48 27.93
N TRP A 310 4.52 6.71 29.02
CA TRP A 310 4.79 5.27 29.05
C TRP A 310 3.67 4.43 28.39
N ILE A 311 4.02 3.52 27.48
CA ILE A 311 3.12 2.54 26.82
C ILE A 311 2.83 1.36 27.76
N GLU A 312 3.86 0.94 28.50
CA GLU A 312 3.82 -0.15 29.47
C GLU A 312 4.33 0.37 30.81
N ASP A 313 3.94 -0.30 31.90
CA ASP A 313 4.38 0.07 33.24
C ASP A 313 5.92 -0.05 33.36
N PRO A 314 6.65 1.03 33.75
CA PRO A 314 8.11 1.00 33.91
C PRO A 314 8.61 -0.05 34.90
N VAL A 315 7.76 -0.59 35.79
CA VAL A 315 8.10 -1.72 36.67
C VAL A 315 8.53 -2.97 35.90
N SER A 316 8.15 -3.08 34.62
CA SER A 316 8.60 -4.16 33.73
C SER A 316 10.08 -4.07 33.33
N LEU A 317 10.75 -2.93 33.52
CA LEU A 317 12.14 -2.74 33.15
C LEU A 317 13.08 -3.58 34.04
N PRO A 318 13.94 -4.43 33.47
CA PRO A 318 14.93 -5.17 34.24
C PRO A 318 16.08 -4.26 34.70
N ASP A 319 16.75 -4.62 35.80
CA ASP A 319 17.97 -3.93 36.22
C ASP A 319 19.09 -4.10 35.17
N ASN A 320 19.44 -3.00 34.51
CA ASN A 320 20.43 -2.94 33.43
C ASN A 320 21.78 -2.35 33.88
N ARG A 321 22.00 -2.08 35.18
CA ARG A 321 23.19 -1.41 35.72
C ARG A 321 24.48 -2.03 35.19
N SER A 322 24.60 -3.36 35.24
CA SER A 322 25.78 -4.10 34.77
C SER A 322 26.12 -3.85 33.29
N ALA A 323 25.10 -3.70 32.43
CA ALA A 323 25.30 -3.45 30.99
C ALA A 323 25.73 -2.00 30.71
N VAL A 324 25.23 -1.05 31.50
CA VAL A 324 25.63 0.36 31.41
C VAL A 324 27.04 0.55 31.96
N GLU A 325 27.38 -0.09 33.08
CA GLU A 325 28.72 -0.10 33.66
C GLU A 325 29.77 -0.63 32.66
N ALA A 326 29.47 -1.76 32.00
CA ALA A 326 30.33 -2.31 30.94
C ALA A 326 30.46 -1.37 29.72
N THR A 327 29.50 -0.49 29.48
CA THR A 327 29.56 0.52 28.41
C THR A 327 30.39 1.73 28.84
N PHE A 328 30.22 2.16 30.08
CA PHE A 328 31.01 3.23 30.71
C PHE A 328 32.50 2.87 30.75
N LEU A 329 32.87 1.72 31.33
CA LEU A 329 34.27 1.26 31.42
C LEU A 329 34.94 1.11 30.04
N ARG A 330 34.18 0.70 29.03
CA ARG A 330 34.66 0.63 27.65
C ARG A 330 34.95 2.01 27.06
N THR A 331 34.06 2.97 27.33
CA THR A 331 34.22 4.37 26.90
C THR A 331 35.42 5.00 27.58
N GLU A 332 35.59 4.77 28.88
CA GLU A 332 36.76 5.21 29.64
C GLU A 332 38.07 4.62 29.08
N LYS A 333 38.11 3.30 28.85
CA LYS A 333 39.27 2.62 28.23
C LYS A 333 39.59 3.16 26.83
N GLN A 334 38.58 3.57 26.06
CA GLN A 334 38.76 4.21 24.76
C GLN A 334 39.32 5.62 24.91
N LEU A 335 38.75 6.44 25.79
CA LEU A 335 39.15 7.82 26.06
C LEU A 335 40.53 7.93 26.70
N LYS A 336 41.01 6.89 27.38
CA LYS A 336 42.40 6.78 27.85
C LYS A 336 43.43 6.96 26.72
N LYS A 337 43.08 6.58 25.48
CA LYS A 337 43.92 6.76 24.29
C LYS A 337 43.79 8.14 23.65
N GLU A 338 42.85 8.96 24.11
CA GLU A 338 42.48 10.27 23.54
C GLU A 338 42.33 11.31 24.68
N PRO A 339 43.44 11.78 25.31
CA PRO A 339 43.40 12.58 26.54
C PRO A 339 42.62 13.89 26.40
N GLU A 340 42.72 14.58 25.27
CA GLU A 340 41.96 15.81 25.00
C GLU A 340 40.45 15.56 24.97
N TRP A 341 40.02 14.42 24.42
CA TRP A 341 38.61 14.02 24.41
C TRP A 341 38.12 13.63 25.80
N ARG A 342 38.98 13.05 26.63
CA ARG A 342 38.65 12.71 28.02
C ARG A 342 38.37 13.97 28.84
N VAL A 343 39.22 14.99 28.73
CA VAL A 343 39.04 16.28 29.41
C VAL A 343 37.73 16.95 28.96
N ALA A 344 37.51 17.05 27.64
CA ALA A 344 36.28 17.63 27.10
C ALA A 344 35.02 16.85 27.51
N TYR A 345 35.09 15.53 27.61
CA TYR A 345 33.99 14.67 28.06
C TYR A 345 33.68 14.85 29.55
N GLY A 346 34.70 14.90 30.41
CA GLY A 346 34.52 15.18 31.84
C GLY A 346 33.92 16.56 32.10
N ALA A 347 34.45 17.59 31.42
CA ALA A 347 33.93 18.95 31.51
C ALA A 347 32.45 19.06 31.14
N GLN A 348 31.97 18.30 30.14
CA GLN A 348 30.55 18.28 29.79
C GLN A 348 29.66 17.66 30.87
N VAL A 349 30.14 16.63 31.58
CA VAL A 349 29.42 16.01 32.71
C VAL A 349 29.39 16.97 33.89
N HIS A 350 30.52 17.60 34.24
CA HIS A 350 30.58 18.61 35.30
C HIS A 350 29.68 19.81 35.01
N GLU A 351 29.70 20.35 33.79
CA GLU A 351 28.80 21.43 33.34
C GLU A 351 27.32 21.04 33.50
N MET A 352 26.96 19.76 33.31
CA MET A 352 25.59 19.26 33.53
C MET A 352 25.21 19.19 35.01
N VAL A 353 26.15 18.86 35.89
CA VAL A 353 25.91 18.81 37.34
C VAL A 353 25.82 20.23 37.91
N GLU A 354 26.74 21.12 37.53
CA GLU A 354 26.77 22.52 37.98
C GLU A 354 25.47 23.27 37.66
N ARG A 355 24.90 23.03 36.47
CA ARG A 355 23.62 23.66 36.07
C ARG A 355 22.38 22.99 36.69
N GLY A 356 22.55 21.91 37.46
CA GLY A 356 21.45 21.12 37.99
C GLY A 356 20.64 20.34 36.96
N ALA A 357 21.25 19.98 35.81
CA ALA A 357 20.65 19.09 34.81
C ALA A 357 20.89 17.60 35.10
N ALA A 358 21.89 17.32 35.95
CA ALA A 358 22.06 16.04 36.61
C ALA A 358 22.41 16.30 38.09
N LYS A 359 22.08 15.36 38.98
CA LYS A 359 22.47 15.42 40.38
C LYS A 359 23.08 14.11 40.83
N LYS A 360 24.09 14.18 41.70
CA LYS A 360 24.64 13.02 42.40
C LYS A 360 23.59 12.48 43.37
N LEU A 361 23.34 11.18 43.34
CA LEU A 361 22.40 10.55 44.26
C LEU A 361 23.11 10.20 45.58
N THR A 362 22.56 10.64 46.70
CA THR A 362 23.05 10.24 48.02
C THR A 362 22.63 8.80 48.33
N LYS A 363 23.38 8.12 49.22
CA LYS A 363 23.03 6.76 49.68
C LYS A 363 21.62 6.71 50.27
N ASP A 364 21.18 7.77 50.94
CA ASP A 364 19.83 7.87 51.50
C ASP A 364 18.75 7.96 50.42
N ILE A 365 18.95 8.75 49.36
CA ILE A 365 18.00 8.83 48.24
C ILE A 365 17.90 7.47 47.54
N ILE A 366 19.03 6.80 47.33
CA ILE A 366 19.07 5.47 46.71
C ILE A 366 18.33 4.45 47.58
N ALA A 367 18.56 4.45 48.90
CA ALA A 367 17.95 3.50 49.83
C ALA A 367 16.45 3.74 50.05
N ASN A 368 16.00 5.00 50.02
CA ASN A 368 14.60 5.36 50.24
C ASN A 368 13.72 5.17 49.00
N TRP A 369 14.31 5.11 47.80
CA TRP A 369 13.55 4.87 46.56
C TRP A 369 13.10 3.41 46.45
N LYS A 370 11.78 3.19 46.39
CA LYS A 370 11.16 1.86 46.23
C LYS A 370 10.58 1.61 44.83
N GLY A 371 10.66 2.59 43.93
CA GLY A 371 10.16 2.50 42.57
C GLY A 371 11.13 1.79 41.61
N PRO A 372 10.77 1.68 40.32
CA PRO A 372 11.66 1.10 39.31
C PRO A 372 12.90 1.98 39.10
N VAL A 373 13.98 1.36 38.62
CA VAL A 373 15.26 2.02 38.35
C VAL A 373 15.77 1.58 36.99
N TRP A 374 16.25 2.54 36.21
CA TRP A 374 16.89 2.27 34.93
C TRP A 374 18.10 3.19 34.73
N TYR A 375 19.13 2.66 34.07
CA TYR A 375 20.36 3.39 33.77
C TYR A 375 20.46 3.71 32.29
N VAL A 376 20.84 4.93 31.95
CA VAL A 376 21.07 5.40 30.58
C VAL A 376 22.57 5.53 30.36
N SER A 377 23.09 4.88 29.33
CA SER A 377 24.50 5.02 28.97
C SER A 377 24.74 6.31 28.18
N HIS A 378 25.93 6.87 28.37
CA HIS A 378 26.38 8.08 27.70
C HIS A 378 27.67 7.82 26.94
N LEU A 379 27.78 8.47 25.78
CA LEU A 379 28.88 8.33 24.82
C LEU A 379 29.35 9.73 24.39
N VAL A 380 30.52 9.76 23.76
CA VAL A 380 31.14 11.00 23.28
C VAL A 380 31.09 11.11 21.76
N ALA A 381 30.61 12.23 21.22
CA ALA A 381 30.55 12.51 19.78
C ALA A 381 31.18 13.86 19.40
N PRO A 382 31.81 13.97 18.22
CA PRO A 382 32.26 15.26 17.68
C PRO A 382 31.09 16.18 17.34
N ASN A 383 31.30 17.49 17.50
CA ASN A 383 30.37 18.54 17.08
C ASN A 383 31.12 19.66 16.33
N SER A 384 31.49 19.43 15.06
CA SER A 384 32.19 20.42 14.23
C SER A 384 31.32 21.63 13.84
N HIS A 385 30.02 21.58 14.14
CA HIS A 385 29.11 22.70 13.90
C HIS A 385 29.03 23.69 15.07
N SER A 386 29.72 23.40 16.18
CA SER A 386 29.84 24.33 17.29
C SER A 386 31.23 24.92 17.34
N VAL A 387 31.29 26.25 17.49
CA VAL A 387 32.54 26.97 17.70
C VAL A 387 33.06 26.72 19.13
N THR A 388 32.17 26.69 20.13
CA THR A 388 32.52 26.66 21.56
C THR A 388 32.47 25.27 22.20
N THR A 389 31.76 24.31 21.59
CA THR A 389 31.53 22.97 22.16
C THR A 389 31.83 21.88 21.14
N PRO A 390 33.13 21.56 20.91
CA PRO A 390 33.55 20.61 19.89
C PRO A 390 33.16 19.17 20.21
N VAL A 391 32.70 18.87 21.43
CA VAL A 391 32.33 17.53 21.87
C VAL A 391 30.92 17.55 22.48
N ARG A 392 30.08 16.58 22.12
CA ARG A 392 28.70 16.43 22.64
C ARG A 392 28.54 15.09 23.36
N LEU A 393 27.91 15.12 24.53
CA LEU A 393 27.38 13.94 25.22
C LEU A 393 26.19 13.37 24.43
N VAL A 394 26.22 12.07 24.17
CA VAL A 394 25.17 11.34 23.47
C VAL A 394 24.60 10.28 24.40
N TRP A 395 23.33 10.43 24.76
CA TRP A 395 22.61 9.47 25.60
C TRP A 395 22.01 8.36 24.72
N ASN A 396 22.14 7.11 25.17
CA ASN A 396 21.67 5.94 24.45
C ASN A 396 20.49 5.27 25.16
N SER A 397 19.35 5.95 25.16
CA SER A 397 18.06 5.46 25.66
C SER A 397 17.48 4.29 24.86
N SER A 398 18.12 3.93 23.76
CA SER A 398 17.79 2.76 22.92
C SER A 398 18.69 1.55 23.16
N GLN A 399 19.60 1.62 24.15
CA GLN A 399 20.40 0.46 24.53
C GLN A 399 19.49 -0.66 25.03
N LYS A 400 19.49 -1.78 24.31
CA LYS A 400 18.71 -2.95 24.68
C LYS A 400 19.42 -3.76 25.76
N PHE A 401 18.68 -4.14 26.79
CA PHE A 401 19.10 -5.11 27.79
C PHE A 401 17.99 -6.15 27.97
N LYS A 402 18.34 -7.44 27.89
CA LYS A 402 17.37 -8.56 27.87
C LYS A 402 16.22 -8.39 26.85
N GLY A 403 16.51 -7.77 25.70
CA GLY A 403 15.58 -7.61 24.59
C GLY A 403 14.73 -6.33 24.59
N ILE A 404 14.78 -5.54 25.66
CA ILE A 404 13.97 -4.32 25.86
C ILE A 404 14.88 -3.09 26.07
N SER A 405 14.44 -1.91 25.65
CA SER A 405 15.08 -0.62 25.92
C SER A 405 14.06 0.40 26.40
N MET A 406 14.48 1.47 27.09
CA MET A 406 13.57 2.51 27.57
C MET A 406 12.72 3.13 26.45
N ASN A 407 13.34 3.45 25.31
CA ASN A 407 12.62 3.97 24.14
C ASN A 407 11.60 2.98 23.52
N ASP A 408 11.74 1.67 23.77
CA ASP A 408 10.73 0.68 23.35
C ASP A 408 9.43 0.81 24.18
N LEU A 409 9.50 1.30 25.44
CA LEU A 409 8.32 1.53 26.30
C LEU A 409 7.73 2.94 26.19
N LEU A 410 8.41 3.89 25.54
CA LEU A 410 7.91 5.26 25.40
C LEU A 410 7.04 5.42 24.15
N LEU A 411 5.95 6.16 24.28
CA LEU A 411 5.01 6.43 23.19
C LEU A 411 5.73 7.03 21.98
N LYS A 412 5.23 6.67 20.80
CA LYS A 412 5.66 7.32 19.57
C LYS A 412 5.06 8.72 19.59
N GLU A 413 5.90 9.74 19.65
CA GLU A 413 5.46 11.13 19.54
C GLU A 413 5.03 11.44 18.09
N PRO A 414 4.04 12.33 17.91
CA PRO A 414 3.77 12.92 16.61
C PRO A 414 4.87 13.93 16.26
N ASP A 415 5.08 14.13 14.95
CA ASP A 415 5.97 15.18 14.47
C ASP A 415 5.28 16.55 14.64
N VAL A 416 5.68 17.28 15.68
CA VAL A 416 5.17 18.63 16.01
C VAL A 416 6.06 19.75 15.46
N LEU A 417 7.14 19.39 14.75
CA LEU A 417 8.10 20.35 14.22
C LEU A 417 7.48 21.20 13.12
N ASN A 418 7.83 22.49 13.13
CA ASN A 418 7.54 23.33 11.98
C ASN A 418 8.36 22.85 10.77
N PRO A 419 7.81 22.83 9.54
CA PRO A 419 8.61 22.49 8.37
C PRO A 419 9.76 23.48 8.20
N ILE A 420 11.02 23.01 8.16
CA ILE A 420 12.22 23.84 7.96
C ILE A 420 12.05 24.83 6.80
N ARG A 421 11.48 24.35 5.68
CA ARG A 421 11.20 25.17 4.49
C ARG A 421 10.25 26.33 4.78
N ALA A 422 9.25 26.13 5.63
CA ALA A 422 8.29 27.16 6.02
C ALA A 422 8.96 28.21 6.92
N VAL A 423 9.76 27.76 7.89
CA VAL A 423 10.53 28.66 8.78
C VAL A 423 11.51 29.51 7.95
N LEU A 424 12.27 28.89 7.05
CA LEU A 424 13.18 29.62 6.15
C LEU A 424 12.43 30.60 5.24
N LEU A 425 11.23 30.25 4.75
CA LEU A 425 10.44 31.15 3.92
C LEU A 425 9.99 32.40 4.70
N ARG A 426 9.58 32.25 5.96
CA ARG A 426 9.24 33.38 6.84
C ARG A 426 10.46 34.16 7.29
N PHE A 427 11.58 33.51 7.57
CA PHE A 427 12.85 34.17 7.84
C PHE A 427 13.31 35.05 6.65
N ARG A 428 12.99 34.63 5.43
CA ARG A 428 13.29 35.39 4.20
C ARG A 428 12.26 36.47 3.86
N ARG A 429 11.09 36.49 4.51
CA ARG A 429 9.98 37.41 4.18
C ARG A 429 10.38 38.88 4.32
N GLY A 430 10.88 39.26 5.49
CA GLY A 430 11.06 40.64 5.91
C GLY A 430 12.33 41.29 5.39
N VAL A 431 12.38 42.62 5.38
CA VAL A 431 13.58 43.42 5.07
C VAL A 431 14.68 43.18 6.12
N HIS A 432 14.32 43.15 7.40
CA HIS A 432 15.23 42.88 8.52
C HIS A 432 14.96 41.50 9.10
N ALA A 433 15.99 40.83 9.59
CA ALA A 433 15.87 39.49 10.15
C ALA A 433 16.63 39.34 11.47
N ALA A 434 16.14 38.45 12.33
CA ALA A 434 16.76 38.10 13.60
C ALA A 434 16.80 36.57 13.76
N LEU A 435 17.94 36.08 14.22
CA LEU A 435 18.20 34.66 14.47
C LEU A 435 18.75 34.48 15.88
N SER A 436 18.19 33.54 16.62
CA SER A 436 18.71 33.11 17.92
C SER A 436 18.48 31.60 18.13
N ASP A 437 19.10 31.06 19.17
CA ASP A 437 19.05 29.66 19.57
C ASP A 437 18.69 29.57 21.06
N ILE A 438 17.76 28.68 21.40
CA ILE A 438 17.31 28.42 22.76
C ILE A 438 18.38 27.59 23.46
N LYS A 439 19.04 28.20 24.44
CA LYS A 439 20.13 27.60 25.19
C LYS A 439 19.64 26.34 25.90
N LYS A 440 20.16 25.19 25.44
CA LYS A 440 19.93 23.87 26.06
C LYS A 440 18.42 23.60 26.24
N MET A 441 17.62 23.90 25.21
CA MET A 441 16.14 23.82 25.21
C MET A 441 15.54 22.68 26.05
N TYR A 442 15.94 21.43 25.79
CA TYR A 442 15.48 20.24 26.52
C TYR A 442 15.70 20.35 28.05
N ASN A 443 16.85 20.85 28.48
CA ASN A 443 17.16 20.98 29.91
C ASN A 443 16.34 22.05 30.65
N SER A 444 15.50 22.80 29.93
CA SER A 444 14.58 23.78 30.52
C SER A 444 13.34 23.11 31.14
N VAL A 445 13.03 21.88 30.74
CA VAL A 445 11.89 21.10 31.27
C VAL A 445 12.40 20.11 32.32
N TRP A 446 11.77 20.08 33.50
CA TRP A 446 12.13 19.20 34.61
C TRP A 446 11.46 17.83 34.52
N LEU A 447 12.13 16.80 35.04
CA LEU A 447 11.57 15.46 35.21
C LEU A 447 11.04 15.28 36.63
N GLU A 448 9.94 14.54 36.76
CA GLU A 448 9.49 14.05 38.08
C GLU A 448 10.42 12.95 38.64
N ASP A 449 10.27 12.63 39.92
CA ASP A 449 11.13 11.68 40.64
C ASP A 449 11.18 10.28 40.00
N LEU A 450 10.05 9.80 39.46
CA LEU A 450 9.99 8.50 38.76
C LEU A 450 10.87 8.52 37.52
N GLU A 451 10.65 9.49 36.63
CA GLU A 451 11.43 9.68 35.42
C GLU A 451 12.91 9.89 35.75
N MET A 452 13.23 10.73 36.74
CA MET A 452 14.60 10.93 37.20
C MET A 452 15.28 9.60 37.59
N HIS A 453 14.60 8.73 38.33
CA HIS A 453 15.15 7.41 38.71
C HIS A 453 15.19 6.38 37.59
N LEU A 454 14.47 6.61 36.49
CA LEU A 454 14.58 5.86 35.23
C LEU A 454 15.69 6.41 34.32
N HIS A 455 16.26 7.58 34.65
CA HIS A 455 17.39 8.22 33.97
C HIS A 455 18.64 8.28 34.87
N ARG A 456 18.98 7.20 35.56
CA ARG A 456 20.25 7.13 36.29
C ARG A 456 21.43 6.99 35.33
N LEU A 457 22.59 7.48 35.72
CA LEU A 457 23.83 7.37 34.96
C LEU A 457 25.00 7.09 35.89
N LEU A 458 26.03 6.46 35.34
CA LEU A 458 27.24 6.09 36.09
C LEU A 458 28.37 7.04 35.72
N TRP A 459 29.08 7.55 36.73
CA TRP A 459 30.21 8.45 36.55
C TRP A 459 31.25 8.29 37.68
N ARG A 460 32.51 8.59 37.36
CA ARG A 460 33.60 8.80 38.32
C ARG A 460 34.62 9.76 37.73
N ASP A 461 35.26 10.57 38.57
CA ASP A 461 36.25 11.55 38.12
C ASP A 461 37.64 10.93 37.90
N THR A 462 37.98 9.89 38.66
CA THR A 462 39.30 9.22 38.61
C THR A 462 39.16 7.73 38.29
N GLU A 463 40.16 7.16 37.59
CA GLU A 463 40.17 5.72 37.23
C GLU A 463 40.22 4.80 38.46
N ASP A 464 40.80 5.27 39.56
CA ASP A 464 40.89 4.54 40.83
C ASP A 464 39.72 4.87 41.77
N GLY A 465 38.84 5.80 41.37
CA GLY A 465 37.66 6.18 42.12
C GLY A 465 36.54 5.14 42.02
N GLU A 466 35.67 5.12 43.03
CA GLU A 466 34.43 4.35 43.00
C GLU A 466 33.49 4.89 41.91
N ILE A 467 32.77 3.99 41.24
CA ILE A 467 31.73 4.39 40.29
C ILE A 467 30.51 4.85 41.08
N GLU A 468 30.14 6.12 40.89
CA GLU A 468 29.05 6.76 41.60
C GLU A 468 27.79 6.85 40.71
N GLU A 469 26.63 6.97 41.37
CA GLU A 469 25.33 7.08 40.70
C GLU A 469 24.86 8.54 40.68
N TYR A 470 24.53 9.00 39.48
CA TYR A 470 23.90 10.29 39.22
C TYR A 470 22.52 10.03 38.58
N ALA A 471 21.65 11.03 38.60
CA ALA A 471 20.39 11.00 37.87
C ALA A 471 20.20 12.29 37.08
N ILE A 472 19.65 12.14 35.88
CA ILE A 472 19.24 13.28 35.05
C ILE A 472 17.95 13.84 35.64
N THR A 473 17.89 15.15 35.84
CA THR A 473 16.76 15.85 36.47
C THR A 473 15.89 16.59 35.46
N ARG A 474 16.27 16.59 34.18
CA ARG A 474 15.66 17.37 33.10
C ARG A 474 15.37 16.51 31.89
N ASP A 475 14.43 16.95 31.06
CA ASP A 475 14.08 16.26 29.82
C ASP A 475 15.35 15.96 29.01
N ASN A 476 15.50 14.69 28.63
CA ASN A 476 16.78 14.11 28.26
C ASN A 476 16.88 13.83 26.75
N ILE A 477 17.93 14.38 26.15
CA ILE A 477 18.17 14.29 24.71
C ILE A 477 18.50 12.84 24.34
N GLY A 478 17.71 12.25 23.45
CA GLY A 478 17.87 10.86 23.00
C GLY A 478 16.70 9.97 23.43
N ASP A 479 15.86 10.46 24.33
CA ASP A 479 14.58 9.84 24.63
C ASP A 479 13.60 10.09 23.50
N ARG A 480 12.72 9.13 23.30
CA ARG A 480 11.75 9.17 22.20
C ARG A 480 10.78 10.37 22.23
N PRO A 481 10.26 10.84 23.39
CA PRO A 481 9.29 11.94 23.45
C PRO A 481 9.92 13.32 23.74
N ALA A 482 11.24 13.41 23.96
CA ALA A 482 11.89 14.63 24.43
C ALA A 482 11.73 15.81 23.45
N GLY A 483 11.79 15.52 22.15
CA GLY A 483 11.60 16.53 21.09
C GLY A 483 10.23 17.18 21.13
N CYS A 484 9.18 16.38 21.29
CA CYS A 484 7.80 16.87 21.41
C CYS A 484 7.56 17.56 22.75
N ILE A 485 8.06 17.00 23.86
CA ILE A 485 7.93 17.57 25.21
C ILE A 485 8.48 18.99 25.26
N ALA A 486 9.74 19.19 24.85
CA ALA A 486 10.39 20.50 24.93
C ALA A 486 9.68 21.56 24.06
N GLN A 487 9.26 21.19 22.84
CA GLN A 487 8.52 22.09 21.96
C GLN A 487 7.14 22.43 22.48
N LEU A 488 6.44 21.44 23.04
CA LEU A 488 5.11 21.65 23.59
C LEU A 488 5.18 22.54 24.82
N ALA A 489 6.13 22.32 25.74
CA ALA A 489 6.35 23.21 26.88
C ALA A 489 6.63 24.66 26.45
N MET A 490 7.45 24.86 25.42
CA MET A 490 7.68 26.19 24.84
C MET A 490 6.39 26.81 24.28
N ARG A 491 5.59 26.06 23.50
CA ARG A 491 4.32 26.55 22.94
C ARG A 491 3.26 26.80 24.01
N GLU A 492 3.14 25.96 25.02
CA GLU A 492 2.22 26.15 26.14
C GLU A 492 2.63 27.37 27.00
N THR A 493 3.93 27.68 27.08
CA THR A 493 4.42 28.94 27.66
C THR A 493 3.88 30.15 26.91
N ALA A 494 3.94 30.12 25.57
CA ALA A 494 3.36 31.17 24.74
C ALA A 494 1.84 31.29 24.94
N MET A 495 1.14 30.19 25.23
CA MET A 495 -0.31 30.18 25.48
C MET A 495 -0.74 30.63 26.88
N LEU A 496 0.19 30.97 27.79
CA LEU A 496 -0.17 31.44 29.12
C LEU A 496 -1.06 32.69 29.04
N PRO A 497 -2.12 32.82 29.89
CA PRO A 497 -3.10 33.90 29.78
C PRO A 497 -2.50 35.32 29.82
N MET A 498 -1.38 35.51 30.50
CA MET A 498 -0.69 36.80 30.59
C MET A 498 -0.16 37.29 29.24
N PHE A 499 0.13 36.38 28.29
CA PHE A 499 0.65 36.71 26.97
C PHE A 499 -0.43 36.73 25.88
N ALA A 500 -1.72 36.62 26.24
CA ALA A 500 -2.82 36.60 25.26
C ALA A 500 -2.85 37.84 24.34
N HIS A 501 -2.31 38.97 24.79
CA HIS A 501 -2.21 40.21 24.03
C HIS A 501 -1.00 40.28 23.08
N LEU A 502 -0.03 39.37 23.22
CA LEU A 502 1.20 39.29 22.41
C LEU A 502 0.98 38.34 21.22
N GLU A 503 0.09 38.70 20.31
CA GLU A 503 -0.30 37.81 19.19
C GLU A 503 0.86 37.51 18.23
N GLU A 504 1.69 38.50 17.92
CA GLU A 504 2.78 38.38 16.95
C GLU A 504 3.93 37.52 17.51
N GLU A 505 4.27 37.75 18.77
CA GLU A 505 5.41 37.14 19.46
C GLU A 505 5.14 35.68 19.82
N ARG A 506 3.91 35.37 20.25
CA ARG A 506 3.45 33.97 20.42
C ARG A 506 3.53 33.21 19.10
N ARG A 507 3.11 33.85 18.01
CA ARG A 507 3.19 33.24 16.67
C ARG A 507 4.63 32.99 16.24
N ILE A 508 5.57 33.87 16.55
CA ILE A 508 7.00 33.63 16.28
C ILE A 508 7.43 32.31 16.95
N LEU A 509 7.05 32.07 18.20
CA LEU A 509 7.37 30.81 18.88
C LEU A 509 6.62 29.60 18.32
N GLU A 510 5.38 29.76 17.88
CA GLU A 510 4.58 28.66 17.33
C GLU A 510 5.04 28.25 15.92
N GLU A 511 5.39 29.21 15.07
CA GLU A 511 5.63 29.01 13.65
C GLU A 511 7.07 29.26 13.20
N ASP A 512 7.79 30.24 13.75
CA ASP A 512 9.13 30.65 13.29
C ASP A 512 10.28 29.91 14.00
N SER A 513 9.94 28.99 14.91
CA SER A 513 10.88 28.13 15.62
C SER A 513 11.06 26.76 14.93
N TYR A 514 12.26 26.20 15.02
CA TYR A 514 12.55 24.82 14.66
C TYR A 514 13.46 24.20 15.71
N VAL A 515 12.91 23.34 16.56
CA VAL A 515 13.62 22.85 17.76
C VAL A 515 14.10 24.06 18.58
N ASP A 516 15.42 24.22 18.73
CA ASP A 516 16.11 25.26 19.48
C ASP A 516 16.32 26.53 18.66
N ASP A 517 16.30 26.47 17.33
CA ASP A 517 16.50 27.64 16.48
C ASP A 517 15.22 28.50 16.37
N VAL A 518 15.33 29.81 16.54
CA VAL A 518 14.25 30.79 16.29
C VAL A 518 14.69 31.78 15.22
N LEU A 519 13.99 31.79 14.08
CA LEU A 519 14.33 32.61 12.92
C LEU A 519 13.14 33.44 12.47
N THR A 520 13.18 34.75 12.70
CA THR A 520 12.08 35.64 12.33
C THR A 520 12.55 36.83 11.52
N SER A 521 11.61 37.54 10.91
CA SER A 521 11.90 38.72 10.10
C SER A 521 10.73 39.69 10.08
N HIS A 522 11.03 40.96 9.85
CA HIS A 522 10.03 42.03 9.77
C HIS A 522 10.48 43.11 8.77
N ASN A 523 9.53 43.86 8.21
CA ASN A 523 9.84 44.95 7.27
C ASN A 523 10.27 46.26 7.96
N ASP A 524 10.11 46.31 9.28
CA ASP A 524 10.36 47.46 10.14
C ASP A 524 11.24 46.98 11.29
N LEU A 525 12.40 47.63 11.45
CA LEU A 525 13.43 47.26 12.40
C LEU A 525 12.97 47.47 13.85
N GLU A 526 12.23 48.54 14.14
CA GLU A 526 11.77 48.83 15.51
C GLU A 526 10.79 47.77 16.00
N LYS A 527 9.89 47.34 15.11
CA LYS A 527 8.96 46.24 15.39
C LYS A 527 9.69 44.90 15.54
N LEU A 528 10.75 44.67 14.77
CA LEU A 528 11.58 43.47 14.95
C LEU A 528 12.22 43.46 16.35
N ASP A 529 12.75 44.59 16.79
CA ASP A 529 13.37 44.75 18.11
C ASP A 529 12.37 44.60 19.26
N GLU A 530 11.15 45.10 19.09
CA GLU A 530 10.06 44.91 20.04
C GLU A 530 9.68 43.42 20.14
N ASN A 531 9.50 42.77 18.99
CA ASN A 531 9.13 41.36 18.91
C ASN A 531 10.19 40.46 19.57
N THR A 532 11.49 40.68 19.30
CA THR A 532 12.56 39.84 19.86
C THR A 532 12.64 39.95 21.39
N LYS A 533 12.48 41.15 21.96
CA LYS A 533 12.46 41.38 23.42
C LYS A 533 11.28 40.69 24.10
N LYS A 534 10.09 40.81 23.52
CA LYS A 534 8.88 40.17 24.06
C LYS A 534 8.86 38.66 23.88
N VAL A 535 9.47 38.13 22.81
CA VAL A 535 9.72 36.69 22.67
C VAL A 535 10.62 36.17 23.80
N GLU A 536 11.67 36.91 24.16
CA GLU A 536 12.50 36.58 25.33
C GLU A 536 11.71 36.61 26.64
N GLU A 537 10.82 37.59 26.82
CA GLU A 537 9.93 37.68 27.99
C GLU A 537 9.03 36.44 28.11
N ILE A 538 8.39 36.03 27.01
CA ILE A 538 7.55 34.83 26.97
C ILE A 538 8.38 33.60 27.35
N LEU A 539 9.52 33.38 26.69
CA LEU A 539 10.36 32.21 26.94
C LEU A 539 10.86 32.14 28.38
N LYS A 540 11.26 33.28 28.95
CA LYS A 540 11.74 33.37 30.33
C LYS A 540 10.68 32.92 31.33
N ALA A 541 9.40 33.22 31.09
CA ALA A 541 8.31 32.78 31.96
C ALA A 541 8.10 31.26 31.99
N GLY A 542 8.62 30.52 31.00
CA GLY A 542 8.63 29.06 30.95
C GLY A 542 9.97 28.43 31.33
N GLY A 543 10.95 29.21 31.77
CA GLY A 543 12.30 28.74 32.08
C GLY A 543 13.21 28.54 30.87
N PHE A 544 12.80 29.00 29.68
CA PHE A 544 13.60 28.95 28.45
C PHE A 544 14.43 30.23 28.29
N PHE A 545 15.69 30.09 27.85
CA PHE A 545 16.60 31.22 27.67
C PHE A 545 17.21 31.22 26.27
N LEU A 546 17.16 32.37 25.60
CA LEU A 546 17.79 32.54 24.29
C LEU A 546 19.27 32.91 24.42
N LYS A 547 20.06 32.51 23.43
CA LYS A 547 21.36 33.15 23.16
C LYS A 547 21.14 34.58 22.64
N PRO A 548 22.17 35.43 22.66
CA PRO A 548 22.06 36.77 22.07
C PRO A 548 21.59 36.70 20.61
N TRP A 549 20.60 37.54 20.26
CA TRP A 549 20.12 37.66 18.89
C TRP A 549 21.22 38.11 17.94
N ILE A 550 21.16 37.57 16.74
CA ILE A 550 21.96 38.00 15.59
C ILE A 550 21.00 38.66 14.62
N GLN A 551 21.19 39.95 14.35
CA GLN A 551 20.32 40.68 13.42
C GLN A 551 21.03 40.98 12.10
N SER A 552 20.27 40.96 11.01
CA SER A 552 20.72 41.33 9.67
C SER A 552 21.42 42.69 9.67
N GLY A 553 22.59 42.80 9.05
CA GLY A 553 23.38 44.03 9.00
C GLY A 553 24.32 44.25 10.20
N GLN A 554 24.30 43.38 11.23
CA GLN A 554 25.24 43.47 12.34
C GLN A 554 26.56 42.76 12.05
N SER A 555 27.67 43.41 12.43
CA SER A 555 29.04 42.84 12.29
C SER A 555 29.42 41.81 13.34
N ARG A 556 28.68 41.71 14.46
CA ARG A 556 28.98 40.72 15.52
C ARG A 556 27.79 40.49 16.44
N ARG A 557 27.77 39.34 17.11
CA ARG A 557 26.93 39.14 18.31
C ARG A 557 27.31 40.20 19.33
N GLN A 558 26.35 40.98 19.81
CA GLN A 558 26.57 41.85 20.97
C GLN A 558 26.81 40.94 22.18
N GLU A 559 28.04 40.91 22.68
CA GLU A 559 28.36 40.30 23.97
C GLU A 559 27.83 41.23 25.07
N HIS A 560 26.77 40.82 25.76
CA HIS A 560 26.49 41.38 27.07
C HIS A 560 27.50 40.78 28.06
N GLU A 561 28.36 41.65 28.58
CA GLU A 561 29.31 41.37 29.65
C GLU A 561 28.59 40.71 30.85
N SER A 562 28.97 39.48 31.16
CA SER A 562 28.99 39.00 32.54
C SER A 562 30.31 38.26 32.75
N GLY A 563 31.26 38.97 33.33
CA GLY A 563 32.65 38.55 33.42
C GLY A 563 32.91 37.33 34.31
N LYS A 564 33.91 36.56 33.89
CA LYS A 564 35.08 36.23 34.70
C LYS A 564 36.29 36.05 33.77
N PRO A 565 37.23 37.01 33.73
CA PRO A 565 38.54 36.80 33.14
C PRO A 565 39.42 36.06 34.14
N GLY A 566 39.78 34.80 33.85
CA GLY A 566 40.75 34.05 34.64
C GLY A 566 40.40 32.59 34.86
N ALA A 567 40.62 31.75 33.85
CA ALA A 567 41.12 30.39 34.04
C ALA A 567 41.94 30.03 32.81
N LEU A 568 43.12 29.46 33.06
CA LEU A 568 44.19 29.26 32.09
C LEU A 568 43.76 28.49 30.83
N SER A 569 44.47 28.79 29.75
CA SER A 569 44.49 28.10 28.47
C SER A 569 44.62 26.58 28.59
N ASP A 570 43.50 25.86 28.56
CA ASP A 570 43.50 24.46 28.18
C ASP A 570 43.24 24.34 26.68
N ARG A 571 44.07 23.55 26.01
CA ARG A 571 44.05 23.30 24.57
C ARG A 571 42.62 22.99 24.12
N VAL A 572 41.96 23.96 23.47
CA VAL A 572 40.63 23.77 22.90
C VAL A 572 40.78 22.70 21.82
N LEU A 573 40.08 21.58 21.98
CA LEU A 573 40.02 20.53 20.97
C LEU A 573 39.42 21.12 19.69
N ILE A 574 40.24 21.42 18.68
CA ILE A 574 39.77 21.93 17.39
C ILE A 574 39.44 20.74 16.49
N LEU A 575 38.19 20.63 16.03
CA LEU A 575 37.78 19.59 15.11
C LEU A 575 38.11 19.95 13.65
N PRO A 576 38.40 18.95 12.78
CA PRO A 576 38.49 19.17 11.35
C PRO A 576 37.19 19.78 10.80
N ASN A 577 37.32 20.88 10.05
CA ASN A 577 36.19 21.62 9.46
C ASN A 577 35.23 22.20 10.51
N GLN A 578 35.72 22.52 11.71
CA GLN A 578 34.97 23.27 12.70
C GLN A 578 34.60 24.65 12.14
N MET A 579 33.38 25.10 12.42
CA MET A 579 32.95 26.46 12.06
C MET A 579 33.85 27.49 12.74
N ARG A 580 34.13 28.60 12.04
CA ARG A 580 34.92 29.70 12.56
C ARG A 580 34.03 30.68 13.32
N GLU A 581 34.65 31.49 14.17
CA GLU A 581 33.98 32.66 14.75
C GLU A 581 33.52 33.59 13.62
N GLY A 582 32.21 33.85 13.53
CA GLY A 582 31.58 34.67 12.48
C GLY A 582 30.77 33.88 11.46
N ASP A 583 30.98 32.56 11.33
CA ASP A 583 30.13 31.74 10.47
C ASP A 583 28.76 31.54 11.11
N ASN A 584 27.69 32.00 10.45
CA ASN A 584 26.33 31.79 10.91
C ASN A 584 25.57 30.85 9.98
N LYS A 585 24.58 30.16 10.54
CA LYS A 585 23.69 29.27 9.79
C LYS A 585 22.24 29.61 10.08
N ALA A 586 21.43 29.53 9.05
CA ALA A 586 19.97 29.51 9.15
C ALA A 586 19.48 28.11 8.78
N LEU A 587 19.19 27.27 9.79
CA LEU A 587 18.69 25.89 9.61
C LEU A 587 19.49 25.05 8.59
N GLY A 588 20.83 25.14 8.66
CA GLY A 588 21.74 24.39 7.79
C GLY A 588 22.13 25.08 6.47
N VAL A 589 21.54 26.24 6.14
CA VAL A 589 22.01 27.13 5.06
C VAL A 589 22.97 28.15 5.65
N GLY A 590 24.05 28.50 4.94
CA GLY A 590 24.99 29.51 5.41
C GLY A 590 24.37 30.91 5.38
N TYR A 591 24.66 31.74 6.38
CA TYR A 591 24.12 33.10 6.48
C TYR A 591 25.23 34.12 6.76
N LEU A 592 25.44 35.03 5.81
CA LEU A 592 26.31 36.20 5.92
C LEU A 592 25.48 37.36 6.49
N VAL A 593 25.55 37.52 7.80
CA VAL A 593 24.72 38.46 8.57
C VAL A 593 24.96 39.90 8.13
N GLU A 594 26.21 40.31 7.98
CA GLU A 594 26.61 41.68 7.60
C GLU A 594 26.00 42.13 6.28
N ASN A 595 26.03 41.25 5.29
CA ASN A 595 25.55 41.54 3.94
C ASN A 595 24.08 41.13 3.73
N ASP A 596 23.46 40.52 4.74
CA ASP A 596 22.14 39.89 4.68
C ASP A 596 21.96 38.90 3.51
N LYS A 597 22.95 38.01 3.32
CA LYS A 597 22.99 37.04 2.22
C LYS A 597 23.05 35.60 2.69
N LEU A 598 22.37 34.71 1.97
CA LEU A 598 22.43 33.25 2.16
C LEU A 598 23.45 32.63 1.19
N TYR A 599 24.07 31.52 1.58
CA TYR A 599 24.95 30.75 0.70
C TYR A 599 24.82 29.23 0.95
N PRO A 600 24.97 28.39 -0.10
CA PRO A 600 24.88 26.95 0.06
C PRO A 600 26.17 26.43 0.72
N MET A 601 26.01 25.66 1.79
CA MET A 601 27.15 25.03 2.45
C MET A 601 27.53 23.73 1.73
N THR A 602 28.66 23.73 1.04
CA THR A 602 29.14 22.56 0.30
C THR A 602 30.43 22.03 0.90
N SER A 603 30.62 20.70 0.82
CA SER A 603 31.86 20.06 1.23
C SER A 603 32.08 18.76 0.46
N ILE A 604 33.31 18.59 -0.03
CA ILE A 604 33.78 17.35 -0.64
C ILE A 604 34.86 16.75 0.25
N ASN A 605 34.63 15.52 0.72
CA ASN A 605 35.54 14.87 1.67
C ASN A 605 35.46 13.34 1.59
N PHE A 606 36.56 12.71 1.17
CA PHE A 606 36.70 11.25 1.05
C PHE A 606 37.43 10.60 2.24
N SER A 607 37.87 11.38 3.24
CA SER A 607 38.60 10.84 4.39
C SER A 607 37.77 9.82 5.17
N LYS A 608 38.43 8.91 5.90
CA LYS A 608 37.73 7.92 6.72
C LYS A 608 36.83 8.61 7.75
N ARG A 609 35.67 8.02 8.03
CA ARG A 609 34.82 8.49 9.14
C ARG A 609 35.29 7.84 10.44
N LYS A 610 35.55 8.62 11.47
CA LYS A 610 35.77 8.17 12.86
C LYS A 610 34.69 8.81 13.72
N LYS A 611 33.96 8.02 14.52
CA LYS A 611 32.82 8.51 15.34
C LYS A 611 31.82 9.35 14.52
N LYS A 612 31.43 8.85 13.33
CA LYS A 612 30.53 9.50 12.34
C LYS A 612 31.04 10.81 11.69
N MET A 613 32.20 11.34 12.07
CA MET A 613 32.81 12.54 11.46
C MET A 613 33.93 12.18 10.50
N ARG A 614 34.09 12.96 9.41
CA ARG A 614 35.24 12.87 8.50
C ARG A 614 36.48 13.42 9.21
N VAL A 615 37.57 12.65 9.26
CA VAL A 615 38.79 13.04 10.01
C VAL A 615 39.73 13.96 9.23
N GLY A 616 39.62 13.99 7.90
CA GLY A 616 40.40 14.89 7.05
C GLY A 616 39.69 16.23 6.84
N GLN A 617 40.47 17.25 6.46
CA GLN A 617 39.93 18.53 5.99
C GLN A 617 39.14 18.34 4.68
N ASN A 618 38.18 19.24 4.46
CA ASN A 618 37.46 19.34 3.19
C ASN A 618 38.45 19.66 2.07
N LEU A 619 38.24 19.05 0.90
CA LEU A 619 39.14 19.22 -0.22
C LEU A 619 39.04 20.62 -0.80
N LEU A 620 40.19 21.19 -1.17
CA LEU A 620 40.26 22.35 -2.05
C LEU A 620 40.05 21.90 -3.50
N GLU A 621 39.64 22.83 -4.38
CA GLU A 621 39.30 22.52 -5.77
C GLU A 621 40.45 21.84 -6.53
N GLU A 622 41.68 22.32 -6.33
CA GLU A 622 42.91 21.77 -6.91
C GLU A 622 43.20 20.33 -6.46
N GLU A 623 42.78 19.97 -5.24
CA GLU A 623 43.01 18.66 -4.66
C GLU A 623 41.98 17.60 -5.10
N VAL A 624 40.82 18.01 -5.61
CA VAL A 624 39.70 17.11 -5.91
C VAL A 624 40.13 15.99 -6.86
N ARG A 625 40.84 16.32 -7.95
CA ARG A 625 41.24 15.31 -8.94
C ARG A 625 42.16 14.27 -8.32
N GLY A 626 43.18 14.70 -7.58
CA GLY A 626 44.19 13.82 -6.98
C GLY A 626 43.66 13.00 -5.81
N LYS A 627 42.74 13.55 -5.00
CA LYS A 627 42.21 12.89 -3.79
C LYS A 627 40.87 12.17 -4.00
N THR A 628 40.27 12.24 -5.20
CA THR A 628 39.09 11.42 -5.54
C THR A 628 39.50 9.96 -5.72
N PRO A 629 38.87 9.00 -5.00
CA PRO A 629 39.21 7.59 -5.09
C PRO A 629 39.28 7.06 -6.53
N SER A 630 40.26 6.18 -6.79
CA SER A 630 40.39 5.42 -8.04
C SER A 630 40.54 3.93 -7.70
N PRO A 631 39.47 3.13 -7.84
CA PRO A 631 38.18 3.48 -8.42
C PRO A 631 37.24 4.23 -7.45
N LEU A 632 36.41 5.12 -8.00
CA LEU A 632 35.29 5.75 -7.29
C LEU A 632 34.08 4.80 -7.29
N THR A 633 33.41 4.60 -6.15
CA THR A 633 32.21 3.74 -6.06
C THR A 633 30.90 4.53 -6.09
N ARG A 634 29.79 3.86 -6.42
CA ARG A 634 28.43 4.47 -6.41
C ARG A 634 28.06 5.01 -5.03
N ARG A 635 28.39 4.26 -3.97
CA ARG A 635 28.18 4.68 -2.58
C ARG A 635 28.95 5.97 -2.25
N GLN A 636 30.20 6.07 -2.71
CA GLN A 636 31.02 7.26 -2.50
C GLN A 636 30.46 8.46 -3.27
N LEU A 637 30.08 8.28 -4.54
CA LEU A 637 29.43 9.31 -5.35
C LEU A 637 28.16 9.85 -4.67
N LEU A 638 27.23 8.96 -4.29
CA LEU A 638 25.99 9.36 -3.61
C LEU A 638 26.29 10.10 -2.30
N SER A 639 27.27 9.63 -1.51
CA SER A 639 27.63 10.29 -0.25
C SER A 639 28.13 11.72 -0.43
N GLN A 640 28.80 12.05 -1.54
CA GLN A 640 29.24 13.42 -1.82
C GLN A 640 28.11 14.24 -2.44
N VAL A 641 27.34 13.69 -3.39
CA VAL A 641 26.21 14.41 -4.00
C VAL A 641 25.14 14.77 -2.97
N ALA A 642 24.88 13.88 -2.01
CA ALA A 642 23.92 14.10 -0.94
C ALA A 642 24.39 15.07 0.16
N SER A 643 25.66 15.52 0.15
CA SER A 643 26.14 16.53 1.11
C SER A 643 25.65 17.93 0.77
N LEU A 644 25.20 18.17 -0.47
CA LEU A 644 24.61 19.44 -0.90
C LEU A 644 23.20 19.59 -0.31
N TYR A 645 23.10 20.35 0.78
CA TYR A 645 21.86 20.67 1.46
C TYR A 645 21.23 21.95 0.88
N ASP A 646 20.06 21.82 0.25
CA ASP A 646 19.33 22.93 -0.38
C ASP A 646 17.81 22.82 -0.09
N PRO A 647 17.35 23.24 1.11
CA PRO A 647 15.97 23.03 1.55
C PRO A 647 14.96 23.93 0.82
N ILE A 648 15.37 25.13 0.39
CA ILE A 648 14.55 26.16 -0.29
C ILE A 648 14.85 26.26 -1.80
N GLY A 649 15.72 25.41 -2.33
CA GLY A 649 15.92 25.27 -3.76
C GLY A 649 16.66 26.42 -4.44
N LEU A 650 17.65 27.02 -3.78
CA LEU A 650 18.44 28.11 -4.36
C LEU A 650 19.39 27.62 -5.46
N VAL A 651 19.88 26.39 -5.35
CA VAL A 651 20.86 25.76 -6.28
C VAL A 651 20.36 24.40 -6.79
N THR A 652 19.05 24.24 -6.88
CA THR A 652 18.42 22.99 -7.35
C THR A 652 18.94 22.51 -8.71
N PRO A 653 19.24 23.36 -9.71
CA PRO A 653 19.84 22.89 -10.96
C PRO A 653 21.19 22.18 -10.76
N ALA A 654 22.05 22.67 -9.87
CA ALA A 654 23.32 22.01 -9.56
C ALA A 654 23.11 20.69 -8.80
N LYS A 655 22.14 20.67 -7.87
CA LYS A 655 21.73 19.45 -7.17
C LYS A 655 21.17 18.39 -8.14
N GLN A 656 20.38 18.79 -9.12
CA GLN A 656 19.84 17.89 -10.15
C GLN A 656 20.94 17.34 -11.04
N LYS A 657 21.94 18.15 -11.42
CA LYS A 657 23.12 17.66 -12.17
C LYS A 657 23.80 16.50 -11.45
N GLY A 658 24.01 16.62 -10.12
CA GLY A 658 24.52 15.52 -9.29
C GLY A 658 23.58 14.31 -9.21
N ALA A 659 22.28 14.53 -9.06
CA ALA A 659 21.27 13.45 -9.00
C ALA A 659 21.17 12.66 -10.32
N ILE A 660 21.24 13.36 -11.47
CA ILE A 660 21.30 12.75 -12.81
C ILE A 660 22.55 11.89 -12.93
N LEU A 661 23.71 12.36 -12.46
CA LEU A 661 24.95 11.60 -12.49
C LEU A 661 24.87 10.32 -11.64
N VAL A 662 24.30 10.41 -10.43
CA VAL A 662 24.03 9.22 -9.59
C VAL A 662 23.13 8.24 -10.34
N ARG A 663 22.07 8.71 -11.00
CA ARG A 663 21.19 7.85 -11.81
C ARG A 663 21.96 7.16 -12.94
N LYS A 664 22.80 7.88 -13.70
CA LYS A 664 23.64 7.30 -14.77
C LYS A 664 24.53 6.19 -14.21
N ALA A 665 25.14 6.43 -13.05
CA ALA A 665 25.98 5.44 -12.36
C ALA A 665 25.23 4.14 -12.03
N PHE A 666 23.98 4.20 -11.60
CA PHE A 666 23.17 3.00 -11.36
C PHE A 666 22.69 2.32 -12.65
N GLN A 667 22.39 3.09 -13.70
CA GLN A 667 22.03 2.55 -15.01
C GLN A 667 23.17 1.74 -15.63
N GLU A 668 24.42 2.20 -15.48
CA GLU A 668 25.62 1.47 -15.92
C GLU A 668 25.72 0.06 -15.29
N ALA A 669 25.25 -0.12 -14.04
CA ALA A 669 25.31 -1.40 -13.36
C ALA A 669 24.14 -2.35 -13.67
N SER A 670 23.12 -1.88 -14.40
CA SER A 670 21.86 -2.61 -14.61
C SER A 670 21.98 -3.89 -15.45
N GLY A 671 23.17 -4.17 -16.01
CA GLY A 671 23.51 -5.44 -16.67
C GLY A 671 24.16 -6.49 -15.76
N SER A 672 24.28 -6.25 -14.45
CA SER A 672 25.03 -7.14 -13.54
C SER A 672 24.13 -8.05 -12.70
N LEU A 673 24.46 -9.34 -12.64
CA LEU A 673 23.71 -10.42 -11.98
C LEU A 673 23.60 -10.30 -10.44
N THR A 674 24.28 -9.34 -9.80
CA THR A 674 24.25 -9.18 -8.33
C THR A 674 23.31 -8.05 -7.93
N ARG A 675 22.37 -8.33 -7.00
CA ARG A 675 21.45 -7.34 -6.39
C ARG A 675 22.17 -6.19 -5.65
N ASP A 676 23.46 -6.34 -5.35
CA ASP A 676 24.29 -5.32 -4.72
C ASP A 676 25.30 -4.72 -5.71
N THR A 677 25.17 -3.42 -6.00
CA THR A 677 26.02 -2.65 -6.92
C THR A 677 26.64 -1.42 -6.26
N TRP A 678 26.41 -1.22 -4.96
CA TRP A 678 26.76 -0.01 -4.22
C TRP A 678 28.26 0.27 -4.18
N ASP A 679 29.05 -0.78 -3.95
CA ASP A 679 30.50 -0.69 -3.81
C ASP A 679 31.24 -1.07 -5.10
N LYS A 680 30.51 -1.32 -6.19
CA LYS A 680 31.12 -1.51 -7.50
C LYS A 680 31.69 -0.20 -8.03
N PRO A 681 32.84 -0.25 -8.73
CA PRO A 681 33.45 0.93 -9.33
C PRO A 681 32.57 1.53 -10.43
N LEU A 682 32.74 2.83 -10.65
CA LEU A 682 32.23 3.56 -11.82
C LEU A 682 33.17 3.36 -13.01
N SER A 683 32.66 3.49 -14.24
CA SER A 683 33.54 3.67 -15.40
C SER A 683 34.39 4.94 -15.29
N GLU A 684 35.52 4.96 -16.01
CA GLU A 684 36.41 6.13 -16.03
C GLU A 684 35.66 7.39 -16.51
N LYS A 685 34.75 7.24 -17.48
CA LYS A 685 33.90 8.33 -17.97
C LYS A 685 33.05 8.93 -16.85
N LEU A 686 32.31 8.10 -16.10
CA LEU A 686 31.45 8.58 -15.02
C LEU A 686 32.25 9.10 -13.82
N ARG A 687 33.44 8.55 -13.58
CA ARG A 687 34.37 9.07 -12.58
C ARG A 687 34.85 10.48 -12.94
N GLU A 688 35.18 10.74 -14.20
CA GLU A 688 35.59 12.07 -14.66
C GLU A 688 34.42 13.07 -14.58
N GLU A 689 33.20 12.68 -14.99
CA GLU A 689 31.99 13.49 -14.78
C GLU A 689 31.77 13.81 -13.29
N ALA A 690 32.04 12.87 -12.38
CA ALA A 690 31.92 13.08 -10.93
C ALA A 690 32.95 14.07 -10.39
N ILE A 691 34.21 13.98 -10.83
CA ILE A 691 35.27 14.92 -10.43
C ILE A 691 34.87 16.35 -10.81
N GLN A 692 34.30 16.54 -12.00
CA GLN A 692 33.85 17.86 -12.45
C GLN A 692 32.71 18.41 -11.57
N VAL A 693 31.71 17.58 -11.25
CA VAL A 693 30.62 17.96 -10.33
C VAL A 693 31.15 18.31 -8.93
N PHE A 694 32.15 17.58 -8.42
CA PHE A 694 32.76 17.88 -7.12
C PHE A 694 33.48 19.22 -7.11
N LYS A 695 34.20 19.58 -8.17
CA LYS A 695 34.82 20.91 -8.31
C LYS A 695 33.77 22.02 -8.36
N GLU A 696 32.69 21.80 -9.12
CA GLU A 696 31.56 22.72 -9.17
C GLU A 696 30.94 22.92 -7.79
N TYR A 697 30.74 21.85 -7.03
CA TYR A 697 30.19 21.94 -5.67
C TYR A 697 31.06 22.78 -4.74
N ILE A 698 32.39 22.69 -4.83
CA ILE A 698 33.28 23.54 -4.03
C ILE A 698 33.06 25.01 -4.39
N ARG A 699 33.01 25.35 -5.68
CA ARG A 699 32.77 26.73 -6.15
C ARG A 699 31.39 27.27 -5.77
N LEU A 700 30.37 26.41 -5.64
CA LEU A 700 29.04 26.82 -5.16
C LEU A 700 29.07 27.49 -3.78
N SER A 701 30.01 27.12 -2.90
CA SER A 701 30.10 27.72 -1.56
C SER A 701 30.40 29.22 -1.57
N GLN A 702 30.89 29.76 -2.69
CA GLN A 702 31.18 31.18 -2.88
C GLN A 702 29.97 31.96 -3.42
N ILE A 703 28.94 31.26 -3.89
CA ILE A 703 27.74 31.89 -4.46
C ILE A 703 26.83 32.35 -3.33
N THR A 704 26.37 33.59 -3.42
CA THR A 704 25.49 34.21 -2.43
C THR A 704 24.14 34.56 -3.04
N PHE A 705 23.10 34.56 -2.21
CA PHE A 705 21.72 34.83 -2.57
C PHE A 705 21.13 35.84 -1.60
N HIS A 706 20.21 36.69 -2.07
CA HIS A 706 19.48 37.57 -1.16
C HIS A 706 18.65 36.76 -0.16
N ARG A 707 18.83 37.04 1.14
CA ARG A 707 17.95 36.49 2.17
C ARG A 707 16.55 37.11 2.00
N SER A 708 16.45 38.44 2.02
CA SER A 708 15.16 39.13 1.92
C SER A 708 14.46 38.90 0.58
N LEU A 709 13.18 38.53 0.64
CA LEU A 709 12.27 38.52 -0.49
C LEU A 709 11.61 39.88 -0.73
N THR A 710 11.68 40.80 0.24
CA THR A 710 11.08 42.14 0.15
C THR A 710 12.19 43.19 -0.04
N PRO A 711 12.27 43.86 -1.20
CA PRO A 711 13.17 45.01 -1.38
C PRO A 711 12.82 46.13 -0.39
N GLY A 712 13.80 46.86 0.14
CA GLY A 712 13.55 47.92 1.14
C GLY A 712 12.76 49.13 0.61
N ASN A 713 12.68 49.28 -0.71
CA ASN A 713 12.12 50.42 -1.44
C ASN A 713 10.86 50.07 -2.26
N TRP A 714 10.13 49.03 -1.85
CA TRP A 714 8.92 48.56 -2.52
C TRP A 714 7.76 49.56 -2.42
N ILE A 715 6.93 49.64 -3.47
CA ILE A 715 5.79 50.57 -3.57
C ILE A 715 4.46 49.84 -3.34
N ARG A 716 4.31 48.65 -3.93
CA ARG A 716 3.10 47.83 -3.85
C ARG A 716 3.42 46.35 -3.64
N LYS A 717 2.37 45.59 -3.34
CA LYS A 717 2.42 44.13 -3.18
C LYS A 717 3.02 43.46 -4.42
N PRO A 718 3.78 42.36 -4.27
CA PRO A 718 4.47 41.73 -5.38
C PRO A 718 3.53 40.88 -6.23
N TRP A 719 3.97 40.60 -7.46
CA TRP A 719 3.38 39.57 -8.31
C TRP A 719 4.17 38.27 -8.15
N GLY A 720 3.48 37.15 -8.01
CA GLY A 720 4.09 35.83 -8.02
C GLY A 720 4.20 35.31 -9.45
N VAL A 721 5.40 34.94 -9.89
CA VAL A 721 5.63 34.37 -11.23
C VAL A 721 6.22 32.98 -11.08
N THR A 722 5.57 31.97 -11.65
CA THR A 722 6.12 30.61 -11.66
C THR A 722 6.54 30.22 -13.06
N PHE A 723 7.68 29.55 -13.18
CA PHE A 723 8.09 28.86 -14.41
C PHE A 723 8.09 27.36 -14.16
N SER A 724 7.63 26.58 -15.13
CA SER A 724 7.67 25.12 -15.08
C SER A 724 8.26 24.53 -16.34
N ASP A 725 8.97 23.43 -16.18
CA ASP A 725 9.54 22.67 -17.29
C ASP A 725 9.56 21.16 -16.96
N GLY A 726 9.65 20.33 -18.01
CA GLY A 726 9.85 18.90 -17.88
C GLY A 726 10.52 18.27 -19.08
N SER A 727 11.58 17.52 -18.82
CA SER A 727 12.37 16.76 -19.79
C SER A 727 12.30 15.25 -19.53
N ASP A 728 12.97 14.49 -20.40
CA ASP A 728 13.14 13.05 -20.24
C ASP A 728 13.97 12.66 -19.01
N GLN A 729 14.80 13.57 -18.49
CA GLN A 729 15.66 13.34 -17.33
C GLN A 729 15.05 13.83 -16.02
N SER A 730 14.42 15.01 -16.03
CA SER A 730 13.87 15.64 -14.84
C SER A 730 12.74 16.62 -15.16
N TYR A 731 11.96 17.01 -14.16
CA TYR A 731 10.93 18.04 -14.27
C TYR A 731 10.88 18.87 -12.99
N GLY A 732 10.33 20.07 -13.06
CA GLY A 732 10.13 20.89 -11.88
C GLY A 732 9.64 22.30 -12.18
N ALA A 733 9.77 23.16 -11.18
CA ALA A 733 9.33 24.54 -11.26
C ALA A 733 10.18 25.46 -10.35
N VAL A 734 10.18 26.74 -10.70
CA VAL A 734 10.82 27.82 -9.95
C VAL A 734 9.84 28.99 -9.78
N VAL A 735 9.94 29.68 -8.66
CA VAL A 735 9.07 30.82 -8.31
C VAL A 735 9.89 32.06 -8.04
N TYR A 736 9.43 33.17 -8.60
CA TYR A 736 9.95 34.51 -8.37
C TYR A 736 8.85 35.43 -7.82
N LEU A 737 9.27 36.42 -7.03
CA LEU A 737 8.45 37.59 -6.72
C LEU A 737 8.96 38.77 -7.53
N ARG A 738 8.04 39.41 -8.24
CA ARG A 738 8.27 40.64 -9.00
C ARG A 738 7.72 41.81 -8.21
N TRP A 739 8.60 42.69 -7.78
CA TRP A 739 8.31 43.88 -7.00
C TRP A 739 8.40 45.13 -7.85
N GLU A 740 7.46 46.05 -7.59
CA GLU A 740 7.60 47.42 -8.06
C GLU A 740 8.22 48.25 -6.95
N THR A 741 9.34 48.91 -7.27
CA THR A 741 10.13 49.71 -6.35
C THR A 741 10.28 51.13 -6.89
N THR A 742 10.77 52.04 -6.05
CA THR A 742 11.08 53.42 -6.48
C THR A 742 12.18 53.51 -7.53
N GLN A 743 12.98 52.45 -7.72
CA GLN A 743 14.06 52.37 -8.70
C GLN A 743 13.70 51.53 -9.93
N GLY A 744 12.44 51.09 -10.04
CA GLY A 744 11.97 50.21 -11.10
C GLY A 744 11.57 48.83 -10.58
N ILE A 745 11.59 47.83 -11.47
CA ILE A 745 11.12 46.49 -11.13
C ILE A 745 12.29 45.64 -10.64
N GLU A 746 12.14 45.07 -9.44
CA GLU A 746 13.08 44.11 -8.88
C GLU A 746 12.45 42.72 -8.82
N VAL A 747 13.25 41.70 -9.10
CA VAL A 747 12.81 40.30 -9.08
C VAL A 747 13.63 39.53 -8.05
N ARG A 748 12.96 38.72 -7.23
CA ARG A 748 13.60 37.90 -6.20
C ARG A 748 13.27 36.42 -6.40
N LEU A 749 14.30 35.58 -6.51
CA LEU A 749 14.17 34.13 -6.47
C LEU A 749 13.61 33.70 -5.12
N VAL A 750 12.41 33.12 -5.12
CA VAL A 750 11.77 32.60 -3.91
C VAL A 750 12.26 31.19 -3.66
N GLU A 751 12.01 30.28 -4.58
CA GLU A 751 12.29 28.86 -4.37
C GLU A 751 12.16 28.09 -5.69
N SER A 752 12.89 26.98 -5.80
CA SER A 752 12.69 26.00 -6.86
C SER A 752 12.62 24.56 -6.34
N LYS A 753 11.97 23.69 -7.10
CA LYS A 753 11.91 22.25 -6.82
C LYS A 753 11.98 21.47 -8.12
N ALA A 754 12.72 20.37 -8.08
CA ALA A 754 12.91 19.50 -9.22
C ALA A 754 12.88 18.04 -8.79
N LYS A 755 12.50 17.16 -9.71
CA LYS A 755 12.51 15.71 -9.53
C LYS A 755 12.92 15.03 -10.81
N LEU A 756 13.67 13.95 -10.67
CA LEU A 756 14.06 13.11 -11.78
C LEU A 756 12.84 12.34 -12.36
N THR A 757 12.74 12.28 -13.68
CA THR A 757 11.65 11.60 -14.41
C THR A 757 11.73 10.08 -14.20
N PRO A 758 10.64 9.35 -13.86
CA PRO A 758 10.69 7.90 -13.63
C PRO A 758 11.21 7.11 -14.85
N LEU A 759 11.99 6.06 -14.61
CA LEU A 759 12.67 5.30 -15.69
C LEU A 759 11.70 4.51 -16.57
N ASP A 760 10.58 4.07 -16.00
CA ASP A 760 9.46 3.41 -16.65
C ASP A 760 8.62 4.36 -17.53
N GLN A 761 8.81 5.67 -17.38
CA GLN A 761 8.10 6.72 -18.13
C GLN A 761 8.97 7.39 -19.20
N LYS A 762 10.15 6.81 -19.50
CA LYS A 762 11.03 7.28 -20.58
C LYS A 762 10.26 7.32 -21.91
N GLY A 763 10.13 8.51 -22.50
CA GLY A 763 9.63 8.69 -23.87
C GLY A 763 8.37 9.55 -24.05
N GLU A 764 7.74 10.06 -22.98
CA GLU A 764 6.65 11.04 -23.10
C GLU A 764 7.00 12.37 -22.38
N PRO A 765 7.72 13.30 -23.04
CA PRO A 765 8.06 14.62 -22.50
C PRO A 765 6.87 15.34 -21.88
N VAL A 766 5.69 15.23 -22.51
CA VAL A 766 4.44 15.85 -22.04
C VAL A 766 4.02 15.39 -20.63
N LYS A 767 4.37 14.18 -20.19
CA LYS A 767 4.11 13.73 -18.81
C LYS A 767 5.00 14.47 -17.81
N ALA A 768 6.27 14.67 -18.15
CA ALA A 768 7.23 15.42 -17.35
C ALA A 768 6.82 16.89 -17.29
N GLU A 769 6.51 17.50 -18.45
CA GLU A 769 6.00 18.89 -18.55
C GLU A 769 4.75 19.08 -17.67
N THR A 770 3.78 18.15 -17.75
CA THR A 770 2.58 18.18 -16.90
C THR A 770 2.93 18.10 -15.41
N CYS A 771 3.97 17.33 -15.04
CA CYS A 771 4.41 17.24 -13.65
C CYS A 771 5.15 18.50 -13.19
N GLY A 772 5.91 19.17 -14.06
CA GLY A 772 6.49 20.50 -13.79
C GLY A 772 5.41 21.54 -13.48
N VAL A 773 4.34 21.56 -14.28
CA VAL A 773 3.17 22.44 -14.07
C VAL A 773 2.49 22.16 -12.72
N VAL A 774 2.34 20.88 -12.34
CA VAL A 774 1.84 20.52 -10.99
C VAL A 774 2.77 21.02 -9.89
N PHE A 775 4.09 20.97 -10.09
CA PHE A 775 5.05 21.53 -9.13
C PHE A 775 4.87 23.04 -8.98
N ALA A 776 4.68 23.79 -10.05
CA ALA A 776 4.42 25.22 -9.99
C ALA A 776 3.19 25.55 -9.12
N VAL A 777 2.08 24.82 -9.32
CA VAL A 777 0.85 24.98 -8.51
C VAL A 777 1.07 24.64 -7.04
N ARG A 778 1.80 23.55 -6.76
CA ARG A 778 2.11 23.16 -5.37
C ARG A 778 3.02 24.17 -4.68
N LEU A 779 4.01 24.72 -5.40
CA LEU A 779 4.88 25.79 -4.89
C LEU A 779 4.08 27.03 -4.55
N ARG A 780 3.21 27.51 -5.46
CA ARG A 780 2.28 28.63 -5.20
C ARG A 780 1.49 28.41 -3.92
N ARG A 781 0.78 27.27 -3.81
CA ARG A 781 -0.05 26.96 -2.63
C ARG A 781 0.75 26.91 -1.34
N TYR A 782 1.98 26.40 -1.40
CA TYR A 782 2.85 26.35 -0.23
C TYR A 782 3.29 27.75 0.20
N ILE A 783 3.66 28.60 -0.76
CA ILE A 783 4.06 29.98 -0.51
C ILE A 783 2.89 30.78 0.07
N GLU A 784 1.69 30.70 -0.54
CA GLU A 784 0.48 31.35 -0.02
C GLU A 784 0.16 30.89 1.42
N LYS A 785 0.33 29.59 1.71
CA LYS A 785 0.04 29.03 3.03
C LYS A 785 1.06 29.45 4.10
N HIS A 786 2.36 29.48 3.76
CA HIS A 786 3.42 29.53 4.78
C HIS A 786 4.24 30.82 4.81
N SER A 787 4.30 31.59 3.71
CA SER A 787 5.13 32.81 3.64
C SER A 787 4.58 33.98 4.44
N ARG A 788 3.26 34.00 4.68
CA ARG A 788 2.53 35.18 5.21
C ARG A 788 2.70 36.45 4.36
N MET A 789 3.11 36.30 3.11
CA MET A 789 3.21 37.40 2.15
C MET A 789 1.88 37.56 1.43
N GLU A 790 1.42 38.80 1.30
CA GLU A 790 0.26 39.12 0.48
C GLU A 790 0.71 39.35 -0.96
N ILE A 791 0.43 38.39 -1.82
CA ILE A 791 0.77 38.43 -3.24
C ILE A 791 -0.43 39.01 -4.01
N GLU A 792 -0.19 40.06 -4.80
CA GLU A 792 -1.26 40.79 -5.50
C GLU A 792 -1.92 39.92 -6.59
N GLN A 793 -1.10 39.19 -7.36
CA GLN A 793 -1.54 38.33 -8.44
C GLN A 793 -0.50 37.27 -8.77
N TRP A 794 -0.94 36.21 -9.46
CA TRP A 794 -0.09 35.12 -9.92
C TRP A 794 -0.11 34.99 -11.45
N LEU A 795 1.07 34.78 -12.03
CA LEU A 795 1.27 34.43 -13.43
C LEU A 795 2.04 33.12 -13.54
N HIS A 796 1.52 32.20 -14.34
CA HIS A 796 2.11 30.88 -14.53
C HIS A 796 2.61 30.72 -15.97
N LEU A 797 3.93 30.56 -16.14
CA LEU A 797 4.60 30.50 -17.43
C LEU A 797 5.08 29.06 -17.72
N LEU A 798 4.78 28.58 -18.93
CA LEU A 798 5.28 27.31 -19.44
C LEU A 798 5.56 27.39 -20.94
N ASP A 799 6.34 26.45 -21.48
CA ASP A 799 6.68 26.35 -22.90
C ASP A 799 5.93 25.24 -23.65
N SER A 800 5.25 24.33 -22.93
CA SER A 800 4.43 23.29 -23.53
C SER A 800 3.06 23.81 -23.98
N GLN A 801 2.92 24.07 -25.29
CA GLN A 801 1.64 24.40 -25.91
C GLN A 801 0.57 23.33 -25.66
N THR A 802 0.99 22.06 -25.59
CA THR A 802 0.10 20.92 -25.37
C THR A 802 -0.48 20.93 -23.96
N VAL A 803 0.36 21.18 -22.94
CA VAL A 803 -0.11 21.23 -21.55
C VAL A 803 -0.95 22.48 -21.31
N LEU A 804 -0.57 23.64 -21.86
CA LEU A 804 -1.38 24.86 -21.76
C LEU A 804 -2.79 24.64 -22.32
N ALA A 805 -2.87 24.05 -23.51
CA ALA A 805 -4.16 23.77 -24.11
C ALA A 805 -4.95 22.67 -23.37
N ALA A 806 -4.27 21.79 -22.63
CA ALA A 806 -4.92 20.80 -21.78
C ALA A 806 -5.57 21.42 -20.54
N ILE A 807 -4.93 22.45 -19.95
CA ILE A 807 -5.46 23.19 -18.80
C ILE A 807 -6.78 23.91 -19.15
N GLN A 808 -6.98 24.29 -20.42
CA GLN A 808 -8.20 24.98 -20.89
C GLN A 808 -9.41 24.06 -21.10
N ARG A 809 -9.28 22.73 -20.98
CA ARG A 809 -10.36 21.76 -21.24
C ARG A 809 -10.68 20.93 -20.01
N ASP A 810 -11.90 20.42 -19.93
CA ASP A 810 -12.32 19.55 -18.83
C ASP A 810 -11.39 18.34 -18.65
N SER A 811 -10.85 18.21 -17.43
CA SER A 811 -9.93 17.14 -17.06
C SER A 811 -10.46 15.72 -17.32
N TYR A 812 -11.78 15.53 -17.29
CA TYR A 812 -12.43 14.22 -17.46
C TYR A 812 -12.21 13.59 -18.84
N GLY A 813 -11.91 14.40 -19.86
CA GLY A 813 -11.64 13.94 -21.23
C GLY A 813 -10.29 13.22 -21.41
N TYR A 814 -9.39 13.32 -20.42
CA TYR A 814 -8.01 12.84 -20.51
C TYR A 814 -7.80 11.43 -19.92
N GLN A 815 -6.68 10.80 -20.29
CA GLN A 815 -6.20 9.58 -19.64
C GLN A 815 -5.95 9.82 -18.14
N THR A 816 -6.10 8.81 -17.29
CA THR A 816 -6.09 8.93 -15.82
C THR A 816 -4.90 9.72 -15.26
N PHE A 817 -3.71 9.55 -15.83
CA PHE A 817 -2.51 10.30 -15.42
C PHE A 817 -2.71 11.82 -15.57
N PHE A 818 -3.12 12.26 -16.78
CA PHE A 818 -3.30 13.66 -17.13
C PHE A 818 -4.59 14.22 -16.49
N ALA A 819 -5.68 13.45 -16.48
CA ALA A 819 -6.95 13.86 -15.87
C ALA A 819 -6.78 14.26 -14.40
N ASN A 820 -6.07 13.45 -13.61
CA ASN A 820 -5.86 13.75 -12.19
C ASN A 820 -5.00 15.01 -11.99
N ARG A 821 -3.99 15.22 -12.83
CA ARG A 821 -3.03 16.35 -12.71
C ARG A 821 -3.61 17.65 -13.22
N VAL A 822 -4.26 17.62 -14.39
CA VAL A 822 -5.01 18.76 -14.94
C VAL A 822 -6.15 19.15 -13.98
N GLY A 823 -6.85 18.17 -13.39
CA GLY A 823 -7.85 18.43 -12.37
C GLY A 823 -7.29 19.10 -11.11
N GLU A 824 -6.09 18.72 -10.66
CA GLU A 824 -5.41 19.40 -9.55
C GLU A 824 -5.03 20.85 -9.87
N ILE A 825 -4.55 21.10 -11.10
CA ILE A 825 -4.20 22.42 -11.60
C ILE A 825 -5.45 23.32 -11.67
N GLN A 826 -6.52 22.83 -12.31
CA GLN A 826 -7.80 23.56 -12.46
C GLN A 826 -8.51 23.81 -11.13
N LYS A 827 -8.30 22.94 -10.13
CA LYS A 827 -8.84 23.16 -8.78
C LYS A 827 -8.13 24.28 -8.02
N SER A 828 -6.86 24.53 -8.34
CA SER A 828 -5.99 25.41 -7.55
C SER A 828 -5.68 26.75 -8.23
N THR A 829 -5.92 26.86 -9.54
CA THR A 829 -5.57 28.04 -10.36
C THR A 829 -6.67 28.33 -11.37
N SER A 830 -6.80 29.59 -11.79
CA SER A 830 -7.65 29.91 -12.94
C SER A 830 -6.96 29.51 -14.23
N ALA A 831 -7.72 29.09 -15.24
CA ALA A 831 -7.18 28.82 -16.56
C ALA A 831 -6.59 30.09 -17.22
N ASP A 832 -7.04 31.28 -16.81
CA ASP A 832 -6.56 32.57 -17.31
C ASP A 832 -5.21 33.00 -16.72
N ASP A 833 -4.76 32.37 -15.63
CA ASP A 833 -3.47 32.65 -14.99
C ASP A 833 -2.28 32.05 -15.78
N TRP A 834 -2.55 31.18 -16.76
CA TRP A 834 -1.56 30.39 -17.50
C TRP A 834 -1.22 30.95 -18.87
N TRP A 835 0.08 31.09 -19.13
CA TRP A 835 0.60 31.68 -20.37
C TRP A 835 1.71 30.82 -20.97
N TRP A 836 1.75 30.80 -22.30
CA TRP A 836 2.83 30.18 -23.04
C TRP A 836 3.97 31.18 -23.24
N ILE A 837 5.22 30.72 -23.12
CA ILE A 837 6.43 31.47 -23.49
C ILE A 837 7.34 30.62 -24.40
N PRO A 838 8.22 31.25 -25.20
CA PRO A 838 9.29 30.54 -25.90
C PRO A 838 10.19 29.76 -24.94
N GLY A 839 10.56 28.53 -25.30
CA GLY A 839 11.34 27.64 -24.42
C GLY A 839 12.75 28.13 -24.12
N ASP A 840 13.38 28.86 -25.04
CA ASP A 840 14.67 29.54 -24.84
C ASP A 840 14.61 30.66 -23.78
N LEU A 841 13.41 31.16 -23.50
CA LEU A 841 13.15 32.16 -22.46
C LEU A 841 12.60 31.54 -21.16
N ASN A 842 12.41 30.21 -21.12
CA ASN A 842 11.92 29.50 -19.94
C ASN A 842 13.06 29.20 -18.97
N VAL A 843 13.22 29.99 -17.92
CA VAL A 843 14.27 29.79 -16.91
C VAL A 843 14.18 28.43 -16.18
N ALA A 844 13.02 27.77 -16.19
CA ALA A 844 12.89 26.43 -15.64
C ALA A 844 13.63 25.35 -16.45
N ASP A 845 14.03 25.63 -17.69
CA ASP A 845 14.89 24.74 -18.49
C ASP A 845 16.29 24.55 -17.86
N ILE A 846 16.82 25.60 -17.22
CA ILE A 846 18.07 25.51 -16.42
C ILE A 846 17.92 24.43 -15.34
N LEU A 847 16.75 24.37 -14.70
CA LEU A 847 16.45 23.42 -13.65
C LEU A 847 16.40 21.98 -14.15
N THR A 848 15.95 21.73 -15.38
CA THR A 848 15.84 20.37 -15.91
C THR A 848 17.12 19.86 -16.56
N ARG A 849 17.94 20.75 -17.15
CA ARG A 849 19.25 20.44 -17.74
C ARG A 849 20.38 20.37 -16.71
N GLY A 850 20.24 21.11 -15.62
CA GLY A 850 21.29 21.33 -14.63
C GLY A 850 22.18 22.51 -15.02
N ALA A 851 22.85 23.12 -14.04
CA ALA A 851 23.61 24.35 -14.21
C ALA A 851 24.98 24.26 -13.54
N ALA A 852 25.92 25.07 -14.02
CA ALA A 852 27.24 25.25 -13.42
C ALA A 852 27.21 26.43 -12.42
N PRO A 853 28.19 26.54 -11.51
CA PRO A 853 28.26 27.62 -10.51
C PRO A 853 28.13 29.03 -11.11
N GLU A 854 28.62 29.23 -12.33
CA GLU A 854 28.59 30.50 -13.07
C GLU A 854 27.16 30.95 -13.39
N ASP A 855 26.22 30.01 -13.54
CA ASP A 855 24.82 30.30 -13.83
C ASP A 855 24.05 30.82 -12.59
N PHE A 856 24.69 30.79 -11.41
CA PHE A 856 24.10 31.23 -10.14
C PHE A 856 24.66 32.54 -9.61
N GLN A 857 25.51 33.24 -10.35
CA GLN A 857 26.03 34.54 -9.92
C GLN A 857 24.91 35.53 -9.58
N GLU A 858 25.18 36.53 -8.75
CA GLU A 858 24.16 37.47 -8.25
C GLU A 858 23.38 38.18 -9.36
N ASN A 859 24.04 38.45 -10.50
CA ASN A 859 23.43 39.07 -11.68
C ASN A 859 22.90 38.05 -12.71
N SER A 860 22.86 36.76 -12.38
CA SER A 860 22.44 35.73 -13.32
C SER A 860 20.93 35.73 -13.56
N VAL A 861 20.54 35.17 -14.70
CA VAL A 861 19.13 34.92 -15.05
C VAL A 861 18.46 34.01 -14.02
N TRP A 862 19.20 33.13 -13.35
CA TRP A 862 18.65 32.26 -12.32
C TRP A 862 18.21 33.02 -11.07
N GLN A 863 19.01 33.99 -10.59
CA GLN A 863 18.65 34.77 -9.40
C GLN A 863 17.62 35.86 -9.68
N ASN A 864 17.77 36.56 -10.81
CA ASN A 864 16.96 37.73 -11.15
C ASN A 864 15.79 37.42 -12.11
N GLY A 865 15.65 36.16 -12.52
CA GLY A 865 14.71 35.77 -13.57
C GLY A 865 15.10 36.32 -14.97
N PRO A 866 14.34 35.95 -16.01
CA PRO A 866 14.52 36.49 -17.35
C PRO A 866 14.32 38.02 -17.41
N GLU A 867 15.09 38.68 -18.26
CA GLU A 867 15.12 40.15 -18.34
C GLU A 867 13.74 40.77 -18.65
N PHE A 868 12.91 40.07 -19.42
CA PHE A 868 11.54 40.55 -19.73
C PHE A 868 10.68 40.70 -18.46
N LEU A 869 10.96 40.01 -17.36
CA LEU A 869 10.22 40.20 -16.11
C LEU A 869 10.36 41.61 -15.55
N LYS A 870 11.44 42.33 -15.89
CA LYS A 870 11.67 43.73 -15.51
C LYS A 870 10.94 44.72 -16.42
N GLN A 871 10.30 44.25 -17.50
CA GLN A 871 9.51 45.08 -18.41
C GLN A 871 8.02 45.10 -17.99
N PRO A 872 7.21 46.05 -18.52
CA PRO A 872 5.76 45.99 -18.44
C PRO A 872 5.21 44.67 -19.01
N VAL A 873 4.14 44.15 -18.41
CA VAL A 873 3.63 42.80 -18.69
C VAL A 873 3.05 42.66 -20.10
N GLU A 874 2.66 43.78 -20.69
CA GLU A 874 2.19 43.91 -22.07
C GLU A 874 3.31 43.64 -23.08
N GLN A 875 4.57 43.87 -22.70
CA GLN A 875 5.75 43.65 -23.55
C GLN A 875 6.33 42.25 -23.40
N TRP A 876 5.81 41.43 -22.48
CA TRP A 876 6.32 40.09 -22.26
C TRP A 876 6.08 39.22 -23.51
N PRO A 877 7.03 38.34 -23.88
CA PRO A 877 6.91 37.42 -25.01
C PRO A 877 5.98 36.25 -24.67
N LYS A 878 4.77 36.54 -24.17
CA LYS A 878 3.79 35.56 -23.71
C LYS A 878 2.60 35.50 -24.67
N LYS A 879 2.04 34.30 -24.82
CA LYS A 879 0.82 34.07 -25.62
C LYS A 879 -0.23 33.38 -24.76
N SER A 880 -1.48 33.82 -24.89
CA SER A 880 -2.64 33.17 -24.30
C SER A 880 -2.92 31.84 -24.98
N ALA A 881 -3.67 30.97 -24.29
CA ALA A 881 -4.05 29.69 -24.88
C ALA A 881 -4.87 29.83 -26.19
N LYS A 882 -5.62 30.94 -26.35
CA LYS A 882 -6.39 31.24 -27.57
C LYS A 882 -5.47 31.50 -28.77
N GLU A 883 -4.37 32.21 -28.56
CA GLU A 883 -3.39 32.54 -29.60
C GLU A 883 -2.54 31.32 -30.01
N VAL A 884 -2.36 30.35 -29.10
CA VAL A 884 -1.60 29.12 -29.33
C VAL A 884 -2.46 27.97 -29.87
N ALA A 885 -3.79 28.05 -29.73
CA ALA A 885 -4.74 26.96 -29.99
C ALA A 885 -4.70 26.36 -31.41
N ALA A 886 -4.19 27.09 -32.41
CA ALA A 886 -4.10 26.62 -33.80
C ALA A 886 -3.18 25.40 -33.97
N TYR A 887 -2.11 25.29 -33.17
CA TYR A 887 -1.08 24.25 -33.31
C TYR A 887 -1.23 23.08 -32.34
N ALA A 888 -1.96 23.26 -31.22
CA ALA A 888 -2.04 22.27 -30.14
C ALA A 888 -3.06 21.11 -30.38
N LYS A 889 -3.88 21.16 -31.43
CA LYS A 889 -4.95 20.15 -31.67
C LYS A 889 -4.42 18.71 -31.72
N GLU A 890 -3.35 18.47 -32.46
CA GLU A 890 -2.78 17.12 -32.61
C GLU A 890 -2.17 16.56 -31.30
N GLY A 891 -1.54 17.42 -30.49
CA GLY A 891 -0.97 17.04 -29.20
C GLY A 891 -2.04 16.67 -28.17
N ILE A 892 -3.14 17.43 -28.14
CA ILE A 892 -4.25 17.19 -27.20
C ILE A 892 -4.98 15.88 -27.52
N ASP A 893 -5.13 15.54 -28.80
CA ASP A 893 -5.77 14.27 -29.21
C ASP A 893 -5.00 13.04 -28.70
N ARG A 894 -3.67 13.15 -28.54
CA ARG A 894 -2.83 12.09 -27.91
C ARG A 894 -3.08 11.97 -26.41
N LEU A 895 -3.39 13.07 -25.72
CA LEU A 895 -3.69 13.10 -24.28
C LEU A 895 -5.10 12.60 -23.95
N GLN A 896 -6.03 12.76 -24.89
CA GLN A 896 -7.42 12.37 -24.71
C GLN A 896 -7.59 10.85 -24.67
N ARG A 897 -8.65 10.37 -23.99
CA ARG A 897 -9.03 8.96 -24.10
C ARG A 897 -9.41 8.69 -25.55
N LYS A 898 -8.91 7.60 -26.15
CA LYS A 898 -9.22 7.21 -27.55
C LYS A 898 -10.73 7.15 -27.84
N SER A 899 -11.56 6.93 -26.81
CA SER A 899 -13.03 6.96 -26.89
C SER A 899 -13.65 8.36 -26.97
N PHE A 900 -12.97 9.41 -26.50
CA PHE A 900 -13.46 10.80 -26.45
C PHE A 900 -13.11 11.60 -27.71
N SER A 901 -11.88 11.47 -28.24
CA SER A 901 -11.48 12.11 -29.51
C SER A 901 -12.36 11.61 -30.67
N ALA A 902 -12.75 10.33 -30.69
CA ALA A 902 -13.70 9.75 -31.66
C ALA A 902 -15.15 10.27 -31.54
N ALA A 903 -15.55 10.83 -30.39
CA ALA A 903 -16.86 11.45 -30.19
C ALA A 903 -16.90 12.90 -30.71
N LEU A 904 -15.81 13.66 -30.52
CA LEU A 904 -15.64 15.03 -31.03
C LEU A 904 -15.58 15.08 -32.56
N THR A 905 -14.82 14.20 -33.21
CA THR A 905 -14.76 14.10 -34.68
C THR A 905 -16.12 13.75 -35.30
N ARG A 906 -16.92 12.90 -34.64
CA ARG A 906 -18.29 12.58 -35.10
C ARG A 906 -19.29 13.73 -34.92
N SER A 907 -19.02 14.69 -34.04
CA SER A 907 -19.85 15.89 -33.86
C SER A 907 -19.45 17.01 -34.83
N GLN A 908 -18.16 17.22 -35.09
CA GLN A 908 -17.68 18.24 -36.02
C GLN A 908 -18.02 17.92 -37.48
N VAL A 909 -18.07 16.64 -37.87
CA VAL A 909 -18.53 16.21 -39.20
C VAL A 909 -20.05 16.41 -39.38
N LYS A 910 -20.83 16.55 -38.29
CA LYS A 910 -22.28 16.81 -38.36
C LYS A 910 -22.64 18.28 -38.53
N ASN A 911 -21.74 19.22 -38.24
CA ASN A 911 -22.02 20.66 -38.41
C ASN A 911 -21.79 21.17 -39.84
N ASN A 912 -21.35 20.33 -40.77
CA ASN A 912 -21.04 20.73 -42.15
C ASN A 912 -21.99 20.18 -43.22
N LYS A 913 -23.20 19.74 -42.86
CA LYS A 913 -24.25 19.40 -43.84
C LYS A 913 -25.61 19.91 -43.36
N GLY A 914 -26.10 20.95 -44.03
CA GLY A 914 -27.42 21.51 -43.82
C GLY A 914 -28.56 20.56 -44.22
N GLY A 915 -29.76 20.87 -43.74
CA GLY A 915 -31.02 20.51 -44.41
C GLY A 915 -31.99 19.59 -43.65
N VAL A 916 -33.08 20.23 -43.22
CA VAL A 916 -34.48 19.76 -43.14
C VAL A 916 -34.99 19.09 -41.84
N SER A 917 -36.05 19.74 -41.32
CA SER A 917 -36.89 19.50 -40.14
C SER A 917 -37.89 18.35 -40.27
N ALA A 918 -38.20 17.67 -39.16
CA ALA A 918 -39.39 16.83 -38.98
C ALA A 918 -39.90 16.93 -37.52
N GLY A 919 -41.23 16.98 -37.35
CA GLY A 919 -41.97 17.48 -36.17
C GLY A 919 -41.88 16.72 -34.82
N PRO A 920 -42.55 17.25 -33.76
CA PRO A 920 -42.08 17.16 -32.37
C PRO A 920 -42.36 15.85 -31.63
N SER A 921 -43.29 15.00 -32.08
CA SER A 921 -43.76 13.83 -31.30
C SER A 921 -43.05 12.50 -31.60
N SER A 922 -42.33 12.41 -32.72
CA SER A 922 -41.68 11.16 -33.16
C SER A 922 -40.43 10.74 -32.36
N PRO A 923 -39.56 11.66 -31.87
CA PRO A 923 -38.33 11.29 -31.17
C PRO A 923 -38.57 10.73 -29.77
N VAL A 924 -39.61 11.21 -29.08
CA VAL A 924 -39.90 10.86 -27.69
C VAL A 924 -40.33 9.40 -27.58
N THR A 925 -41.30 8.99 -28.40
CA THR A 925 -41.77 7.58 -28.44
C THR A 925 -40.67 6.62 -28.85
N ALA A 926 -39.77 7.05 -29.75
CA ALA A 926 -38.63 6.27 -30.21
C ALA A 926 -37.55 6.13 -29.12
N GLN A 927 -37.36 7.17 -28.30
CA GLN A 927 -36.40 7.19 -27.20
C GLN A 927 -36.89 6.33 -26.03
N GLU A 928 -38.18 6.37 -25.71
CA GLU A 928 -38.82 5.50 -24.70
C GLU A 928 -38.72 4.03 -25.10
N ALA A 929 -39.06 3.70 -26.36
CA ALA A 929 -38.96 2.34 -26.89
C ALA A 929 -37.52 1.79 -26.88
N HIS A 930 -36.52 2.66 -26.99
CA HIS A 930 -35.09 2.32 -26.89
C HIS A 930 -34.64 2.14 -25.44
N ASN A 931 -34.98 3.09 -24.56
CA ASN A 931 -34.57 3.10 -23.15
C ASN A 931 -35.15 1.91 -22.37
N ALA A 932 -36.23 1.31 -22.84
CA ALA A 932 -36.81 0.12 -22.23
C ALA A 932 -35.87 -1.09 -22.19
N ASN A 933 -34.97 -1.28 -23.18
CA ASN A 933 -34.09 -2.46 -23.19
C ASN A 933 -32.77 -2.34 -23.99
N HIS A 934 -32.43 -1.15 -24.49
CA HIS A 934 -31.17 -0.86 -25.22
C HIS A 934 -30.77 -1.86 -26.34
N GLU A 935 -31.76 -2.48 -26.98
CA GLU A 935 -31.54 -3.42 -28.08
C GLU A 935 -31.07 -2.73 -29.38
N GLU A 936 -30.53 -3.52 -30.31
CA GLU A 936 -30.13 -3.03 -31.63
C GLU A 936 -31.30 -2.38 -32.41
N ILE A 937 -30.95 -1.73 -33.52
CA ILE A 937 -31.87 -0.91 -34.33
C ILE A 937 -33.19 -1.61 -34.66
N ALA A 938 -33.16 -2.91 -34.94
CA ALA A 938 -34.34 -3.70 -35.26
C ALA A 938 -35.31 -3.86 -34.07
N GLY A 939 -34.78 -4.11 -32.86
CA GLY A 939 -35.60 -4.28 -31.65
C GLY A 939 -36.24 -2.96 -31.19
N THR A 940 -35.48 -1.87 -31.27
CA THR A 940 -36.00 -0.51 -31.00
C THR A 940 -37.10 -0.13 -32.00
N LEU A 941 -36.92 -0.45 -33.29
CA LEU A 941 -37.92 -0.20 -34.32
C LEU A 941 -39.21 -1.02 -34.12
N LEU A 942 -39.06 -2.30 -33.73
CA LEU A 942 -40.20 -3.20 -33.51
C LEU A 942 -41.08 -2.71 -32.35
N ARG A 943 -40.48 -2.28 -31.23
CA ARG A 943 -41.22 -1.71 -30.09
C ARG A 943 -41.88 -0.39 -30.44
N MET A 944 -41.16 0.49 -31.14
CA MET A 944 -41.72 1.77 -31.58
C MET A 944 -42.97 1.56 -32.46
N ARG A 945 -42.99 0.51 -33.30
CA ARG A 945 -44.15 0.16 -34.13
C ARG A 945 -45.36 -0.40 -33.35
N LYS A 946 -45.20 -0.81 -32.10
CA LYS A 946 -46.33 -1.23 -31.26
C LYS A 946 -47.16 -0.05 -30.76
N THR A 947 -46.56 1.14 -30.67
CA THR A 947 -47.22 2.35 -30.17
C THR A 947 -47.53 3.36 -31.26
N ALA A 948 -46.71 3.47 -32.32
CA ALA A 948 -46.99 4.35 -33.45
C ALA A 948 -46.28 3.94 -34.75
N TRP A 949 -46.90 4.20 -35.90
CA TRP A 949 -46.27 3.99 -37.21
C TRP A 949 -45.42 5.20 -37.63
N VAL A 950 -44.13 5.18 -37.30
CA VAL A 950 -43.21 6.30 -37.60
C VAL A 950 -42.59 6.17 -38.99
N ILE A 951 -42.86 7.16 -39.86
CA ILE A 951 -42.28 7.27 -41.19
C ILE A 951 -40.74 7.43 -41.08
N LYS A 952 -39.97 6.64 -41.84
CA LYS A 952 -38.50 6.49 -41.70
C LYS A 952 -38.06 6.02 -40.31
N GLY A 953 -38.93 5.33 -39.56
CA GLY A 953 -38.66 4.90 -38.18
C GLY A 953 -37.36 4.11 -37.99
N ARG A 954 -36.91 3.34 -38.99
CA ARG A 954 -35.61 2.64 -38.91
C ARG A 954 -34.43 3.60 -38.80
N LYS A 955 -34.45 4.72 -39.54
CA LYS A 955 -33.41 5.76 -39.47
C LYS A 955 -33.44 6.48 -38.12
N LEU A 956 -34.63 6.69 -37.55
CA LEU A 956 -34.78 7.29 -36.23
C LEU A 956 -34.28 6.36 -35.12
N ALA A 957 -34.68 5.08 -35.15
CA ALA A 957 -34.19 4.04 -34.25
C ALA A 957 -32.66 3.89 -34.35
N GLN A 958 -32.11 3.93 -35.57
CA GLN A 958 -30.66 3.93 -35.80
C GLN A 958 -29.97 5.13 -35.17
N LYS A 959 -30.51 6.34 -35.37
CA LYS A 959 -29.98 7.57 -34.79
C LYS A 959 -29.96 7.51 -33.26
N ILE A 960 -31.02 7.00 -32.64
CA ILE A 960 -31.15 6.87 -31.18
C ILE A 960 -30.17 5.82 -30.64
N VAL A 961 -30.18 4.62 -31.23
CA VAL A 961 -29.27 3.52 -30.84
C VAL A 961 -27.81 3.91 -31.01
N ASP A 962 -27.45 4.61 -32.09
CA ASP A 962 -26.08 5.09 -32.33
C ASP A 962 -25.65 6.22 -31.41
N ASN A 963 -26.59 7.04 -30.93
CA ASN A 963 -26.33 8.10 -29.95
C ASN A 963 -26.36 7.63 -28.50
N CYS A 964 -26.95 6.46 -28.23
CA CYS A 964 -26.97 5.88 -26.91
C CYS A 964 -25.55 5.49 -26.43
N VAL A 965 -25.14 6.05 -25.29
CA VAL A 965 -23.83 5.80 -24.66
C VAL A 965 -23.65 4.32 -24.32
N THR A 966 -24.70 3.67 -23.81
CA THR A 966 -24.72 2.25 -23.45
C THR A 966 -24.46 1.37 -24.67
N CYS A 967 -25.21 1.57 -25.76
CA CYS A 967 -25.05 0.80 -27.00
C CYS A 967 -23.76 1.12 -27.77
N ARG A 968 -23.19 2.32 -27.60
CA ARG A 968 -21.93 2.72 -28.25
C ARG A 968 -20.71 2.15 -27.52
N LYS A 969 -20.75 2.08 -26.19
CA LYS A 969 -19.74 1.34 -25.38
C LYS A 969 -19.70 -0.13 -25.76
N ALA A 970 -20.87 -0.75 -25.96
CA ALA A 970 -20.97 -2.14 -26.42
C ALA A 970 -20.38 -2.37 -27.83
N ARG A 971 -20.25 -1.32 -28.67
CA ARG A 971 -19.85 -1.42 -30.10
C ARG A 971 -18.44 -0.93 -30.46
N ALA A 972 -17.67 -0.35 -29.52
CA ALA A 972 -16.35 0.21 -29.84
C ALA A 972 -15.29 -0.88 -30.18
N ARG A 973 -14.59 -0.74 -31.32
CA ARG A 973 -13.47 -1.63 -31.74
C ARG A 973 -12.11 -1.04 -31.36
N LYS A 974 -11.16 -1.87 -30.91
CA LYS A 974 -9.79 -1.50 -30.48
C LYS A 974 -8.80 -1.44 -31.67
N CYS A 975 -7.67 -0.71 -31.52
CA CYS A 975 -6.59 -0.57 -32.51
C CYS A 975 -6.02 -1.93 -32.97
N GLN A 976 -5.54 -2.03 -34.22
CA GLN A 976 -4.89 -3.22 -34.77
C GLN A 976 -3.37 -3.14 -34.63
N GLN A 977 -2.75 -4.21 -34.13
CA GLN A 977 -1.32 -4.41 -33.97
C GLN A 977 -0.87 -5.52 -34.93
N ILE A 978 0.32 -5.40 -35.52
CA ILE A 978 0.91 -6.45 -36.37
C ILE A 978 1.26 -7.64 -35.47
N MET A 979 0.71 -8.81 -35.78
CA MET A 979 0.91 -10.04 -35.01
C MET A 979 2.34 -10.58 -35.20
N SER A 980 3.01 -10.97 -34.11
CA SER A 980 4.27 -11.72 -34.18
C SER A 980 4.05 -13.11 -34.81
N ASP A 981 5.13 -13.75 -35.24
CA ASP A 981 5.05 -15.14 -35.70
C ASP A 981 4.49 -16.06 -34.61
N LEU A 982 3.83 -17.14 -35.06
CA LEU A 982 3.16 -18.07 -34.18
C LEU A 982 4.21 -18.82 -33.35
N PRO A 983 4.05 -18.91 -32.02
CA PRO A 983 4.97 -19.66 -31.18
C PRO A 983 5.12 -21.12 -31.68
N PRO A 984 6.31 -21.75 -31.59
CA PRO A 984 6.56 -23.12 -32.03
C PRO A 984 5.55 -24.14 -31.47
N GLU A 985 5.06 -23.90 -30.26
CA GLU A 985 4.03 -24.67 -29.55
C GLU A 985 2.69 -24.74 -30.32
N ARG A 986 2.53 -23.89 -31.35
CA ARG A 986 1.36 -23.81 -32.23
C ARG A 986 1.52 -24.58 -33.54
N ILE A 987 2.72 -25.08 -33.84
CA ILE A 987 3.07 -25.79 -35.08
C ILE A 987 3.60 -27.20 -34.85
N THR A 988 4.09 -27.52 -33.64
CA THR A 988 4.54 -28.87 -33.25
C THR A 988 3.50 -29.59 -32.38
N PRO A 989 3.16 -30.86 -32.66
CA PRO A 989 2.35 -31.68 -31.76
C PRO A 989 2.99 -31.76 -30.37
N ALA A 990 2.19 -31.54 -29.32
CA ALA A 990 2.62 -31.54 -27.92
C ALA A 990 1.71 -32.45 -27.08
N ARG A 991 2.24 -33.01 -26.00
CA ARG A 991 1.46 -33.83 -25.06
C ARG A 991 0.50 -32.95 -24.24
N PRO A 992 -0.64 -33.51 -23.77
CA PRO A 992 -1.54 -32.77 -22.89
C PRO A 992 -0.80 -32.17 -21.69
N PHE A 993 -1.06 -30.89 -21.41
CA PHE A 993 -0.46 -30.12 -20.31
C PHE A 993 1.05 -29.84 -20.40
N GLU A 994 1.72 -30.20 -21.51
CA GLU A 994 3.13 -29.85 -21.77
C GLU A 994 3.37 -28.34 -21.74
N TYR A 995 2.39 -27.56 -22.21
CA TYR A 995 2.38 -26.10 -22.10
C TYR A 995 1.14 -25.64 -21.31
N THR A 996 1.36 -25.08 -20.12
CA THR A 996 0.29 -24.55 -19.25
C THR A 996 0.44 -23.04 -19.06
N THR A 997 -0.67 -22.30 -19.08
CA THR A 997 -0.68 -20.84 -18.91
C THR A 997 -1.61 -20.44 -17.77
N VAL A 998 -1.13 -19.56 -16.90
CA VAL A 998 -1.91 -18.98 -15.80
C VAL A 998 -2.14 -17.50 -16.06
N ASP A 999 -3.37 -17.03 -15.87
CA ASP A 999 -3.74 -15.62 -16.03
C ASP A 999 -4.63 -15.17 -14.86
N LEU A 1000 -4.53 -13.90 -14.48
CA LEU A 1000 -5.33 -13.29 -13.43
C LEU A 1000 -6.60 -12.69 -14.03
N PHE A 1001 -7.77 -13.04 -13.51
CA PHE A 1001 -9.05 -12.62 -14.08
C PHE A 1001 -9.71 -11.44 -13.33
N GLY A 1002 -8.96 -10.38 -13.03
CA GLY A 1002 -9.51 -9.10 -12.54
C GLY A 1002 -10.21 -9.16 -11.16
N PRO A 1003 -10.54 -8.01 -10.56
CA PRO A 1003 -11.24 -7.97 -9.27
C PRO A 1003 -12.76 -8.18 -9.48
N TYR A 1004 -13.36 -9.06 -8.67
CA TYR A 1004 -14.81 -9.23 -8.55
C TYR A 1004 -15.25 -8.85 -7.13
N GLU A 1005 -16.34 -8.11 -7.01
CA GLU A 1005 -16.92 -7.75 -5.71
C GLU A 1005 -17.78 -8.89 -5.17
N VAL A 1006 -17.52 -9.30 -3.92
CA VAL A 1006 -18.26 -10.33 -3.17
C VAL A 1006 -18.72 -9.75 -1.83
N LYS A 1007 -19.91 -10.14 -1.37
CA LYS A 1007 -20.69 -9.45 -0.33
C LYS A 1007 -20.14 -9.54 1.11
N ASP A 1008 -19.34 -10.57 1.39
CA ASP A 1008 -19.00 -10.97 2.77
C ASP A 1008 -17.56 -10.68 3.19
N GLU A 1009 -16.75 -10.04 2.32
CA GLU A 1009 -15.40 -9.60 2.69
C GLU A 1009 -15.34 -8.07 2.86
N THR A 1010 -14.73 -7.61 3.96
CA THR A 1010 -14.21 -6.24 4.00
C THR A 1010 -13.23 -6.05 2.85
N PRO A 1011 -13.29 -4.97 2.06
CA PRO A 1011 -12.43 -4.79 0.90
C PRO A 1011 -10.96 -4.75 1.35
N VAL A 1012 -10.28 -5.89 1.24
CA VAL A 1012 -8.82 -5.93 1.24
C VAL A 1012 -8.44 -5.22 -0.04
N GLY A 1013 -7.84 -4.03 0.06
CA GLY A 1013 -7.41 -3.30 -1.13
C GLY A 1013 -6.64 -4.24 -2.07
N ALA A 1014 -6.82 -4.10 -3.38
CA ALA A 1014 -6.16 -4.98 -4.35
C ALA A 1014 -4.64 -5.06 -4.15
N ARG A 1015 -4.04 -4.03 -3.53
CA ARG A 1015 -2.60 -3.89 -3.31
C ARG A 1015 -2.03 -4.91 -2.29
N PRO A 1016 -2.57 -5.09 -1.07
CA PRO A 1016 -2.14 -6.17 -0.18
C PRO A 1016 -2.36 -7.58 -0.76
N ALA A 1017 -3.49 -7.85 -1.40
CA ALA A 1017 -3.76 -9.16 -2.02
C ALA A 1017 -2.82 -9.44 -3.20
N LEU A 1018 -2.54 -8.44 -4.05
CA LEU A 1018 -1.53 -8.53 -5.10
C LEU A 1018 -0.13 -8.72 -4.51
N LYS A 1019 0.20 -8.07 -3.39
CA LYS A 1019 1.49 -8.22 -2.72
C LYS A 1019 1.66 -9.63 -2.15
N GLU A 1020 0.62 -10.22 -1.54
CA GLU A 1020 0.62 -11.61 -1.11
C GLU A 1020 0.74 -12.58 -2.29
N LEU A 1021 0.01 -12.33 -3.38
CA LEU A 1021 0.12 -13.13 -4.61
C LEU A 1021 1.53 -13.03 -5.22
N TYR A 1022 2.11 -11.83 -5.32
CA TYR A 1022 3.47 -11.66 -5.81
C TYR A 1022 4.50 -12.30 -4.88
N LEU A 1023 4.32 -12.22 -3.56
CA LEU A 1023 5.18 -12.93 -2.60
C LEU A 1023 5.05 -14.46 -2.74
N PHE A 1024 3.84 -14.98 -2.97
CA PHE A 1024 3.60 -16.39 -3.24
C PHE A 1024 4.24 -16.85 -4.56
N LEU A 1025 4.10 -16.06 -5.64
CA LEU A 1025 4.73 -16.34 -6.93
C LEU A 1025 6.28 -16.25 -6.86
N ASP A 1026 6.82 -15.31 -6.07
CA ASP A 1026 8.27 -15.17 -5.83
C ASP A 1026 8.81 -16.32 -4.96
N GLN A 1027 7.97 -16.91 -4.09
CA GLN A 1027 8.30 -18.11 -3.31
C GLN A 1027 8.21 -19.41 -4.13
N LEU A 1028 7.31 -19.49 -5.11
CA LEU A 1028 7.22 -20.64 -6.03
C LEU A 1028 8.48 -20.82 -6.89
N GLY A 1029 9.27 -19.76 -7.08
CA GLY A 1029 10.58 -19.80 -7.73
C GLY A 1029 11.70 -20.45 -6.90
N ASN A 1030 11.42 -20.89 -5.67
CA ASN A 1030 12.42 -21.52 -4.81
C ASN A 1030 12.10 -23.01 -4.52
N SER A 1031 12.78 -23.87 -5.27
CA SER A 1031 13.10 -25.30 -5.00
C SER A 1031 11.98 -26.36 -5.04
N GLY A 1032 10.73 -26.08 -4.67
CA GLY A 1032 9.72 -27.13 -4.48
C GLY A 1032 9.29 -27.88 -5.76
N ILE A 1033 8.90 -27.13 -6.80
CA ILE A 1033 8.40 -27.69 -8.07
C ILE A 1033 9.56 -28.15 -8.96
N GLU A 1034 10.68 -27.42 -8.98
CA GLU A 1034 11.89 -27.81 -9.72
C GLU A 1034 12.49 -29.12 -9.21
N ASN A 1035 12.52 -29.34 -7.88
CA ASN A 1035 13.01 -30.58 -7.30
C ASN A 1035 12.13 -31.78 -7.68
N GLU A 1036 10.81 -31.60 -7.75
CA GLU A 1036 9.90 -32.67 -8.15
C GLU A 1036 9.95 -32.92 -9.66
N ALA A 1037 10.01 -31.87 -10.48
CA ALA A 1037 10.18 -31.99 -11.93
C ALA A 1037 11.51 -32.68 -12.29
N THR A 1038 12.60 -32.35 -11.59
CA THR A 1038 13.92 -32.97 -11.77
C THR A 1038 13.94 -34.42 -11.31
N LYS A 1039 13.26 -34.77 -10.21
CA LYS A 1039 13.07 -36.16 -9.77
C LYS A 1039 12.38 -37.04 -10.82
N HIS A 1040 11.43 -36.48 -11.58
CA HIS A 1040 10.71 -37.21 -12.65
C HIS A 1040 11.35 -37.04 -14.03
N GLY A 1041 12.57 -36.47 -14.11
CA GLY A 1041 13.31 -36.32 -15.36
C GLY A 1041 12.71 -35.31 -16.34
N THR A 1042 11.89 -34.38 -15.85
CA THR A 1042 11.22 -33.33 -16.65
C THR A 1042 11.87 -31.97 -16.40
N GLU A 1043 12.30 -31.33 -17.48
CA GLU A 1043 12.81 -29.96 -17.44
C GLU A 1043 11.63 -28.98 -17.40
N TRP A 1044 11.59 -28.09 -16.40
CA TRP A 1044 10.47 -27.17 -16.18
C TRP A 1044 10.96 -25.71 -16.22
N SER A 1045 10.24 -24.82 -16.89
CA SER A 1045 10.56 -23.38 -16.91
C SER A 1045 9.33 -22.48 -16.82
N TRP A 1046 9.39 -21.46 -15.97
CA TRP A 1046 8.38 -20.39 -15.91
C TRP A 1046 8.77 -19.22 -16.82
N LYS A 1047 7.92 -18.89 -17.79
CA LYS A 1047 8.06 -17.70 -18.63
C LYS A 1047 7.04 -16.64 -18.22
N PHE A 1048 7.49 -15.61 -17.51
CA PHE A 1048 6.64 -14.49 -17.12
C PHE A 1048 6.60 -13.43 -18.24
N HIS A 1049 5.42 -13.20 -18.79
CA HIS A 1049 5.21 -12.15 -19.78
C HIS A 1049 4.82 -10.82 -19.12
N PRO A 1050 5.18 -9.65 -19.71
CA PRO A 1050 4.77 -8.37 -19.17
C PRO A 1050 3.24 -8.24 -19.06
N ALA A 1051 2.77 -7.61 -17.99
CA ALA A 1051 1.37 -7.22 -17.87
C ALA A 1051 0.93 -6.44 -19.13
N ASP A 1052 -0.29 -6.70 -19.61
CA ASP A 1052 -0.85 -6.15 -20.86
C ASP A 1052 -0.19 -6.61 -22.18
N SER A 1053 0.62 -7.68 -22.18
CA SER A 1053 1.15 -8.34 -23.40
C SER A 1053 0.53 -9.71 -23.74
N PRO A 1054 -0.81 -9.90 -23.69
CA PRO A 1054 -1.43 -11.22 -23.82
C PRO A 1054 -1.26 -11.84 -25.21
N HIS A 1055 -1.00 -11.01 -26.24
CA HIS A 1055 -0.68 -11.44 -27.61
C HIS A 1055 0.54 -12.37 -27.70
N ARG A 1056 1.41 -12.37 -26.68
CA ARG A 1056 2.59 -13.25 -26.60
C ARG A 1056 2.25 -14.69 -26.20
N ASN A 1057 1.07 -14.94 -25.63
CA ASN A 1057 0.64 -16.27 -25.14
C ASN A 1057 -0.21 -17.06 -26.15
N GLY A 1058 -0.31 -16.59 -27.39
CA GLY A 1058 -0.93 -17.35 -28.50
C GLY A 1058 -2.34 -17.89 -28.22
N THR A 1059 -2.51 -19.21 -28.30
CA THR A 1059 -3.79 -19.94 -28.11
C THR A 1059 -4.35 -19.87 -26.70
N ALA A 1060 -3.47 -19.81 -25.68
CA ALA A 1060 -3.91 -19.66 -24.29
C ALA A 1060 -4.62 -18.32 -24.07
N GLU A 1061 -4.18 -17.23 -24.69
CA GLU A 1061 -4.91 -15.94 -24.63
C GLU A 1061 -6.31 -16.09 -25.22
N ALA A 1062 -6.47 -16.74 -26.38
CA ALA A 1062 -7.77 -16.86 -27.02
C ALA A 1062 -8.76 -17.67 -26.15
N ALA A 1063 -8.28 -18.75 -25.52
CA ALA A 1063 -9.06 -19.54 -24.57
C ALA A 1063 -9.41 -18.73 -23.31
N VAL A 1064 -8.42 -18.08 -22.68
CA VAL A 1064 -8.63 -17.25 -21.49
C VAL A 1064 -9.56 -16.06 -21.78
N ARG A 1065 -9.41 -15.40 -22.93
CA ARG A 1065 -10.29 -14.33 -23.40
C ARG A 1065 -11.72 -14.83 -23.60
N THR A 1066 -11.90 -16.07 -24.08
CA THR A 1066 -13.22 -16.68 -24.25
C THR A 1066 -13.89 -16.94 -22.89
N VAL A 1067 -13.14 -17.49 -21.93
CA VAL A 1067 -13.62 -17.70 -20.55
C VAL A 1067 -13.95 -16.35 -19.88
N LYS A 1068 -13.03 -15.37 -19.93
CA LYS A 1068 -13.25 -14.02 -19.37
C LYS A 1068 -14.47 -13.32 -19.98
N ARG A 1069 -14.72 -13.48 -21.29
CA ARG A 1069 -15.93 -12.93 -21.95
C ARG A 1069 -17.21 -13.66 -21.56
N ALA A 1070 -17.15 -14.96 -21.28
CA ALA A 1070 -18.28 -15.70 -20.75
C ALA A 1070 -18.60 -15.24 -19.30
N LEU A 1071 -17.58 -14.98 -18.48
CA LEU A 1071 -17.70 -14.49 -17.10
C LEU A 1071 -18.12 -13.01 -16.98
N HIS A 1072 -17.69 -12.13 -17.88
CA HIS A 1072 -17.99 -10.68 -17.80
C HIS A 1072 -19.49 -10.32 -17.99
N ASN A 1073 -20.35 -11.29 -18.33
CA ASN A 1073 -21.80 -11.07 -18.45
C ASN A 1073 -22.59 -11.42 -17.19
N LEU A 1074 -21.91 -11.75 -16.08
CA LEU A 1074 -22.57 -11.84 -14.78
C LEU A 1074 -23.18 -10.47 -14.46
N GLY A 1075 -24.51 -10.40 -14.37
CA GLY A 1075 -25.25 -9.14 -14.24
C GLY A 1075 -24.84 -8.36 -13.00
N GLY A 1076 -24.71 -7.03 -13.13
CA GLY A 1076 -24.24 -6.12 -12.07
C GLY A 1076 -25.09 -6.02 -10.80
N ASP A 1077 -26.11 -6.88 -10.62
CA ASP A 1077 -26.96 -6.98 -9.43
C ASP A 1077 -26.75 -8.28 -8.63
N GLY A 1078 -25.88 -9.19 -9.11
CA GLY A 1078 -25.60 -10.48 -8.48
C GLY A 1078 -24.58 -10.39 -7.34
N CYS A 1079 -24.96 -9.83 -6.19
CA CYS A 1079 -24.09 -9.86 -5.01
C CYS A 1079 -23.93 -11.31 -4.50
N PHE A 1080 -22.93 -12.05 -4.96
CA PHE A 1080 -22.54 -13.35 -4.40
C PHE A 1080 -21.78 -13.17 -3.09
N THR A 1081 -21.95 -14.07 -2.14
CA THR A 1081 -20.96 -14.29 -1.08
C THR A 1081 -19.74 -14.99 -1.65
N TRP A 1082 -18.61 -15.03 -0.93
CA TRP A 1082 -17.40 -15.72 -1.41
C TRP A 1082 -17.68 -17.18 -1.79
N SER A 1083 -18.38 -17.92 -0.93
CA SER A 1083 -18.70 -19.33 -1.18
C SER A 1083 -19.64 -19.51 -2.36
N GLU A 1084 -20.60 -18.62 -2.57
CA GLU A 1084 -21.51 -18.67 -3.72
C GLU A 1084 -20.77 -18.38 -5.03
N PHE A 1085 -19.86 -17.40 -5.02
CA PHE A 1085 -19.02 -17.06 -6.17
C PHE A 1085 -18.05 -18.19 -6.50
N GLN A 1086 -17.40 -18.77 -5.49
CA GLN A 1086 -16.52 -19.92 -5.64
C GLN A 1086 -17.29 -21.14 -6.19
N THR A 1087 -18.51 -21.39 -5.72
CA THR A 1087 -19.38 -22.46 -6.23
C THR A 1087 -19.72 -22.25 -7.70
N PHE A 1088 -20.11 -21.02 -8.06
CA PHE A 1088 -20.34 -20.64 -9.46
C PHE A 1088 -19.11 -20.92 -10.34
N LEU A 1089 -17.90 -20.51 -9.90
CA LEU A 1089 -16.66 -20.71 -10.65
C LEU A 1089 -16.32 -22.19 -10.85
N TYR A 1090 -16.53 -23.05 -9.84
CA TYR A 1090 -16.31 -24.49 -10.00
C TYR A 1090 -17.27 -25.11 -11.01
N MET A 1091 -18.56 -24.77 -10.95
CA MET A 1091 -19.55 -25.27 -11.92
C MET A 1091 -19.24 -24.80 -13.35
N ALA A 1092 -18.84 -23.53 -13.50
CA ALA A 1092 -18.41 -22.97 -14.77
C ALA A 1092 -17.16 -23.67 -15.32
N SER A 1093 -16.16 -23.93 -14.47
CA SER A 1093 -14.94 -24.65 -14.84
C SER A 1093 -15.24 -26.08 -15.29
N ASN A 1094 -16.12 -26.79 -14.59
CA ASN A 1094 -16.49 -28.16 -14.93
C ASN A 1094 -17.13 -28.21 -16.33
N LEU A 1095 -18.10 -27.33 -16.59
CA LEU A 1095 -18.76 -27.24 -17.89
C LEU A 1095 -17.78 -26.93 -19.03
N ALA A 1096 -16.80 -26.04 -18.80
CA ALA A 1096 -15.79 -25.69 -19.79
C ALA A 1096 -14.86 -26.87 -20.13
N ASN A 1097 -14.49 -27.66 -19.12
CA ASN A 1097 -13.55 -28.78 -19.26
C ASN A 1097 -14.19 -30.09 -19.74
N GLU A 1098 -15.51 -30.23 -19.68
CA GLU A 1098 -16.25 -31.36 -20.30
C GLU A 1098 -16.34 -31.29 -21.84
N ARG A 1099 -15.73 -30.29 -22.47
CA ARG A 1099 -15.75 -30.13 -23.92
C ARG A 1099 -15.03 -31.29 -24.62
N PRO A 1100 -15.63 -31.89 -25.68
CA PRO A 1100 -14.95 -32.86 -26.54
C PRO A 1100 -13.70 -32.24 -27.18
N ILE A 1101 -12.57 -32.92 -27.05
CA ILE A 1101 -11.31 -32.58 -27.71
C ILE A 1101 -11.00 -33.55 -28.86
N ASP A 1102 -11.47 -34.80 -28.77
CA ASP A 1102 -11.26 -35.84 -29.77
C ASP A 1102 -12.39 -36.90 -29.68
N ALA A 1103 -12.56 -37.72 -30.72
CA ALA A 1103 -13.58 -38.76 -30.80
C ALA A 1103 -13.03 -40.10 -31.30
N ARG A 1104 -13.59 -41.21 -30.80
CA ARG A 1104 -13.30 -42.57 -31.28
C ARG A 1104 -14.56 -43.19 -31.86
N THR A 1105 -14.49 -43.63 -33.11
CA THR A 1105 -15.53 -44.42 -33.77
C THR A 1105 -15.51 -45.85 -33.22
N GLN A 1106 -16.66 -46.36 -32.76
CA GLN A 1106 -16.85 -47.77 -32.43
C GLN A 1106 -17.49 -48.52 -33.61
N SER A 1107 -17.38 -49.85 -33.59
CA SER A 1107 -17.89 -50.77 -34.63
C SER A 1107 -19.42 -50.79 -34.81
N GLN A 1108 -20.20 -50.10 -33.96
CA GLN A 1108 -21.65 -49.94 -34.14
C GLN A 1108 -21.94 -48.61 -34.84
N GLU A 1109 -22.65 -48.66 -35.97
CA GLU A 1109 -22.85 -47.53 -36.90
C GLU A 1109 -23.55 -46.27 -36.32
N ASP A 1110 -24.06 -46.30 -35.08
CA ASP A 1110 -24.96 -45.27 -34.53
C ASP A 1110 -24.52 -44.66 -33.17
N CYS A 1111 -23.24 -44.74 -32.77
CA CYS A 1111 -22.75 -44.12 -31.53
C CYS A 1111 -21.31 -43.61 -31.66
N VAL A 1112 -20.99 -42.48 -31.02
CA VAL A 1112 -19.64 -41.89 -31.00
C VAL A 1112 -19.18 -41.67 -29.57
N ASP A 1113 -18.00 -42.20 -29.22
CA ASP A 1113 -17.36 -41.88 -27.95
C ASP A 1113 -16.40 -40.70 -28.10
N TYR A 1114 -16.30 -39.83 -27.09
CA TYR A 1114 -15.40 -38.68 -27.12
C TYR A 1114 -14.53 -38.56 -25.87
N ILE A 1115 -13.37 -37.93 -26.02
CA ILE A 1115 -12.46 -37.58 -24.93
C ILE A 1115 -12.68 -36.10 -24.60
N SER A 1116 -12.81 -35.78 -23.31
CA SER A 1116 -12.87 -34.40 -22.80
C SER A 1116 -11.60 -34.04 -22.00
N LEU A 1117 -11.39 -32.75 -21.75
CA LEU A 1117 -10.26 -32.31 -20.92
C LEU A 1117 -10.38 -32.84 -19.48
N ASN A 1118 -11.60 -32.88 -18.94
CA ASN A 1118 -11.90 -33.53 -17.66
C ASN A 1118 -11.60 -35.04 -17.68
N SER A 1119 -11.86 -35.72 -18.81
CA SER A 1119 -11.50 -37.14 -18.96
C SER A 1119 -10.00 -37.38 -18.75
N LEU A 1120 -9.16 -36.43 -19.20
CA LEU A 1120 -7.72 -36.46 -18.99
C LEU A 1120 -7.30 -36.01 -17.58
N LEU A 1121 -7.88 -34.94 -17.05
CA LEU A 1121 -7.51 -34.34 -15.75
C LEU A 1121 -7.93 -35.18 -14.54
N LEU A 1122 -9.14 -35.74 -14.57
CA LEU A 1122 -9.74 -36.39 -13.41
C LEU A 1122 -9.51 -37.90 -13.39
N GLY A 1123 -8.95 -38.46 -14.46
CA GLY A 1123 -8.68 -39.90 -14.61
C GLY A 1123 -9.93 -40.79 -14.57
N ARG A 1124 -11.12 -40.20 -14.72
CA ARG A 1124 -12.42 -40.87 -14.66
C ARG A 1124 -13.23 -40.42 -15.86
N ALA A 1125 -13.68 -41.37 -16.67
CA ALA A 1125 -14.61 -41.10 -17.74
C ALA A 1125 -15.99 -41.64 -17.39
N GLY A 1126 -16.88 -40.72 -17.03
CA GLY A 1126 -18.27 -41.04 -16.80
C GLY A 1126 -19.04 -39.77 -16.42
N PRO A 1127 -20.22 -39.52 -17.02
CA PRO A 1127 -21.01 -38.30 -16.81
C PRO A 1127 -21.70 -38.24 -15.43
N ARG A 1128 -21.29 -39.08 -14.46
CA ARG A 1128 -21.85 -39.12 -13.10
C ARG A 1128 -21.19 -38.13 -12.14
N GLY A 1129 -20.39 -37.18 -12.63
CA GLY A 1129 -19.96 -35.99 -11.90
C GLY A 1129 -20.68 -34.74 -12.42
N ASP A 1130 -21.76 -34.36 -11.75
CA ASP A 1130 -22.35 -33.00 -11.74
C ASP A 1130 -23.03 -32.46 -13.01
N LEU A 1131 -23.51 -33.32 -13.93
CA LEU A 1131 -24.40 -32.89 -15.04
C LEU A 1131 -25.90 -32.95 -14.72
N GLY A 1132 -26.28 -33.40 -13.51
CA GLY A 1132 -27.66 -33.37 -13.07
C GLY A 1132 -28.12 -31.95 -12.79
N SER A 1133 -29.06 -31.44 -13.59
CA SER A 1133 -29.93 -30.36 -13.14
C SER A 1133 -30.59 -30.83 -11.84
N PHE A 1134 -30.33 -30.15 -10.72
CA PHE A 1134 -31.05 -30.42 -9.48
C PHE A 1134 -32.56 -30.32 -9.77
N GLU A 1135 -33.35 -31.36 -9.45
CA GLU A 1135 -34.82 -31.25 -9.49
C GLU A 1135 -35.27 -30.38 -8.30
N PHE A 1136 -35.75 -29.17 -8.62
CA PHE A 1136 -35.92 -28.06 -7.68
C PHE A 1136 -37.30 -27.92 -7.06
N GLU A 1137 -38.23 -28.85 -7.30
CA GLU A 1137 -39.60 -28.71 -6.77
C GLU A 1137 -39.67 -28.77 -5.23
N GLY A 1138 -38.59 -29.17 -4.55
CA GLY A 1138 -38.52 -29.24 -3.09
C GLY A 1138 -37.48 -28.35 -2.38
N TYR A 1139 -36.70 -27.49 -3.06
CA TYR A 1139 -35.58 -26.75 -2.42
C TYR A 1139 -35.90 -25.26 -2.18
N PRO A 1140 -35.90 -24.76 -0.91
CA PRO A 1140 -36.48 -23.46 -0.56
C PRO A 1140 -35.55 -22.25 -0.78
N TYR A 1141 -34.32 -22.43 -1.24
CA TYR A 1141 -33.31 -21.36 -1.23
C TYR A 1141 -33.29 -20.55 -2.53
N LYS A 1142 -33.94 -19.37 -2.49
CA LYS A 1142 -33.88 -18.32 -3.53
C LYS A 1142 -32.45 -18.04 -4.06
N ARG A 1143 -31.42 -18.24 -3.22
CA ARG A 1143 -30.00 -17.99 -3.52
C ARG A 1143 -29.35 -19.03 -4.44
N LEU A 1144 -29.65 -20.32 -4.28
CA LEU A 1144 -29.10 -21.35 -5.17
C LEU A 1144 -29.69 -21.23 -6.58
N ARG A 1145 -30.98 -20.87 -6.69
CA ARG A 1145 -31.61 -20.53 -7.97
C ARG A 1145 -30.92 -19.35 -8.65
N ALA A 1146 -30.47 -18.35 -7.88
CA ALA A 1146 -29.68 -17.24 -8.43
C ALA A 1146 -28.32 -17.72 -8.96
N ILE A 1147 -27.58 -18.56 -8.22
CA ILE A 1147 -26.31 -19.16 -8.71
C ILE A 1147 -26.53 -19.95 -10.01
N GLN A 1148 -27.54 -20.82 -10.06
CA GLN A 1148 -27.82 -21.62 -11.26
C GLN A 1148 -28.19 -20.75 -12.46
N THR A 1149 -28.97 -19.69 -12.24
CA THR A 1149 -29.32 -18.72 -13.29
C THR A 1149 -28.06 -18.09 -13.89
N GLU A 1150 -27.07 -17.77 -13.07
CA GLU A 1150 -25.79 -17.23 -13.54
C GLU A 1150 -24.91 -18.30 -14.22
N VAL A 1151 -24.91 -19.56 -13.74
CA VAL A 1151 -24.21 -20.67 -14.44
C VAL A 1151 -24.83 -20.96 -15.81
N ASP A 1152 -26.16 -20.90 -15.93
CA ASP A 1152 -26.86 -21.09 -17.21
C ASP A 1152 -26.54 -19.96 -18.19
N GLN A 1153 -26.48 -18.72 -17.70
CA GLN A 1153 -26.01 -17.58 -18.48
C GLN A 1153 -24.57 -17.75 -18.95
N PHE A 1154 -23.68 -18.21 -18.05
CA PHE A 1154 -22.30 -18.56 -18.39
C PHE A 1154 -22.25 -19.63 -19.49
N TRP A 1155 -22.96 -20.76 -19.33
CA TRP A 1155 -22.97 -21.86 -20.30
C TRP A 1155 -23.45 -21.41 -21.68
N ARG A 1156 -24.58 -20.69 -21.74
CA ARG A 1156 -25.14 -20.17 -22.99
C ARG A 1156 -24.11 -19.28 -23.71
N LYS A 1157 -23.37 -18.46 -22.97
CA LYS A 1157 -22.35 -17.58 -23.55
C LYS A 1157 -21.08 -18.34 -23.93
N TRP A 1158 -20.61 -19.25 -23.09
CA TRP A 1158 -19.46 -20.11 -23.35
C TRP A 1158 -19.66 -20.93 -24.62
N SER A 1159 -20.78 -21.63 -24.77
CA SER A 1159 -21.09 -22.44 -25.97
C SER A 1159 -21.15 -21.59 -27.25
N GLN A 1160 -21.67 -20.35 -27.17
CA GLN A 1160 -21.65 -19.41 -28.30
C GLN A 1160 -20.24 -18.93 -28.67
N LEU A 1161 -19.37 -18.72 -27.68
CA LEU A 1161 -18.05 -18.13 -27.89
C LEU A 1161 -16.96 -19.17 -28.16
N ALA A 1162 -17.06 -20.38 -27.61
CA ALA A 1162 -16.03 -21.42 -27.70
C ALA A 1162 -16.02 -22.10 -29.07
N GLY A 1163 -17.19 -22.48 -29.61
CA GLY A 1163 -17.28 -23.21 -30.89
C GLY A 1163 -16.56 -22.52 -32.06
N PRO A 1164 -16.90 -21.27 -32.41
CA PRO A 1164 -16.26 -20.57 -33.54
C PRO A 1164 -14.77 -20.22 -33.35
N ASN A 1165 -14.23 -20.29 -32.13
CA ASN A 1165 -12.84 -19.94 -31.81
C ASN A 1165 -11.92 -21.17 -31.69
N LEU A 1166 -12.46 -22.38 -31.69
CA LEU A 1166 -11.70 -23.64 -31.79
C LEU A 1166 -11.44 -24.06 -33.23
N TYR A 1167 -12.03 -23.34 -34.19
CA TYR A 1167 -11.69 -23.46 -35.60
C TYR A 1167 -10.21 -23.07 -35.79
N ILE A 1168 -9.40 -23.99 -36.32
CA ILE A 1168 -8.02 -23.71 -36.68
C ILE A 1168 -8.02 -22.57 -37.72
N ARG A 1169 -7.45 -21.41 -37.38
CA ARG A 1169 -7.29 -20.27 -38.30
C ARG A 1169 -5.87 -20.27 -38.86
N SER A 1170 -5.73 -20.50 -40.16
CA SER A 1170 -4.45 -20.45 -40.87
C SER A 1170 -4.14 -19.07 -41.47
N LYS A 1171 -2.87 -18.84 -41.83
CA LYS A 1171 -2.49 -17.74 -42.73
C LYS A 1171 -3.12 -18.02 -44.12
N TRP A 1172 -3.53 -16.96 -44.81
CA TRP A 1172 -4.39 -16.90 -46.00
C TRP A 1172 -3.78 -17.52 -47.28
N HIS A 1173 -2.59 -18.09 -47.20
CA HIS A 1173 -1.84 -18.67 -48.32
C HIS A 1173 -1.63 -20.20 -48.23
N THR A 1174 -2.09 -20.87 -47.17
CA THR A 1174 -1.91 -22.32 -47.02
C THR A 1174 -3.21 -23.06 -47.29
N ALA A 1175 -3.25 -23.88 -48.34
CA ALA A 1175 -4.38 -24.73 -48.67
C ALA A 1175 -4.54 -25.84 -47.62
N HIS A 1176 -5.75 -26.02 -47.08
CA HIS A 1176 -6.07 -27.08 -46.11
C HIS A 1176 -7.25 -27.92 -46.58
N ARG A 1177 -7.36 -29.12 -46.01
CA ARG A 1177 -8.42 -30.10 -46.23
C ARG A 1177 -9.80 -29.48 -45.97
N ASN A 1178 -10.71 -29.57 -46.95
CA ASN A 1178 -12.12 -29.21 -46.78
C ASN A 1178 -12.86 -30.25 -45.93
N VAL A 1179 -13.96 -29.85 -45.31
CA VAL A 1179 -14.88 -30.80 -44.64
C VAL A 1179 -15.42 -31.79 -45.67
N ALA A 1180 -15.34 -33.08 -45.38
CA ALA A 1180 -15.75 -34.14 -46.30
C ALA A 1180 -16.96 -34.93 -45.75
N VAL A 1181 -17.65 -35.63 -46.66
CA VAL A 1181 -18.68 -36.60 -46.27
C VAL A 1181 -18.02 -37.70 -45.44
N GLY A 1182 -18.59 -38.01 -44.27
CA GLY A 1182 -18.03 -38.97 -43.31
C GLY A 1182 -17.32 -38.36 -42.10
N ASP A 1183 -16.99 -37.07 -42.11
CA ASP A 1183 -16.34 -36.41 -40.97
C ASP A 1183 -17.22 -36.43 -39.71
N VAL A 1184 -16.64 -36.81 -38.57
CA VAL A 1184 -17.29 -36.70 -37.25
C VAL A 1184 -16.99 -35.32 -36.67
N ILE A 1185 -18.05 -34.60 -36.35
CA ILE A 1185 -18.00 -33.19 -36.00
C ILE A 1185 -18.73 -32.90 -34.68
N TRP A 1186 -18.29 -31.87 -33.97
CA TRP A 1186 -19.05 -31.23 -32.91
C TRP A 1186 -19.86 -30.06 -33.48
N LEU A 1187 -21.17 -30.03 -33.18
CA LEU A 1187 -22.09 -28.95 -33.54
C LEU A 1187 -22.12 -27.87 -32.45
N ALA A 1188 -21.65 -26.67 -32.79
CA ALA A 1188 -21.76 -25.49 -31.94
C ALA A 1188 -23.19 -24.91 -32.00
N ASP A 1189 -24.13 -25.55 -31.30
CA ASP A 1189 -25.54 -25.17 -31.23
C ASP A 1189 -25.76 -23.99 -30.25
N GLN A 1190 -26.47 -22.97 -30.71
CA GLN A 1190 -26.79 -21.79 -29.89
C GLN A 1190 -27.87 -22.07 -28.83
N ASN A 1191 -28.62 -23.18 -29.00
CA ASN A 1191 -29.70 -23.62 -28.11
C ASN A 1191 -29.34 -24.92 -27.37
N ALA A 1192 -28.05 -25.24 -27.21
CA ALA A 1192 -27.62 -26.45 -26.51
C ALA A 1192 -28.05 -26.43 -25.03
N LEU A 1193 -28.74 -27.49 -24.60
CA LEU A 1193 -29.05 -27.72 -23.18
C LEU A 1193 -27.76 -27.82 -22.38
N ARG A 1194 -27.83 -27.43 -21.10
CA ARG A 1194 -26.67 -27.32 -20.21
C ARG A 1194 -25.83 -28.60 -20.20
N GLY A 1195 -24.54 -28.45 -20.50
CA GLY A 1195 -23.56 -29.54 -20.42
C GLY A 1195 -23.70 -30.65 -21.46
N GLN A 1196 -24.54 -30.47 -22.49
CA GLN A 1196 -24.68 -31.42 -23.58
C GLN A 1196 -23.97 -30.92 -24.85
N TYR A 1197 -22.90 -31.60 -25.24
CA TYR A 1197 -22.19 -31.37 -26.49
C TYR A 1197 -22.79 -32.25 -27.59
N LYS A 1198 -23.38 -31.66 -28.64
CA LYS A 1198 -24.04 -32.41 -29.73
C LYS A 1198 -23.02 -32.82 -30.80
N LEU A 1199 -22.77 -34.12 -30.96
CA LEU A 1199 -21.96 -34.65 -32.06
C LEU A 1199 -22.80 -35.05 -33.26
N ALA A 1200 -22.21 -34.98 -34.46
CA ALA A 1200 -22.86 -35.33 -35.71
C ALA A 1200 -21.84 -35.86 -36.74
N ARG A 1201 -22.34 -36.53 -37.80
CA ARG A 1201 -21.53 -36.94 -38.97
C ARG A 1201 -22.01 -36.17 -40.19
N VAL A 1202 -21.06 -35.71 -41.00
CA VAL A 1202 -21.35 -35.03 -42.27
C VAL A 1202 -21.87 -36.06 -43.28
N ILE A 1203 -23.07 -35.82 -43.81
CA ILE A 1203 -23.72 -36.72 -44.78
C ILE A 1203 -23.67 -36.17 -46.22
N SER A 1204 -23.64 -34.85 -46.39
CA SER A 1204 -23.44 -34.22 -47.69
C SER A 1204 -22.82 -32.83 -47.52
N VAL A 1205 -22.09 -32.39 -48.55
CA VAL A 1205 -21.34 -31.14 -48.57
C VAL A 1205 -21.75 -30.29 -49.77
N ASN A 1206 -21.88 -28.98 -49.60
CA ASN A 1206 -22.20 -28.05 -50.68
C ASN A 1206 -20.99 -27.12 -50.92
N THR A 1207 -20.41 -27.20 -52.11
CA THR A 1207 -19.22 -26.43 -52.53
C THR A 1207 -19.58 -25.16 -53.31
N ASP A 1208 -18.70 -24.16 -53.24
CA ASP A 1208 -18.77 -22.98 -54.10
C ASP A 1208 -18.13 -23.22 -55.48
N LYS A 1209 -18.20 -22.20 -56.36
CA LYS A 1209 -17.61 -22.25 -57.72
C LYS A 1209 -16.09 -22.48 -57.76
N LYS A 1210 -15.40 -22.40 -56.61
CA LYS A 1210 -13.95 -22.65 -56.48
C LYS A 1210 -13.66 -23.99 -55.79
N GLY A 1211 -14.68 -24.83 -55.58
CA GLY A 1211 -14.54 -26.14 -54.95
C GLY A 1211 -14.43 -26.12 -53.42
N ILE A 1212 -14.71 -24.99 -52.76
CA ILE A 1212 -14.63 -24.86 -51.30
C ILE A 1212 -15.99 -25.11 -50.65
N VAL A 1213 -16.05 -26.02 -49.67
CA VAL A 1213 -17.28 -26.35 -48.94
C VAL A 1213 -17.72 -25.18 -48.06
N ARG A 1214 -18.98 -24.71 -48.23
CA ARG A 1214 -19.53 -23.56 -47.48
C ARG A 1214 -20.55 -23.97 -46.44
N ASP A 1215 -21.35 -24.97 -46.73
CA ASP A 1215 -22.35 -25.52 -45.83
C ASP A 1215 -22.49 -27.04 -46.04
N VAL A 1216 -23.03 -27.71 -45.02
CA VAL A 1216 -23.10 -29.17 -44.94
C VAL A 1216 -24.42 -29.62 -44.35
N HIS A 1217 -24.88 -30.81 -44.76
CA HIS A 1217 -25.93 -31.53 -44.05
C HIS A 1217 -25.28 -32.54 -43.10
N VAL A 1218 -25.76 -32.57 -41.86
CA VAL A 1218 -25.15 -33.35 -40.78
C VAL A 1218 -26.22 -34.16 -40.07
N ARG A 1219 -25.94 -35.42 -39.78
CA ARG A 1219 -26.83 -36.32 -39.02
C ARG A 1219 -26.35 -36.38 -37.58
N THR A 1220 -27.21 -36.09 -36.61
CA THR A 1220 -26.86 -36.15 -35.18
C THR A 1220 -26.95 -37.58 -34.63
N PHE A 1221 -26.06 -37.95 -33.71
CA PHE A 1221 -26.06 -39.26 -33.04
C PHE A 1221 -26.01 -39.10 -31.51
N PRO A 1222 -26.41 -40.12 -30.74
CA PRO A 1222 -26.05 -40.23 -29.32
C PRO A 1222 -24.52 -40.26 -29.15
N SER A 1223 -23.99 -39.50 -28.19
CA SER A 1223 -22.55 -39.41 -27.92
C SER A 1223 -22.25 -39.53 -26.43
N TYR A 1224 -21.24 -40.32 -26.06
CA TYR A 1224 -20.85 -40.58 -24.67
C TYR A 1224 -19.33 -40.37 -24.47
N PRO A 1225 -18.85 -40.01 -23.27
CA PRO A 1225 -17.40 -39.94 -23.02
C PRO A 1225 -16.76 -41.34 -22.92
N VAL A 1226 -15.54 -41.53 -23.45
CA VAL A 1226 -14.82 -42.84 -23.53
C VAL A 1226 -14.52 -43.43 -22.15
N PRO A 1227 -15.07 -44.59 -21.72
CA PRO A 1227 -14.80 -45.16 -20.40
C PRO A 1227 -13.38 -45.73 -20.28
N THR A 1228 -12.63 -45.32 -19.25
CA THR A 1228 -11.27 -45.81 -18.95
C THR A 1228 -11.22 -47.14 -18.17
N VAL A 1229 -12.37 -47.73 -17.84
CA VAL A 1229 -12.46 -48.99 -17.08
C VAL A 1229 -13.28 -50.01 -17.88
N LYS A 1230 -12.81 -51.26 -17.99
CA LYS A 1230 -13.54 -52.37 -18.64
C LYS A 1230 -14.96 -52.45 -18.04
N PRO A 1231 -16.02 -52.41 -18.86
CA PRO A 1231 -17.38 -52.42 -18.35
C PRO A 1231 -17.66 -53.75 -17.64
N ASP A 1232 -18.19 -53.65 -16.43
CA ASP A 1232 -18.72 -54.79 -15.69
C ASP A 1232 -19.94 -55.35 -16.45
N LYS A 1233 -20.05 -56.67 -16.61
CA LYS A 1233 -20.98 -57.36 -17.53
C LYS A 1233 -22.49 -57.15 -17.23
N LYS A 1234 -22.88 -56.27 -16.31
CA LYS A 1234 -24.25 -56.17 -15.76
C LYS A 1234 -25.07 -54.94 -16.15
N GLU A 1235 -24.54 -53.92 -16.80
CA GLU A 1235 -25.38 -52.79 -17.29
C GLU A 1235 -25.67 -52.89 -18.80
N LYS A 1236 -26.56 -53.81 -19.17
CA LYS A 1236 -27.27 -53.71 -20.46
C LYS A 1236 -28.28 -52.56 -20.39
N SER A 1237 -27.89 -51.39 -20.91
CA SER A 1237 -28.71 -50.44 -21.67
C SER A 1237 -30.16 -50.17 -21.23
N LYS A 1238 -30.43 -48.99 -20.67
CA LYS A 1238 -31.57 -48.17 -21.11
C LYS A 1238 -31.05 -47.17 -22.17
N LYS A 1239 -30.88 -47.65 -23.41
CA LYS A 1239 -30.54 -46.79 -24.57
C LYS A 1239 -31.74 -45.87 -24.83
N LEU A 1240 -31.61 -44.57 -24.55
CA LEU A 1240 -32.56 -43.58 -25.04
C LEU A 1240 -32.45 -43.53 -26.58
N LYS A 1241 -33.49 -43.95 -27.28
CA LYS A 1241 -33.65 -43.72 -28.72
C LYS A 1241 -33.90 -42.22 -28.94
N ILE A 1242 -32.85 -41.44 -29.16
CA ILE A 1242 -32.98 -40.08 -29.67
C ILE A 1242 -33.12 -40.20 -31.20
N PRO A 1243 -34.18 -39.68 -31.84
CA PRO A 1243 -34.35 -39.78 -33.28
C PRO A 1243 -33.23 -39.02 -34.00
N ALA A 1244 -32.51 -39.71 -34.89
CA ALA A 1244 -31.45 -39.11 -35.71
C ALA A 1244 -32.06 -38.00 -36.58
N THR A 1245 -31.65 -36.75 -36.33
CA THR A 1245 -32.16 -35.58 -37.06
C THR A 1245 -31.08 -35.09 -38.02
N VAL A 1246 -31.46 -34.85 -39.28
CA VAL A 1246 -30.57 -34.23 -40.26
C VAL A 1246 -30.72 -32.71 -40.17
N LEU A 1247 -29.60 -32.02 -39.97
CA LEU A 1247 -29.54 -30.57 -39.83
C LEU A 1247 -28.70 -29.97 -40.95
N HIS A 1248 -29.14 -28.85 -41.54
CA HIS A 1248 -28.33 -28.07 -42.48
C HIS A 1248 -27.55 -26.99 -41.71
N ARG A 1249 -26.22 -26.95 -41.84
CA ARG A 1249 -25.34 -26.08 -41.04
C ARG A 1249 -24.22 -25.48 -41.87
N ASP A 1250 -23.92 -24.21 -41.59
CA ASP A 1250 -22.74 -23.51 -42.13
C ASP A 1250 -21.46 -24.11 -41.55
N VAL A 1251 -20.43 -24.28 -42.39
CA VAL A 1251 -19.15 -24.88 -42.02
C VAL A 1251 -18.48 -24.16 -40.83
N ARG A 1252 -18.74 -22.86 -40.62
CA ARG A 1252 -18.20 -22.09 -39.49
C ARG A 1252 -18.82 -22.46 -38.13
N ARG A 1253 -19.87 -23.28 -38.11
CA ARG A 1253 -20.58 -23.72 -36.89
C ARG A 1253 -20.28 -25.17 -36.50
N ILE A 1254 -19.36 -25.82 -37.19
CA ILE A 1254 -18.97 -27.20 -36.94
C ILE A 1254 -17.49 -27.26 -36.59
N ILE A 1255 -17.06 -28.28 -35.85
CA ILE A 1255 -15.64 -28.54 -35.59
C ILE A 1255 -15.40 -30.00 -35.94
N VAL A 1256 -14.49 -30.28 -36.87
CA VAL A 1256 -14.08 -31.65 -37.19
C VAL A 1256 -13.28 -32.19 -36.02
N LEU A 1257 -13.78 -33.26 -35.41
CA LEU A 1257 -13.10 -33.98 -34.34
C LEU A 1257 -12.31 -35.16 -34.92
N LEU A 1258 -12.90 -35.92 -35.84
CA LEU A 1258 -12.26 -37.07 -36.48
C LEU A 1258 -12.52 -37.03 -38.00
N PRO A 1259 -11.50 -36.79 -38.83
CA PRO A 1259 -11.59 -36.82 -40.30
C PRO A 1259 -12.02 -38.19 -40.83
N ALA A 1260 -12.72 -38.22 -41.96
CA ALA A 1260 -13.16 -39.46 -42.61
C ALA A 1260 -12.00 -40.39 -42.99
N GLU A 1261 -10.86 -39.85 -43.43
CA GLU A 1261 -9.71 -40.64 -43.89
C GLU A 1261 -8.94 -41.30 -42.73
N GLU A 1262 -9.06 -40.75 -41.53
CA GLU A 1262 -8.44 -41.31 -40.32
C GLU A 1262 -9.29 -42.41 -39.69
N GLN A 1263 -10.58 -42.48 -40.05
CA GLN A 1263 -11.48 -43.55 -39.59
C GLN A 1263 -11.15 -44.90 -40.24
N GLU A 1264 -10.73 -44.92 -41.51
CA GLU A 1264 -10.41 -46.17 -42.25
C GLU A 1264 -9.13 -46.86 -41.76
N LYS A 1265 -8.13 -46.10 -41.29
CA LYS A 1265 -6.87 -46.66 -40.76
C LYS A 1265 -7.05 -47.41 -39.43
N SER A 1266 -8.12 -47.14 -38.69
CA SER A 1266 -8.40 -47.78 -37.40
C SER A 1266 -8.97 -49.20 -37.49
N HIS A 1267 -9.22 -49.70 -38.71
CA HIS A 1267 -9.75 -51.04 -38.97
C HIS A 1267 -8.68 -52.09 -39.32
N GLN A 1268 -7.39 -51.73 -39.41
CA GLN A 1268 -6.29 -52.66 -39.73
C GLN A 1268 -5.25 -52.86 -38.60
N ASP A 1269 -5.40 -52.21 -37.43
CA ASP A 1269 -4.55 -52.40 -36.24
C ASP A 1269 -5.36 -52.79 -34.98
#